data_AF-A0A4P6P0P4-F1
#
_entry.id   AF-A0A4P6P0P4-F1
#
_cell.length_a   1.000
_cell.length_b   1.000
_cell.length_c   1.000
_cell.angle_alpha   90.00
_cell.angle_beta   90.00
_cell.angle_gamma   90.00
#
_symmetry.space_group_name_H-M   'P 1'
#
loop_
_entity.id
_entity.type
_entity.pdbx_description
1 polymer ?
#
loop_
_entity_poly.entity_id
_entity_poly.type
_entity_poly.pdbx_seq_one_letter_code
_entity_poly.pdbx_strand_id
1 'polypeptide(L)'
;MNRRVLTLLSLITIVAQYLLPTAHAADLCGEKTLDRQTLVEANTSYCLTDYGHYLWINIPYNNSQVTITTSGGNYTPFLDASITLYSGQSWNLDEVESSVNTPDSNNESLSFISPAGTRYFHLGGDVSEMTLHVSVAGGDIPPPLGDFVVFDTDITVDIPEPILSNENEFSAIVQTIIAASTSEYANIAQQNPGSIADVAAAIHFLANQDDITHPSLAALIPYIENYARYGESISDEEALDVNHALLAVADMNDFISASAEASIIHDLYSSNLFVFQYGNHTNYFKQHLPHLLAIIQYFSLQQSPYALPGATDTLMAVFVDLHYAITLGSSGVNNAINEQMLSVLSVLRSFTLLGETSLDRRWSTEYDLTWFTYYSYYALGLVHTLANDDAKARIDGIFKEIHGAIPPEVSIDYLERMITKHFIERANRVCDENDPLTGYCWQPPKEEDILTVSHQCNANITIRAQSSITTETLTKSCQTLEQAKARFHQVFPIITGPLSGDFNEHLEVVVFASPSDYEQYAGEFFNIDTNNGGIYLEGNPADNNNQARFIAMQCPKAWVGVSCEAENDIYNLTHEYFHYLDGRYIKSNGFGFYNYNVAWAEGLAEYLAFGDQHPRTLNAIKDQHVPPLYNVLFMSYEYDFLYQWSYFAIRFLLENYPSAIQNLTLALQSGDKAFYLSELRQISDMAEAGFEAFVLANSQALPAVSAQIPPQNTLGTCELEQQYARKYDAPYAETFTITNNTETPISLFWIDSTKGKTHQSKNYQTLLKGDTFSSNAWLQSDRMMLTDQNRNCVAVAVLTHSSNEFTIDAEDVKDIHVEELPEANELGQCDLMQSHIPLDFAHEFSITNTTNYPVLIFRVDDKTGLPIYSNKYATLAYGESYSADFWYGNRRVMVADARLNCLAVGVTEQALSNFTIDENTIAHAAAAEELPDDNEIGSCELVQKHLIANESYRLSVTNNSDTVINVYRIDNNTGEILTNNLYASLAKGDSYQADFWYGKRRIALTDENQQCLGVAILSQQNVTNEFIIEPTSFDSDGDGVNDLDDVFPLDPTETADSDNDGVGDNSDAFPFDPLETKDSDNDGVGDNSDAFPFDPFETKDSDNDGVGDNSDAFPLDPFETKDSDNDGVGDNSDAFPFDPLETKDSDNDGVGDNSDAFPHDPLETKDSDNDGVGNNSDAFPHDPLETKDSDNDGVGDNSDAFPNNPLESVDTDGDGIGDNGDYYPYDPSRHSDTSNYKTKASSSGFILLLLLLIALRFSLNKRQEHT
;
A
#
# COMPACT_ATOMS: atom_id res chain seq x y z
N MET A 1 56.49 -37.64 -40.14
CA MET A 1 57.89 -38.04 -40.48
C MET A 1 57.96 -39.56 -40.41
N ASN A 2 58.71 -40.24 -41.32
CA ASN A 2 58.66 -41.71 -41.58
C ASN A 2 57.30 -42.19 -42.16
N ARG A 3 57.27 -42.64 -43.43
CA ARG A 3 57.51 -44.02 -43.95
C ARG A 3 56.33 -44.96 -43.65
N ARG A 4 55.48 -45.26 -44.65
CA ARG A 4 55.67 -46.38 -45.61
C ARG A 4 56.14 -47.68 -44.95
N VAL A 5 55.24 -48.66 -44.79
CA VAL A 5 55.52 -50.10 -44.83
C VAL A 5 54.19 -50.89 -44.87
N LEU A 6 54.05 -51.78 -45.89
CA LEU A 6 53.23 -53.02 -45.90
C LEU A 6 51.68 -52.96 -45.71
N THR A 7 50.85 -53.86 -46.28
CA THR A 7 51.08 -54.94 -47.28
C THR A 7 49.85 -55.17 -48.17
N LEU A 8 50.06 -55.94 -49.25
CA LEU A 8 49.07 -56.68 -50.04
C LEU A 8 47.90 -57.26 -49.21
N LEU A 9 46.67 -57.19 -49.76
CA LEU A 9 45.79 -58.35 -49.94
C LEU A 9 44.61 -58.05 -50.90
N SER A 10 44.94 -57.72 -52.16
CA SER A 10 43.96 -57.42 -53.22
C SER A 10 43.93 -58.50 -54.31
N LEU A 11 43.63 -59.74 -53.92
CA LEU A 11 43.36 -60.87 -54.81
C LEU A 11 42.65 -62.00 -54.04
N ILE A 12 41.41 -62.31 -54.43
CA ILE A 12 40.56 -63.41 -53.89
C ILE A 12 40.12 -63.12 -52.43
N THR A 13 38.83 -63.02 -52.09
CA THR A 13 37.73 -63.90 -52.50
C THR A 13 36.72 -63.27 -53.47
N ILE A 14 36.46 -63.96 -54.59
CA ILE A 14 35.20 -63.90 -55.34
C ILE A 14 34.42 -65.19 -54.98
N VAL A 15 33.09 -65.14 -55.03
CA VAL A 15 32.15 -66.21 -54.62
C VAL A 15 31.99 -66.37 -53.10
N ALA A 16 31.19 -65.46 -52.52
CA ALA A 16 30.30 -65.75 -51.39
C ALA A 16 28.87 -65.20 -51.62
N GLN A 17 28.52 -64.90 -52.87
CA GLN A 17 27.13 -64.84 -53.32
C GLN A 17 26.70 -66.25 -53.76
N TYR A 18 25.41 -66.56 -53.62
CA TYR A 18 24.81 -67.90 -53.77
C TYR A 18 25.29 -68.91 -52.70
N LEU A 19 24.49 -69.34 -51.72
CA LEU A 19 23.06 -69.15 -51.45
C LEU A 19 22.82 -69.20 -49.93
N LEU A 20 21.80 -68.48 -49.45
CA LEU A 20 20.80 -68.90 -48.44
C LEU A 20 19.61 -67.91 -48.55
N PRO A 21 18.42 -68.24 -48.02
CA PRO A 21 17.21 -68.26 -48.82
C PRO A 21 16.66 -66.87 -49.16
N THR A 22 15.75 -66.85 -50.14
CA THR A 22 14.62 -65.92 -50.11
C THR A 22 13.87 -66.11 -48.79
N ALA A 23 14.15 -65.27 -47.78
CA ALA A 23 13.17 -65.02 -46.74
C ALA A 23 11.90 -64.53 -47.45
N HIS A 24 10.76 -65.12 -47.13
CA HIS A 24 9.50 -64.63 -47.68
C HIS A 24 9.18 -63.28 -47.02
N ALA A 25 8.39 -62.44 -47.68
CA ALA A 25 7.85 -61.19 -47.12
C ALA A 25 6.80 -61.43 -45.99
N ALA A 26 6.94 -62.53 -45.24
CA ALA A 26 6.06 -62.98 -44.17
C ALA A 26 6.79 -63.15 -42.82
N ASP A 27 8.13 -63.23 -42.82
CA ASP A 27 8.92 -63.48 -41.60
C ASP A 27 9.22 -62.21 -40.76
N LEU A 28 8.74 -61.02 -41.19
CA LEU A 28 8.93 -59.73 -40.51
C LEU A 28 7.65 -59.11 -39.92
N CYS A 29 6.46 -59.62 -40.29
CA CYS A 29 5.19 -58.95 -40.02
C CYS A 29 4.37 -59.69 -38.94
N GLY A 30 4.99 -59.93 -37.78
CA GLY A 30 4.38 -60.67 -36.67
C GLY A 30 3.38 -59.85 -35.85
N GLU A 31 3.68 -58.57 -35.61
CA GLU A 31 2.80 -57.58 -34.97
C GLU A 31 2.95 -56.22 -35.68
N LYS A 32 2.07 -55.25 -35.38
CA LYS A 32 2.01 -53.95 -36.09
C LYS A 32 3.13 -53.02 -35.61
N THR A 33 4.13 -52.77 -36.47
CA THR A 33 5.36 -52.05 -36.08
C THR A 33 5.40 -50.54 -36.37
N LEU A 34 4.37 -49.96 -36.99
CA LEU A 34 4.34 -48.52 -37.27
C LEU A 34 2.91 -47.97 -37.25
N ASP A 35 2.73 -46.80 -36.66
CA ASP A 35 1.46 -46.07 -36.67
C ASP A 35 1.20 -45.35 -37.99
N ARG A 36 -0.06 -44.96 -38.20
CA ARG A 36 -0.49 -44.22 -39.41
C ARG A 36 0.07 -42.81 -39.49
N GLN A 37 0.46 -42.21 -38.36
CA GLN A 37 1.11 -40.90 -38.28
C GLN A 37 2.26 -40.94 -37.27
N THR A 38 3.50 -41.02 -37.73
CA THR A 38 4.69 -41.06 -36.84
C THR A 38 6.01 -40.74 -37.54
N LEU A 39 7.04 -40.44 -36.74
CA LEU A 39 8.44 -40.31 -37.15
C LEU A 39 9.00 -41.69 -37.55
N VAL A 40 9.82 -41.73 -38.60
CA VAL A 40 10.69 -42.88 -38.92
C VAL A 40 12.17 -42.52 -38.74
N GLU A 41 12.94 -43.47 -38.25
CA GLU A 41 14.36 -43.34 -37.99
C GLU A 41 15.20 -43.51 -39.26
N ALA A 42 16.32 -42.79 -39.32
CA ALA A 42 17.26 -42.88 -40.43
C ALA A 42 18.01 -44.24 -40.45
N ASN A 43 17.92 -44.92 -41.59
CA ASN A 43 18.50 -46.24 -41.88
C ASN A 43 17.79 -47.44 -41.23
N THR A 44 16.58 -47.24 -40.68
CA THR A 44 15.71 -48.30 -40.12
C THR A 44 14.73 -48.85 -41.17
N SER A 45 14.18 -50.05 -40.91
CA SER A 45 13.15 -50.70 -41.74
C SER A 45 11.95 -51.14 -40.90
N TYR A 46 10.74 -51.02 -41.45
CA TYR A 46 9.47 -51.25 -40.77
C TYR A 46 8.55 -52.16 -41.59
N CYS A 47 7.73 -53.02 -40.95
CA CYS A 47 6.60 -53.65 -41.61
C CYS A 47 5.33 -52.81 -41.44
N LEU A 48 4.64 -52.55 -42.54
CA LEU A 48 3.35 -51.89 -42.61
C LEU A 48 2.24 -52.95 -42.75
N THR A 49 1.13 -52.75 -42.04
CA THR A 49 0.05 -53.77 -41.92
C THR A 49 -1.34 -53.17 -42.19
N ASP A 50 -1.41 -52.04 -42.87
CA ASP A 50 -2.58 -51.17 -42.96
C ASP A 50 -2.49 -50.25 -44.19
N TYR A 51 -3.56 -49.56 -44.57
CA TYR A 51 -3.56 -48.63 -45.71
C TYR A 51 -3.30 -47.18 -45.27
N GLY A 52 -2.48 -46.43 -46.03
CA GLY A 52 -2.27 -44.99 -45.84
C GLY A 52 -1.46 -44.63 -44.59
N HIS A 53 -0.16 -44.39 -44.76
CA HIS A 53 0.72 -43.88 -43.69
C HIS A 53 1.27 -42.50 -44.04
N TYR A 54 1.15 -41.54 -43.12
CA TYR A 54 1.68 -40.19 -43.22
C TYR A 54 2.88 -40.07 -42.26
N LEU A 55 4.09 -40.00 -42.78
CA LEU A 55 5.33 -40.18 -42.02
C LEU A 55 6.24 -38.97 -42.16
N TRP A 56 7.21 -38.84 -41.25
CA TRP A 56 8.27 -37.85 -41.34
C TRP A 56 9.62 -38.44 -40.93
N ILE A 57 10.72 -37.82 -41.36
CA ILE A 57 12.09 -38.19 -41.00
C ILE A 57 12.91 -36.95 -40.68
N ASN A 58 13.75 -37.03 -39.64
CA ASN A 58 14.69 -35.97 -39.27
C ASN A 58 16.03 -36.22 -39.96
N ILE A 59 16.51 -35.23 -40.73
CA ILE A 59 17.79 -35.27 -41.44
C ILE A 59 18.86 -34.57 -40.58
N PRO A 60 19.98 -35.22 -40.23
CA PRO A 60 20.93 -34.67 -39.25
C PRO A 60 21.90 -33.63 -39.82
N TYR A 61 22.16 -33.63 -41.14
CA TYR A 61 23.16 -32.77 -41.77
C TYR A 61 22.63 -32.15 -43.07
N ASN A 62 23.17 -30.98 -43.43
CA ASN A 62 22.93 -30.38 -44.73
C ASN A 62 23.55 -31.23 -45.84
N ASN A 63 22.95 -31.25 -47.03
CA ASN A 63 23.39 -32.04 -48.19
C ASN A 63 23.39 -33.57 -47.97
N SER A 64 22.67 -34.11 -46.98
CA SER A 64 22.49 -35.56 -46.84
C SER A 64 21.67 -36.14 -48.01
N GLN A 65 22.09 -37.29 -48.52
CA GLN A 65 21.32 -38.09 -49.48
C GLN A 65 20.29 -38.92 -48.72
N VAL A 66 19.02 -38.68 -49.00
CA VAL A 66 17.88 -39.46 -48.49
C VAL A 66 17.42 -40.43 -49.58
N THR A 67 17.01 -41.63 -49.19
CA THR A 67 16.33 -42.61 -50.05
C THR A 67 15.25 -43.34 -49.26
N ILE A 68 13.99 -43.15 -49.66
CA ILE A 68 12.79 -43.86 -49.19
C ILE A 68 12.50 -44.98 -50.17
N THR A 69 12.34 -46.22 -49.69
CA THR A 69 11.95 -47.37 -50.52
C THR A 69 10.83 -48.19 -49.89
N THR A 70 10.00 -48.77 -50.76
CA THR A 70 9.00 -49.77 -50.39
C THR A 70 9.29 -51.09 -51.09
N SER A 71 8.90 -52.22 -50.49
CA SER A 71 8.95 -53.54 -51.14
C SER A 71 8.08 -54.58 -50.45
N GLY A 72 7.56 -55.57 -51.19
CA GLY A 72 6.68 -56.61 -50.66
C GLY A 72 5.18 -56.30 -50.79
N GLY A 73 4.36 -56.82 -49.88
CA GLY A 73 2.89 -56.73 -49.92
C GLY A 73 2.21 -57.68 -50.90
N ASN A 74 0.89 -57.85 -50.73
CA ASN A 74 0.02 -58.65 -51.60
C ASN A 74 -0.71 -57.75 -52.62
N TYR A 75 -0.15 -57.62 -53.82
CA TYR A 75 -0.69 -56.78 -54.90
C TYR A 75 -2.16 -57.05 -55.24
N THR A 76 -2.95 -55.98 -55.41
CA THR A 76 -4.28 -56.01 -56.04
C THR A 76 -4.41 -54.93 -57.12
N PRO A 77 -5.07 -55.18 -58.29
CA PRO A 77 -4.89 -54.37 -59.51
C PRO A 77 -5.49 -52.95 -59.55
N PHE A 78 -5.75 -52.33 -58.39
CA PHE A 78 -6.37 -51.00 -58.28
C PHE A 78 -5.87 -50.19 -57.06
N LEU A 79 -4.85 -50.66 -56.33
CA LEU A 79 -4.40 -50.08 -55.05
C LEU A 79 -2.85 -50.06 -54.93
N ASP A 80 -2.14 -49.91 -56.05
CA ASP A 80 -0.68 -49.86 -56.15
C ASP A 80 -0.06 -48.88 -55.13
N ALA A 81 1.11 -49.23 -54.58
CA ALA A 81 1.80 -48.39 -53.61
C ALA A 81 2.31 -47.07 -54.25
N SER A 82 2.46 -46.04 -53.42
CA SER A 82 2.99 -44.75 -53.84
C SER A 82 3.74 -44.06 -52.71
N ILE A 83 4.85 -43.40 -53.04
CA ILE A 83 5.57 -42.48 -52.14
C ILE A 83 5.31 -41.06 -52.64
N THR A 84 4.84 -40.18 -51.76
CA THR A 84 4.68 -38.73 -52.02
C THR A 84 5.49 -37.95 -51.00
N LEU A 85 6.47 -37.16 -51.45
CA LEU A 85 7.29 -36.25 -50.65
C LEU A 85 6.70 -34.83 -50.72
N TYR A 86 6.70 -34.14 -49.58
CA TYR A 86 6.20 -32.77 -49.45
C TYR A 86 7.35 -31.79 -49.22
N SER A 87 7.23 -30.57 -49.77
CA SER A 87 8.26 -29.53 -49.66
C SER A 87 8.18 -28.72 -48.37
N GLY A 88 7.00 -28.64 -47.73
CA GLY A 88 6.81 -27.96 -46.46
C GLY A 88 6.80 -28.89 -45.25
N GLN A 89 6.39 -28.35 -44.10
CA GLN A 89 6.43 -29.03 -42.80
C GLN A 89 5.16 -29.82 -42.47
N SER A 90 4.39 -30.22 -43.48
CA SER A 90 3.16 -30.99 -43.32
C SER A 90 2.87 -31.80 -44.59
N TRP A 91 1.85 -32.66 -44.54
CA TRP A 91 1.37 -33.41 -45.71
C TRP A 91 0.35 -32.64 -46.55
N ASN A 92 0.52 -31.32 -46.68
CA ASN A 92 -0.38 -30.46 -47.46
C ASN A 92 -0.36 -30.89 -48.94
N LEU A 93 -1.53 -31.22 -49.50
CA LEU A 93 -1.64 -31.75 -50.86
C LEU A 93 -1.27 -30.74 -51.95
N ASP A 94 -1.24 -29.45 -51.63
CA ASP A 94 -0.78 -28.38 -52.53
C ASP A 94 0.76 -28.22 -52.53
N GLU A 95 1.49 -28.90 -51.63
CA GLU A 95 2.95 -28.80 -51.42
C GLU A 95 3.71 -30.09 -51.85
N VAL A 96 3.19 -30.83 -52.83
CA VAL A 96 3.85 -32.07 -53.31
C VAL A 96 5.11 -31.74 -54.13
N GLU A 97 6.27 -32.06 -53.56
CA GLU A 97 7.59 -31.86 -54.18
C GLU A 97 7.92 -32.94 -55.23
N SER A 98 7.61 -34.19 -54.90
CA SER A 98 7.90 -35.34 -55.74
C SER A 98 7.01 -36.52 -55.37
N SER A 99 6.65 -37.35 -56.34
CA SER A 99 5.96 -38.61 -56.07
C SER A 99 6.38 -39.72 -57.03
N VAL A 100 6.29 -40.95 -56.54
CA VAL A 100 6.62 -42.17 -57.29
C VAL A 100 5.49 -43.18 -57.06
N ASN A 101 4.95 -43.69 -58.16
CA ASN A 101 3.94 -44.74 -58.20
C ASN A 101 4.22 -45.53 -59.48
N THR A 102 4.61 -46.79 -59.35
CA THR A 102 4.98 -47.65 -60.47
C THR A 102 3.82 -48.60 -60.76
N PRO A 103 3.16 -48.50 -61.93
CA PRO A 103 1.98 -49.33 -62.22
C PRO A 103 2.24 -50.83 -62.08
N ASP A 104 1.29 -51.53 -61.48
CA ASP A 104 1.35 -52.96 -61.16
C ASP A 104 2.50 -53.34 -60.18
N SER A 105 2.89 -52.43 -59.27
CA SER A 105 3.99 -52.62 -58.31
C SER A 105 3.65 -52.08 -56.91
N ASN A 106 4.28 -52.69 -55.89
CA ASN A 106 4.41 -52.15 -54.53
C ASN A 106 5.87 -51.77 -54.18
N ASN A 107 6.77 -51.79 -55.17
CA ASN A 107 8.21 -51.55 -55.00
C ASN A 107 8.59 -50.17 -55.54
N GLU A 108 8.41 -49.14 -54.73
CA GLU A 108 8.72 -47.75 -55.06
C GLU A 108 10.09 -47.34 -54.48
N SER A 109 10.69 -46.31 -55.08
CA SER A 109 11.96 -45.74 -54.63
C SER A 109 12.03 -44.25 -54.96
N LEU A 110 12.18 -43.42 -53.93
CA LEU A 110 12.34 -41.97 -54.06
C LEU A 110 13.64 -41.54 -53.36
N SER A 111 14.54 -40.90 -54.12
CA SER A 111 15.86 -40.45 -53.64
C SER A 111 16.07 -38.98 -53.93
N PHE A 112 16.50 -38.22 -52.92
CA PHE A 112 16.69 -36.76 -52.99
C PHE A 112 17.82 -36.30 -52.07
N ILE A 113 18.41 -35.14 -52.36
CA ILE A 113 19.29 -34.44 -51.41
C ILE A 113 18.42 -33.58 -50.50
N SER A 114 18.72 -33.54 -49.20
CA SER A 114 18.00 -32.71 -48.23
C SER A 114 18.96 -31.77 -47.49
N PRO A 115 18.50 -30.56 -47.09
CA PRO A 115 19.07 -29.88 -45.92
C PRO A 115 18.80 -30.70 -44.65
N ALA A 116 19.41 -30.28 -43.55
CA ALA A 116 19.07 -30.76 -42.21
C ALA A 116 17.62 -30.39 -41.84
N GLY A 117 17.07 -31.06 -40.82
CA GLY A 117 15.70 -30.86 -40.34
C GLY A 117 14.69 -31.88 -40.89
N THR A 118 13.41 -31.64 -40.62
CA THR A 118 12.34 -32.63 -40.84
C THR A 118 11.80 -32.64 -42.26
N ARG A 119 11.62 -33.82 -42.86
CA ARG A 119 10.99 -34.02 -44.18
C ARG A 119 9.78 -34.93 -44.08
N TYR A 120 8.65 -34.50 -44.65
CA TYR A 120 7.35 -35.17 -44.57
C TYR A 120 7.07 -35.96 -45.86
N PHE A 121 6.54 -37.18 -45.72
CA PHE A 121 6.14 -38.02 -46.85
C PHE A 121 4.89 -38.88 -46.54
N HIS A 122 4.15 -39.26 -47.56
CA HIS A 122 2.94 -40.10 -47.47
C HIS A 122 3.13 -41.38 -48.30
N LEU A 123 2.65 -42.49 -47.76
CA LEU A 123 2.58 -43.80 -48.40
C LEU A 123 1.13 -44.13 -48.73
N GLY A 124 0.73 -43.87 -49.98
CA GLY A 124 -0.61 -44.17 -50.49
C GLY A 124 -0.70 -45.56 -51.12
N GLY A 125 -1.92 -46.10 -51.22
CA GLY A 125 -2.20 -47.45 -51.73
C GLY A 125 -2.47 -48.47 -50.63
N ASP A 126 -2.61 -49.74 -51.00
CA ASP A 126 -2.65 -50.87 -50.07
C ASP A 126 -1.22 -51.32 -49.76
N VAL A 127 -0.69 -50.72 -48.70
CA VAL A 127 0.67 -50.96 -48.19
C VAL A 127 0.71 -52.03 -47.10
N SER A 128 -0.31 -52.89 -47.00
CA SER A 128 -0.32 -54.01 -46.06
C SER A 128 0.68 -55.12 -46.45
N GLU A 129 1.30 -55.73 -45.44
CA GLU A 129 2.35 -56.76 -45.57
C GLU A 129 3.60 -56.28 -46.34
N MET A 130 3.85 -54.97 -46.33
CA MET A 130 4.92 -54.31 -47.08
C MET A 130 6.03 -53.81 -46.14
N THR A 131 7.28 -53.90 -46.60
CA THR A 131 8.44 -53.32 -45.92
C THR A 131 8.69 -51.90 -46.42
N LEU A 132 8.71 -50.94 -45.50
CA LEU A 132 9.29 -49.61 -45.68
C LEU A 132 10.76 -49.64 -45.23
N HIS A 133 11.64 -48.99 -45.98
CA HIS A 133 12.99 -48.66 -45.52
C HIS A 133 13.29 -47.20 -45.87
N VAL A 134 13.87 -46.45 -44.94
CA VAL A 134 14.34 -45.08 -45.21
C VAL A 134 15.80 -44.99 -44.81
N SER A 135 16.64 -44.53 -45.72
CA SER A 135 18.08 -44.39 -45.53
C SER A 135 18.51 -42.94 -45.69
N VAL A 136 19.50 -42.53 -44.90
CA VAL A 136 20.10 -41.19 -44.91
C VAL A 136 21.60 -41.35 -44.81
N ALA A 137 22.34 -40.81 -45.79
CA ALA A 137 23.77 -41.00 -45.92
C ALA A 137 24.50 -39.73 -46.38
N GLY A 138 25.69 -39.49 -45.82
CA GLY A 138 26.49 -38.31 -46.10
C GLY A 138 25.85 -37.02 -45.56
N GLY A 139 26.30 -35.89 -46.10
CA GLY A 139 26.00 -34.55 -45.61
C GLY A 139 27.23 -33.89 -44.96
N ASP A 140 27.18 -32.57 -44.87
CA ASP A 140 28.23 -31.73 -44.32
C ASP A 140 28.08 -31.66 -42.79
N ILE A 141 29.00 -32.30 -42.07
CA ILE A 141 29.12 -32.15 -40.61
C ILE A 141 29.57 -30.71 -40.34
N PRO A 142 28.83 -29.92 -39.52
CA PRO A 142 29.26 -28.57 -39.17
C PRO A 142 30.61 -28.60 -38.43
N PRO A 143 31.42 -27.53 -38.51
CA PRO A 143 32.59 -27.40 -37.65
C PRO A 143 32.14 -27.31 -36.18
N PRO A 144 32.96 -27.79 -35.22
CA PRO A 144 32.65 -27.65 -33.80
C PRO A 144 32.51 -26.17 -33.43
N LEU A 145 31.57 -25.88 -32.54
CA LEU A 145 31.24 -24.52 -32.11
C LEU A 145 32.47 -23.82 -31.48
N GLY A 146 32.63 -22.53 -31.76
CA GLY A 146 33.74 -21.73 -31.20
C GLY A 146 33.60 -21.49 -29.70
N ASP A 147 34.69 -21.07 -29.03
CA ASP A 147 34.71 -20.87 -27.57
C ASP A 147 33.68 -19.82 -27.13
N PHE A 148 33.83 -18.55 -27.59
CA PHE A 148 32.89 -17.42 -27.49
C PHE A 148 33.28 -16.31 -28.47
N VAL A 149 32.37 -15.36 -28.72
CA VAL A 149 32.65 -14.06 -29.33
C VAL A 149 32.06 -12.93 -28.47
N VAL A 150 32.68 -11.74 -28.46
CA VAL A 150 31.89 -10.52 -28.19
C VAL A 150 31.17 -10.24 -29.49
N PHE A 151 29.85 -10.13 -29.46
CA PHE A 151 29.07 -9.88 -30.67
C PHE A 151 29.27 -8.43 -31.13
N ASP A 152 29.19 -8.20 -32.45
CA ASP A 152 29.39 -6.87 -33.00
C ASP A 152 28.08 -6.07 -32.86
N THR A 153 28.15 -4.84 -32.36
CA THR A 153 26.96 -3.98 -32.22
C THR A 153 26.78 -3.05 -33.42
N ASP A 154 27.78 -2.96 -34.31
CA ASP A 154 27.75 -2.19 -35.57
C ASP A 154 27.15 -3.06 -36.70
N ILE A 155 25.81 -3.14 -36.74
CA ILE A 155 25.08 -3.98 -37.70
C ILE A 155 24.70 -3.18 -38.94
N THR A 156 25.41 -3.39 -40.04
CA THR A 156 25.14 -2.72 -41.32
C THR A 156 23.82 -3.15 -41.96
N VAL A 157 22.93 -2.20 -42.22
CA VAL A 157 21.68 -2.41 -42.98
C VAL A 157 21.90 -2.17 -44.48
N ASP A 158 21.14 -2.89 -45.34
CA ASP A 158 21.13 -2.73 -46.80
C ASP A 158 19.66 -2.77 -47.30
N ILE A 159 19.04 -1.59 -47.36
CA ILE A 159 17.62 -1.38 -47.73
C ILE A 159 17.49 -0.31 -48.83
N PRO A 160 16.41 -0.32 -49.63
CA PRO A 160 16.15 0.75 -50.61
C PRO A 160 15.86 2.08 -49.91
N GLU A 161 16.14 3.20 -50.58
CA GLU A 161 15.76 4.55 -50.13
C GLU A 161 14.24 4.67 -49.91
N PRO A 162 13.77 5.49 -48.95
CA PRO A 162 12.35 5.64 -48.64
C PRO A 162 11.54 6.19 -49.84
N ILE A 163 10.32 5.68 -49.99
CA ILE A 163 9.41 6.03 -51.10
C ILE A 163 8.84 7.45 -50.93
N LEU A 164 8.67 7.90 -49.69
CA LEU A 164 8.18 9.24 -49.34
C LEU A 164 9.36 10.21 -49.15
N SER A 165 9.12 11.50 -49.41
CA SER A 165 10.15 12.54 -49.35
C SER A 165 9.88 13.63 -48.31
N ASN A 166 8.67 13.69 -47.75
CA ASN A 166 8.27 14.62 -46.69
C ASN A 166 6.92 14.21 -46.06
N GLU A 167 6.67 14.59 -44.81
CA GLU A 167 5.46 14.24 -44.06
C GLU A 167 4.12 14.68 -44.69
N ASN A 168 4.12 15.69 -45.58
CA ASN A 168 2.90 16.10 -46.29
C ASN A 168 2.45 15.06 -47.34
N GLU A 169 3.27 14.03 -47.59
CA GLU A 169 2.97 12.88 -48.44
C GLU A 169 2.40 11.70 -47.63
N PHE A 170 2.32 11.81 -46.29
CA PHE A 170 1.62 10.85 -45.44
C PHE A 170 0.13 10.79 -45.80
N SER A 171 -0.40 9.57 -45.89
CA SER A 171 -1.81 9.38 -46.20
C SER A 171 -2.72 9.81 -45.05
N ALA A 172 -4.01 9.99 -45.36
CA ALA A 172 -4.99 10.38 -44.36
C ALA A 172 -5.15 9.34 -43.23
N ILE A 173 -4.85 8.06 -43.48
CA ILE A 173 -4.89 7.01 -42.46
C ILE A 173 -3.67 7.07 -41.54
N VAL A 174 -2.46 7.32 -42.05
CA VAL A 174 -1.25 7.57 -41.23
C VAL A 174 -1.47 8.77 -40.30
N GLN A 175 -2.00 9.87 -40.84
CA GLN A 175 -2.35 11.06 -40.05
C GLN A 175 -3.48 10.82 -39.04
N THR A 176 -4.34 9.83 -39.26
CA THR A 176 -5.36 9.41 -38.28
C THR A 176 -4.75 8.57 -37.16
N ILE A 177 -3.79 7.68 -37.46
CA ILE A 177 -3.13 6.82 -36.46
C ILE A 177 -2.23 7.66 -35.52
N ILE A 178 -1.48 8.63 -36.05
CA ILE A 178 -0.65 9.57 -35.26
C ILE A 178 -1.51 10.37 -34.25
N ALA A 179 -2.78 10.64 -34.57
CA ALA A 179 -3.71 11.39 -33.73
C ALA A 179 -4.61 10.51 -32.82
N ALA A 180 -4.47 9.19 -32.88
CA ALA A 180 -5.32 8.23 -32.15
C ALA A 180 -4.59 7.58 -30.97
N SER A 181 -5.36 7.19 -29.95
CA SER A 181 -4.84 6.39 -28.84
C SER A 181 -4.61 4.93 -29.25
N THR A 182 -3.68 4.24 -28.58
CA THR A 182 -3.43 2.81 -28.78
C THR A 182 -4.69 1.95 -28.62
N SER A 183 -5.64 2.38 -27.77
CA SER A 183 -6.94 1.72 -27.57
C SER A 183 -7.83 1.68 -28.83
N GLU A 184 -7.57 2.57 -29.80
CA GLU A 184 -8.34 2.68 -31.04
C GLU A 184 -7.70 1.86 -32.18
N TYR A 185 -6.41 1.49 -32.08
CA TYR A 185 -5.65 0.89 -33.19
C TYR A 185 -6.30 -0.39 -33.73
N ALA A 186 -6.82 -1.26 -32.85
CA ALA A 186 -7.55 -2.46 -33.24
C ALA A 186 -8.82 -2.17 -34.08
N ASN A 187 -9.54 -1.09 -33.78
CA ASN A 187 -10.72 -0.66 -34.55
C ASN A 187 -10.31 -0.01 -35.88
N ILE A 188 -9.21 0.75 -35.89
CA ILE A 188 -8.67 1.41 -37.08
C ILE A 188 -8.17 0.34 -38.08
N ALA A 189 -7.44 -0.68 -37.61
CA ALA A 189 -6.97 -1.80 -38.42
C ALA A 189 -8.12 -2.59 -39.07
N GLN A 190 -9.15 -2.97 -38.31
CA GLN A 190 -10.33 -3.67 -38.83
C GLN A 190 -11.09 -2.89 -39.92
N GLN A 191 -11.02 -1.55 -39.88
CA GLN A 191 -11.77 -0.67 -40.79
C GLN A 191 -10.95 -0.21 -42.00
N ASN A 192 -9.62 -0.36 -41.99
CA ASN A 192 -8.73 0.13 -43.04
C ASN A 192 -7.77 -0.95 -43.58
N PRO A 193 -8.29 -1.94 -44.34
CA PRO A 193 -7.49 -2.84 -45.19
C PRO A 193 -6.41 -2.09 -46.01
N GLY A 194 -5.25 -2.72 -46.20
CA GLY A 194 -4.06 -2.18 -46.85
C GLY A 194 -3.32 -1.04 -46.13
N SER A 195 -3.79 -0.55 -44.98
CA SER A 195 -3.17 0.62 -44.31
C SER A 195 -1.77 0.37 -43.75
N ILE A 196 -1.37 -0.89 -43.57
CA ILE A 196 -0.04 -1.27 -43.11
C ILE A 196 1.08 -0.83 -44.07
N ALA A 197 0.83 -0.79 -45.39
CA ALA A 197 1.80 -0.31 -46.37
C ALA A 197 2.07 1.20 -46.24
N ASP A 198 1.01 2.01 -46.07
CA ASP A 198 1.13 3.44 -45.82
C ASP A 198 1.91 3.73 -44.52
N VAL A 199 1.65 2.94 -43.46
CA VAL A 199 2.34 3.05 -42.16
C VAL A 199 3.82 2.66 -42.27
N ALA A 200 4.13 1.55 -42.95
CA ALA A 200 5.51 1.14 -43.20
C ALA A 200 6.30 2.19 -44.00
N ALA A 201 5.70 2.74 -45.07
CA ALA A 201 6.31 3.80 -45.86
C ALA A 201 6.56 5.09 -45.04
N ALA A 202 5.67 5.43 -44.10
CA ALA A 202 5.85 6.55 -43.18
C ALA A 202 6.97 6.30 -42.16
N ILE A 203 6.98 5.13 -41.50
CA ILE A 203 8.03 4.75 -40.53
C ILE A 203 9.42 4.75 -41.20
N HIS A 204 9.53 4.16 -42.39
CA HIS A 204 10.78 4.14 -43.16
C HIS A 204 11.29 5.56 -43.46
N PHE A 205 10.41 6.48 -43.90
CA PHE A 205 10.78 7.87 -44.12
C PHE A 205 11.22 8.58 -42.82
N LEU A 206 10.50 8.37 -41.70
CA LEU A 206 10.81 8.98 -40.41
C LEU A 206 12.15 8.50 -39.84
N ALA A 207 12.41 7.19 -39.87
CA ALA A 207 13.68 6.63 -39.43
C ALA A 207 14.86 7.18 -40.25
N ASN A 208 14.69 7.34 -41.56
CA ASN A 208 15.67 7.98 -42.45
C ASN A 208 15.87 9.49 -42.17
N GLN A 209 15.11 10.12 -41.26
CA GLN A 209 15.44 11.48 -40.77
C GLN A 209 16.46 11.47 -39.63
N ASP A 210 16.81 10.30 -39.09
CA ASP A 210 17.80 10.10 -38.02
C ASP A 210 17.46 10.85 -36.71
N ASP A 211 16.16 10.96 -36.42
CA ASP A 211 15.61 11.54 -35.17
C ASP A 211 14.81 10.48 -34.41
N ILE A 212 15.47 9.83 -33.44
CA ILE A 212 14.84 8.80 -32.59
C ILE A 212 13.79 9.38 -31.63
N THR A 213 13.78 10.71 -31.42
CA THR A 213 12.83 11.41 -30.55
C THR A 213 11.51 11.76 -31.28
N HIS A 214 11.42 11.49 -32.58
CA HIS A 214 10.33 11.96 -33.42
C HIS A 214 8.98 11.36 -32.99
N PRO A 215 7.99 12.16 -32.53
CA PRO A 215 6.81 11.65 -31.84
C PRO A 215 5.91 10.74 -32.70
N SER A 216 5.85 10.99 -34.01
CA SER A 216 5.10 10.14 -34.95
C SER A 216 5.72 8.74 -35.11
N LEU A 217 7.01 8.54 -34.79
CA LEU A 217 7.66 7.24 -34.91
C LEU A 217 7.16 6.28 -33.82
N ALA A 218 7.18 6.73 -32.56
CA ALA A 218 6.64 6.01 -31.41
C ALA A 218 5.12 5.76 -31.50
N ALA A 219 4.37 6.64 -32.19
CA ALA A 219 2.94 6.42 -32.45
C ALA A 219 2.67 5.38 -33.56
N LEU A 220 3.50 5.33 -34.61
CA LEU A 220 3.26 4.46 -35.77
C LEU A 220 3.75 3.02 -35.59
N ILE A 221 4.88 2.80 -34.91
CA ILE A 221 5.43 1.44 -34.71
C ILE A 221 4.42 0.47 -34.04
N PRO A 222 3.80 0.78 -32.88
CA PRO A 222 2.84 -0.13 -32.22
C PRO A 222 1.53 -0.39 -33.00
N TYR A 223 1.30 0.31 -34.11
CA TYR A 223 0.20 -0.03 -35.02
C TYR A 223 0.46 -1.31 -35.82
N ILE A 224 1.73 -1.67 -36.08
CA ILE A 224 2.09 -2.84 -36.91
C ILE A 224 1.56 -4.15 -36.28
N GLU A 225 1.80 -4.38 -35.00
CA GLU A 225 1.34 -5.56 -34.26
C GLU A 225 -0.19 -5.58 -34.11
N ASN A 226 -0.81 -4.42 -33.85
CA ASN A 226 -2.26 -4.27 -33.84
C ASN A 226 -2.90 -4.60 -35.20
N TYR A 227 -2.26 -4.20 -36.30
CA TYR A 227 -2.70 -4.57 -37.64
C TYR A 227 -2.53 -6.06 -37.90
N ALA A 228 -1.41 -6.67 -37.54
CA ALA A 228 -1.17 -8.10 -37.68
C ALA A 228 -2.15 -8.96 -36.86
N ARG A 229 -2.64 -8.44 -35.73
CA ARG A 229 -3.56 -9.11 -34.80
C ARG A 229 -5.04 -8.91 -35.14
N TYR A 230 -5.42 -7.76 -35.70
CA TYR A 230 -6.83 -7.35 -35.89
C TYR A 230 -7.21 -6.89 -37.30
N GLY A 231 -6.24 -6.59 -38.18
CA GLY A 231 -6.45 -6.18 -39.57
C GLY A 231 -6.68 -7.37 -40.52
N GLU A 232 -6.28 -7.21 -41.79
CA GLU A 232 -6.28 -8.31 -42.76
C GLU A 232 -4.93 -9.06 -42.81
N SER A 233 -4.91 -10.20 -43.49
CA SER A 233 -3.69 -11.01 -43.64
C SER A 233 -2.64 -10.28 -44.50
N ILE A 234 -1.59 -9.77 -43.84
CA ILE A 234 -0.43 -9.10 -44.45
C ILE A 234 0.15 -9.95 -45.58
N SER A 235 0.28 -9.37 -46.77
CA SER A 235 0.84 -10.01 -47.97
C SER A 235 2.38 -10.01 -48.02
N ASP A 236 2.96 -10.78 -48.94
CA ASP A 236 4.42 -10.86 -49.15
C ASP A 236 5.07 -9.49 -49.46
N GLU A 237 4.31 -8.57 -50.07
CA GLU A 237 4.75 -7.21 -50.45
C GLU A 237 4.67 -6.26 -49.25
N GLU A 238 3.56 -6.27 -48.50
CA GLU A 238 3.41 -5.50 -47.26
C GLU A 238 4.40 -5.95 -46.17
N ALA A 239 4.68 -7.25 -46.06
CA ALA A 239 5.66 -7.78 -45.12
C ALA A 239 7.10 -7.37 -45.48
N LEU A 240 7.41 -7.20 -46.77
CA LEU A 240 8.69 -6.66 -47.23
C LEU A 240 8.82 -5.17 -46.88
N ASP A 241 7.75 -4.39 -47.04
CA ASP A 241 7.74 -2.98 -46.66
C ASP A 241 7.88 -2.79 -45.14
N VAL A 242 7.22 -3.63 -44.33
CA VAL A 242 7.41 -3.65 -42.86
C VAL A 242 8.84 -4.06 -42.48
N ASN A 243 9.46 -5.02 -43.19
CA ASN A 243 10.87 -5.39 -42.98
C ASN A 243 11.80 -4.21 -43.26
N HIS A 244 11.62 -3.50 -44.39
CA HIS A 244 12.38 -2.29 -44.68
C HIS A 244 12.17 -1.19 -43.63
N ALA A 245 10.92 -0.96 -43.20
CA ALA A 245 10.59 0.06 -42.22
C ALA A 245 11.23 -0.19 -40.85
N LEU A 246 11.16 -1.43 -40.34
CA LEU A 246 11.79 -1.80 -39.08
C LEU A 246 13.31 -1.85 -39.18
N LEU A 247 13.89 -2.27 -40.31
CA LEU A 247 15.34 -2.19 -40.53
C LEU A 247 15.83 -0.74 -40.59
N ALA A 248 15.06 0.20 -41.17
CA ALA A 248 15.40 1.62 -41.15
C ALA A 248 15.46 2.17 -39.72
N VAL A 249 14.53 1.76 -38.83
CA VAL A 249 14.57 2.12 -37.40
C VAL A 249 15.84 1.58 -36.72
N ALA A 250 16.30 0.40 -37.12
CA ALA A 250 17.48 -0.24 -36.57
C ALA A 250 18.83 0.25 -37.16
N ASP A 251 18.80 1.12 -38.18
CA ASP A 251 19.96 1.79 -38.81
C ASP A 251 20.19 3.22 -38.27
N MET A 252 19.28 3.74 -37.44
CA MET A 252 19.37 5.10 -36.87
C MET A 252 20.57 5.21 -35.92
N ASN A 253 21.31 6.33 -35.96
CA ASN A 253 22.59 6.46 -35.24
C ASN A 253 22.46 6.29 -33.71
N ASP A 254 21.38 6.79 -33.12
CA ASP A 254 21.09 6.67 -31.69
C ASP A 254 20.29 5.41 -31.32
N PHE A 255 20.00 4.50 -32.26
CA PHE A 255 19.29 3.24 -31.96
C PHE A 255 20.03 2.43 -30.90
N ILE A 256 21.32 2.14 -31.07
CA ILE A 256 22.12 1.46 -30.02
C ILE A 256 22.78 2.51 -29.12
N SER A 257 21.98 3.12 -28.23
CA SER A 257 22.44 4.14 -27.28
C SER A 257 21.90 3.93 -25.85
N ALA A 258 22.33 4.79 -24.93
CA ALA A 258 21.96 4.77 -23.51
C ALA A 258 20.82 5.75 -23.17
N SER A 259 20.06 6.19 -24.17
CA SER A 259 18.96 7.14 -24.03
C SER A 259 17.64 6.44 -23.66
N ALA A 260 16.73 7.16 -22.99
CA ALA A 260 15.40 6.64 -22.68
C ALA A 260 14.61 6.35 -23.97
N GLU A 261 14.80 7.20 -24.98
CA GLU A 261 14.18 7.15 -26.29
C GLU A 261 14.62 5.91 -27.07
N ALA A 262 15.90 5.53 -27.02
CA ALA A 262 16.37 4.26 -27.56
C ALA A 262 15.73 3.07 -26.85
N SER A 263 15.67 3.08 -25.51
CA SER A 263 15.04 2.02 -24.73
C SER A 263 13.54 1.82 -25.06
N ILE A 264 12.79 2.91 -25.24
CA ILE A 264 11.39 2.89 -25.69
C ILE A 264 11.30 2.33 -27.12
N ILE A 265 12.15 2.79 -28.03
CA ILE A 265 12.15 2.33 -29.43
C ILE A 265 12.58 0.85 -29.54
N HIS A 266 13.39 0.31 -28.63
CA HIS A 266 13.74 -1.12 -28.60
C HIS A 266 12.55 -2.02 -28.26
N ASP A 267 11.77 -1.68 -27.23
CA ASP A 267 10.56 -2.42 -26.82
C ASP A 267 9.50 -2.40 -27.95
N LEU A 268 9.26 -1.22 -28.52
CA LEU A 268 8.39 -1.07 -29.69
C LEU A 268 8.93 -1.84 -30.91
N TYR A 269 10.24 -1.83 -31.15
CA TYR A 269 10.85 -2.57 -32.26
C TYR A 269 10.71 -4.09 -32.07
N SER A 270 11.08 -4.64 -30.91
CA SER A 270 11.12 -6.09 -30.68
C SER A 270 9.72 -6.70 -30.69
N SER A 271 8.75 -6.04 -30.04
CA SER A 271 7.34 -6.46 -30.02
C SER A 271 6.77 -6.62 -31.42
N ASN A 272 7.11 -5.70 -32.33
CA ASN A 272 6.59 -5.69 -33.70
C ASN A 272 7.26 -6.73 -34.63
N LEU A 273 8.35 -7.39 -34.20
CA LEU A 273 8.91 -8.55 -34.91
C LEU A 273 8.00 -9.79 -34.85
N PHE A 274 6.92 -9.76 -34.04
CA PHE A 274 5.81 -10.73 -34.07
C PHE A 274 5.32 -11.04 -35.50
N VAL A 275 5.30 -10.04 -36.39
CA VAL A 275 4.91 -10.19 -37.82
C VAL A 275 5.77 -11.22 -38.56
N PHE A 276 7.03 -11.40 -38.15
CA PHE A 276 7.98 -12.34 -38.75
C PHE A 276 8.16 -13.63 -37.96
N GLN A 277 7.37 -13.88 -36.91
CA GLN A 277 7.41 -15.14 -36.18
C GLN A 277 6.56 -16.24 -36.84
N TYR A 278 5.55 -15.86 -37.64
CA TYR A 278 4.55 -16.78 -38.22
C TYR A 278 4.36 -16.62 -39.73
N GLY A 279 3.66 -17.57 -40.35
CA GLY A 279 3.30 -17.53 -41.78
C GLY A 279 4.49 -17.67 -42.74
N ASN A 280 4.35 -17.13 -43.95
CA ASN A 280 5.36 -17.24 -45.01
C ASN A 280 6.55 -16.28 -44.81
N HIS A 281 6.35 -15.22 -44.02
CA HIS A 281 7.23 -14.06 -43.91
C HIS A 281 8.45 -14.28 -43.02
N THR A 282 8.53 -15.43 -42.34
CA THR A 282 9.53 -15.73 -41.30
C THR A 282 11.00 -15.72 -41.74
N ASN A 283 11.29 -15.63 -43.04
CA ASN A 283 12.64 -15.39 -43.56
C ASN A 283 13.18 -14.00 -43.21
N TYR A 284 12.30 -13.02 -42.96
CA TYR A 284 12.69 -11.65 -42.56
C TYR A 284 13.26 -11.58 -41.14
N PHE A 285 12.82 -12.44 -40.21
CA PHE A 285 13.34 -12.49 -38.83
C PHE A 285 14.88 -12.67 -38.77
N LYS A 286 15.46 -13.34 -39.77
CA LYS A 286 16.92 -13.51 -39.91
C LYS A 286 17.68 -12.18 -40.06
N GLN A 287 17.05 -11.16 -40.62
CA GLN A 287 17.62 -9.81 -40.80
C GLN A 287 17.58 -9.02 -39.48
N HIS A 288 16.53 -9.24 -38.66
CA HIS A 288 16.34 -8.55 -37.38
C HIS A 288 17.08 -9.19 -36.19
N LEU A 289 17.32 -10.52 -36.20
CA LEU A 289 18.03 -11.23 -35.12
C LEU A 289 19.40 -10.60 -34.75
N PRO A 290 20.27 -10.18 -35.69
CA PRO A 290 21.49 -9.44 -35.36
C PRO A 290 21.26 -8.18 -34.52
N HIS A 291 20.23 -7.39 -34.81
CA HIS A 291 19.94 -6.17 -34.05
C HIS A 291 19.44 -6.47 -32.63
N LEU A 292 18.62 -7.52 -32.44
CA LEU A 292 18.26 -8.00 -31.10
C LEU A 292 19.50 -8.44 -30.30
N LEU A 293 20.42 -9.18 -30.93
CA LEU A 293 21.67 -9.58 -30.32
C LEU A 293 22.59 -8.38 -30.02
N ALA A 294 22.57 -7.33 -30.85
CA ALA A 294 23.29 -6.08 -30.62
C ALA A 294 22.74 -5.30 -29.42
N ILE A 295 21.41 -5.22 -29.22
CA ILE A 295 20.79 -4.59 -28.05
C ILE A 295 21.22 -5.29 -26.75
N ILE A 296 21.08 -6.62 -26.69
CA ILE A 296 21.48 -7.43 -25.52
C ILE A 296 23.00 -7.30 -25.28
N GLN A 297 23.81 -7.38 -26.35
CA GLN A 297 25.27 -7.24 -26.23
C GLN A 297 25.69 -5.84 -25.78
N TYR A 298 25.04 -4.78 -26.27
CA TYR A 298 25.31 -3.40 -25.88
C TYR A 298 25.10 -3.19 -24.39
N PHE A 299 23.93 -3.58 -23.87
CA PHE A 299 23.59 -3.38 -22.46
C PHE A 299 24.45 -4.22 -21.50
N SER A 300 24.84 -5.45 -21.88
CA SER A 300 25.75 -6.26 -21.04
C SER A 300 27.15 -5.65 -20.88
N LEU A 301 27.59 -4.84 -21.86
CA LEU A 301 28.86 -4.12 -21.83
C LEU A 301 28.79 -2.76 -21.09
N GLN A 302 27.60 -2.32 -20.68
CA GLN A 302 27.44 -1.06 -19.94
C GLN A 302 27.82 -1.25 -18.48
N GLN A 303 28.50 -0.24 -17.90
CA GLN A 303 28.95 -0.32 -16.52
C GLN A 303 27.79 -0.62 -15.57
N SER A 304 26.65 0.07 -15.70
CA SER A 304 25.47 -0.15 -14.85
C SER A 304 24.18 -0.12 -15.68
N PRO A 305 23.73 -1.23 -16.28
CA PRO A 305 22.51 -1.24 -17.10
C PRO A 305 21.27 -0.81 -16.29
N TYR A 306 21.17 -1.17 -15.01
CA TYR A 306 20.11 -0.70 -14.09
C TYR A 306 20.11 0.82 -13.84
N ALA A 307 21.18 1.54 -14.20
CA ALA A 307 21.25 3.00 -14.09
C ALA A 307 21.08 3.70 -15.45
N LEU A 308 20.73 2.97 -16.51
CA LEU A 308 20.38 3.54 -17.80
C LEU A 308 18.84 3.58 -17.94
N PRO A 309 18.25 4.72 -18.31
CA PRO A 309 16.79 4.86 -18.41
C PRO A 309 16.15 3.78 -19.29
N GLY A 310 15.16 3.07 -18.76
CA GLY A 310 14.38 2.04 -19.48
C GLY A 310 15.10 0.72 -19.79
N ALA A 311 16.42 0.62 -19.57
CA ALA A 311 17.22 -0.51 -20.04
C ALA A 311 16.81 -1.88 -19.44
N THR A 312 16.30 -1.91 -18.20
CA THR A 312 15.73 -3.13 -17.59
C THR A 312 14.53 -3.65 -18.35
N ASP A 313 13.66 -2.74 -18.78
CA ASP A 313 12.34 -3.02 -19.32
C ASP A 313 12.49 -3.39 -20.81
N THR A 314 13.38 -2.68 -21.50
CA THR A 314 13.91 -3.04 -22.82
C THR A 314 14.49 -4.46 -22.85
N LEU A 315 15.36 -4.81 -21.91
CA LEU A 315 15.96 -6.15 -21.87
C LEU A 315 14.90 -7.22 -21.59
N MET A 316 13.94 -6.93 -20.71
CA MET A 316 12.80 -7.80 -20.45
C MET A 316 11.96 -8.05 -21.71
N ALA A 317 11.59 -6.99 -22.44
CA ALA A 317 10.85 -7.11 -23.71
C ALA A 317 11.62 -7.99 -24.70
N VAL A 318 12.90 -7.68 -24.95
CA VAL A 318 13.75 -8.42 -25.90
C VAL A 318 13.95 -9.89 -25.49
N PHE A 319 14.09 -10.20 -24.19
CA PHE A 319 14.13 -11.60 -23.71
C PHE A 319 12.79 -12.33 -23.87
N VAL A 320 11.65 -11.64 -23.67
CA VAL A 320 10.30 -12.19 -23.84
C VAL A 320 9.96 -12.42 -25.32
N ASP A 321 10.32 -11.50 -26.21
CA ASP A 321 10.12 -11.65 -27.65
C ASP A 321 11.01 -12.75 -28.24
N LEU A 322 12.25 -12.87 -27.76
CA LEU A 322 13.11 -14.01 -28.10
C LEU A 322 12.53 -15.34 -27.59
N HIS A 323 11.87 -15.34 -26.43
CA HIS A 323 11.15 -16.52 -25.92
C HIS A 323 9.98 -16.92 -26.83
N TYR A 324 9.14 -15.97 -27.27
CA TYR A 324 8.05 -16.26 -28.20
C TYR A 324 8.57 -16.72 -29.56
N ALA A 325 9.61 -16.07 -30.08
CA ALA A 325 10.28 -16.46 -31.33
C ALA A 325 10.83 -17.90 -31.29
N ILE A 326 11.41 -18.35 -30.17
CA ILE A 326 11.91 -19.73 -30.02
C ILE A 326 10.78 -20.75 -29.83
N THR A 327 9.75 -20.41 -29.05
CA THR A 327 8.74 -21.41 -28.61
C THR A 327 7.56 -21.56 -29.55
N LEU A 328 7.19 -20.50 -30.26
CA LEU A 328 6.02 -20.46 -31.15
C LEU A 328 6.41 -20.17 -32.61
N GLY A 329 7.64 -19.67 -32.85
CA GLY A 329 8.12 -19.29 -34.17
C GLY A 329 8.22 -20.47 -35.15
N SER A 330 7.96 -20.16 -36.42
CA SER A 330 8.08 -21.14 -37.51
C SER A 330 9.54 -21.58 -37.77
N SER A 331 9.73 -22.63 -38.57
CA SER A 331 11.06 -23.09 -38.98
C SER A 331 11.97 -22.01 -39.59
N GLY A 332 11.44 -20.94 -40.21
CA GLY A 332 12.26 -19.82 -40.66
C GLY A 332 13.03 -19.13 -39.51
N VAL A 333 12.33 -18.88 -38.40
CA VAL A 333 12.89 -18.32 -37.16
C VAL A 333 13.90 -19.29 -36.53
N ASN A 334 13.51 -20.55 -36.39
CA ASN A 334 14.34 -21.57 -35.75
C ASN A 334 15.62 -21.89 -36.54
N ASN A 335 15.57 -21.75 -37.88
CA ASN A 335 16.75 -21.81 -38.74
C ASN A 335 17.64 -20.57 -38.57
N ALA A 336 17.08 -19.36 -38.54
CA ALA A 336 17.83 -18.13 -38.33
C ALA A 336 18.62 -18.13 -37.01
N ILE A 337 18.00 -18.61 -35.93
CA ILE A 337 18.63 -18.78 -34.61
C ILE A 337 19.74 -19.84 -34.65
N ASN A 338 19.50 -21.00 -35.27
CA ASN A 338 20.50 -22.06 -35.40
C ASN A 338 21.70 -21.66 -36.27
N GLU A 339 21.50 -20.90 -37.34
CA GLU A 339 22.60 -20.38 -38.17
C GLU A 339 23.50 -19.38 -37.42
N GLN A 340 23.00 -18.71 -36.38
CA GLN A 340 23.74 -17.75 -35.55
C GLN A 340 24.02 -18.26 -34.13
N MET A 341 23.93 -19.57 -33.88
CA MET A 341 24.00 -20.18 -32.54
C MET A 341 25.21 -19.76 -31.69
N LEU A 342 26.40 -19.57 -32.28
CA LEU A 342 27.58 -19.08 -31.56
C LEU A 342 27.38 -17.64 -31.03
N SER A 343 26.79 -16.77 -31.83
CA SER A 343 26.45 -15.39 -31.44
C SER A 343 25.41 -15.40 -30.32
N VAL A 344 24.30 -16.14 -30.53
CA VAL A 344 23.21 -16.29 -29.55
C VAL A 344 23.74 -16.75 -28.20
N LEU A 345 24.50 -17.85 -28.15
CA LEU A 345 25.04 -18.37 -26.88
C LEU A 345 26.09 -17.45 -26.24
N SER A 346 26.87 -16.71 -27.02
CA SER A 346 27.85 -15.77 -26.46
C SER A 346 27.17 -14.54 -25.85
N VAL A 347 26.11 -14.04 -26.51
CA VAL A 347 25.31 -12.90 -26.04
C VAL A 347 24.46 -13.27 -24.83
N LEU A 348 23.78 -14.41 -24.82
CA LEU A 348 23.04 -14.88 -23.64
C LEU A 348 23.96 -15.12 -22.42
N ARG A 349 25.22 -15.53 -22.65
CA ARG A 349 26.23 -15.63 -21.59
C ARG A 349 26.76 -14.27 -21.14
N SER A 350 26.76 -13.25 -22.00
CA SER A 350 27.45 -11.98 -21.71
C SER A 350 26.98 -11.33 -20.40
N PHE A 351 25.66 -11.36 -20.16
CA PHE A 351 25.00 -10.90 -18.92
C PHE A 351 25.35 -11.64 -17.64
N THR A 352 26.14 -12.72 -17.68
CA THR A 352 26.61 -13.45 -16.49
C THR A 352 28.14 -13.55 -16.40
N LEU A 353 28.86 -13.53 -17.53
CA LEU A 353 30.30 -13.90 -17.56
C LEU A 353 31.19 -13.11 -18.54
N LEU A 354 30.82 -11.91 -18.98
CA LEU A 354 31.71 -11.03 -19.78
C LEU A 354 31.96 -9.67 -19.11
N GLY A 355 33.15 -9.53 -18.52
CA GLY A 355 33.85 -8.23 -18.39
C GLY A 355 33.25 -7.18 -17.47
N GLU A 356 33.64 -7.20 -16.19
CA GLU A 356 33.53 -6.05 -15.25
C GLU A 356 32.12 -5.59 -14.85
N THR A 357 31.04 -6.21 -15.34
CA THR A 357 29.65 -5.75 -15.11
C THR A 357 28.72 -6.85 -14.59
N SER A 358 28.87 -8.08 -15.11
CA SER A 358 27.87 -9.17 -14.99
C SER A 358 27.85 -9.94 -13.65
N LEU A 359 28.86 -9.73 -12.80
CA LEU A 359 28.90 -10.17 -11.39
C LEU A 359 29.63 -9.09 -10.56
N ASP A 360 29.45 -7.82 -10.89
CA ASP A 360 30.15 -6.73 -10.22
C ASP A 360 29.45 -6.29 -8.92
N ARG A 361 30.25 -5.82 -7.96
CA ARG A 361 29.92 -5.75 -6.54
C ARG A 361 29.17 -4.47 -6.16
N ARG A 362 28.16 -4.11 -6.96
CA ARG A 362 27.43 -2.83 -6.88
C ARG A 362 25.95 -2.96 -6.47
N TRP A 363 25.48 -4.17 -6.17
CA TRP A 363 24.15 -4.45 -5.61
C TRP A 363 24.26 -5.13 -4.25
N SER A 364 23.23 -4.98 -3.42
CA SER A 364 23.26 -5.38 -2.00
C SER A 364 22.20 -6.41 -1.61
N THR A 365 21.38 -6.90 -2.53
CA THR A 365 20.37 -7.94 -2.26
C THR A 365 20.58 -9.19 -3.12
N GLU A 366 20.20 -10.35 -2.59
CA GLU A 366 20.26 -11.63 -3.31
C GLU A 366 19.33 -11.65 -4.54
N TYR A 367 18.23 -10.89 -4.51
CA TYR A 367 17.29 -10.76 -5.62
C TYR A 367 17.92 -10.05 -6.83
N ASP A 368 18.54 -8.89 -6.62
CA ASP A 368 19.19 -8.12 -7.69
C ASP A 368 20.35 -8.90 -8.33
N LEU A 369 21.10 -9.64 -7.50
CA LEU A 369 22.22 -10.50 -7.93
C LEU A 369 21.78 -11.73 -8.75
N THR A 370 20.52 -12.16 -8.64
CA THR A 370 20.02 -13.40 -9.30
C THR A 370 19.10 -13.15 -10.48
N TRP A 371 18.51 -11.96 -10.61
CA TRP A 371 17.49 -11.65 -11.61
C TRP A 371 17.96 -11.82 -13.07
N PHE A 372 19.08 -11.24 -13.49
CA PHE A 372 19.61 -11.48 -14.85
C PHE A 372 20.07 -12.94 -15.06
N THR A 373 20.47 -13.62 -13.99
CA THR A 373 20.83 -15.05 -14.04
C THR A 373 19.60 -15.91 -14.33
N TYR A 374 18.43 -15.60 -13.74
CA TYR A 374 17.15 -16.23 -14.07
C TYR A 374 16.84 -16.15 -15.57
N TYR A 375 16.84 -14.94 -16.16
CA TYR A 375 16.46 -14.76 -17.57
C TYR A 375 17.49 -15.38 -18.53
N SER A 376 18.78 -15.31 -18.18
CA SER A 376 19.85 -16.00 -18.93
C SER A 376 19.65 -17.53 -18.92
N TYR A 377 19.39 -18.12 -17.74
CA TYR A 377 19.10 -19.55 -17.61
C TYR A 377 17.84 -19.97 -18.37
N TYR A 378 16.77 -19.18 -18.26
CA TYR A 378 15.51 -19.40 -18.95
C TYR A 378 15.73 -19.41 -20.47
N ALA A 379 16.34 -18.37 -21.03
CA ALA A 379 16.61 -18.24 -22.47
C ALA A 379 17.51 -19.37 -22.99
N LEU A 380 18.56 -19.75 -22.25
CA LEU A 380 19.42 -20.89 -22.59
C LEU A 380 18.66 -22.22 -22.60
N GLY A 381 17.68 -22.41 -21.70
CA GLY A 381 16.78 -23.57 -21.70
C GLY A 381 15.87 -23.64 -22.92
N LEU A 382 15.40 -22.50 -23.42
CA LEU A 382 14.65 -22.44 -24.68
C LEU A 382 15.55 -22.77 -25.87
N VAL A 383 16.72 -22.13 -25.97
CA VAL A 383 17.68 -22.35 -27.07
C VAL A 383 18.15 -23.82 -27.10
N HIS A 384 18.29 -24.48 -25.95
CA HIS A 384 18.59 -25.91 -25.86
C HIS A 384 17.56 -26.80 -26.59
N THR A 385 16.29 -26.39 -26.70
CA THR A 385 15.28 -27.17 -27.46
C THR A 385 15.56 -27.19 -28.97
N LEU A 386 16.10 -26.09 -29.52
CA LEU A 386 16.45 -25.94 -30.94
C LEU A 386 17.86 -26.44 -31.27
N ALA A 387 18.75 -26.48 -30.28
CA ALA A 387 20.18 -26.67 -30.45
C ALA A 387 20.59 -28.10 -30.91
N ASN A 388 21.70 -28.17 -31.67
CA ASN A 388 22.40 -29.43 -31.94
C ASN A 388 23.25 -29.89 -30.74
N ASP A 389 23.82 -31.09 -30.81
CA ASP A 389 24.51 -31.71 -29.66
C ASP A 389 25.76 -30.92 -29.20
N ASP A 390 26.53 -30.34 -30.13
CA ASP A 390 27.68 -29.48 -29.81
C ASP A 390 27.23 -28.21 -29.06
N ALA A 391 26.14 -27.57 -29.50
CA ALA A 391 25.57 -26.39 -28.86
C ALA A 391 24.92 -26.73 -27.50
N LYS A 392 24.26 -27.87 -27.36
CA LYS A 392 23.75 -28.37 -26.06
C LYS A 392 24.88 -28.60 -25.06
N ALA A 393 25.95 -29.26 -25.48
CA ALA A 393 27.15 -29.44 -24.66
C ALA A 393 27.81 -28.10 -24.30
N ARG A 394 27.73 -27.08 -25.18
CA ARG A 394 28.18 -25.71 -24.85
C ARG A 394 27.30 -25.05 -23.81
N ILE A 395 25.97 -25.17 -23.92
CA ILE A 395 24.99 -24.67 -22.96
C ILE A 395 25.25 -25.28 -21.57
N ASP A 396 25.40 -26.61 -21.45
CA ASP A 396 25.79 -27.27 -20.19
C ASP A 396 27.12 -26.75 -19.62
N GLY A 397 28.05 -26.37 -20.50
CA GLY A 397 29.29 -25.71 -20.13
C GLY A 397 29.07 -24.31 -19.54
N ILE A 398 28.17 -23.52 -20.13
CA ILE A 398 27.82 -22.17 -19.67
C ILE A 398 27.24 -22.23 -18.25
N PHE A 399 26.30 -23.14 -17.96
CA PHE A 399 25.75 -23.30 -16.60
C PHE A 399 26.84 -23.58 -15.55
N LYS A 400 27.83 -24.42 -15.87
CA LYS A 400 28.96 -24.71 -14.96
C LYS A 400 29.94 -23.56 -14.84
N GLU A 401 30.18 -22.80 -15.91
CA GLU A 401 30.97 -21.58 -15.86
C GLU A 401 30.29 -20.52 -14.97
N ILE A 402 28.96 -20.37 -15.07
CA ILE A 402 28.19 -19.41 -14.27
C ILE A 402 28.25 -19.84 -12.80
N HIS A 403 27.84 -21.07 -12.48
CA HIS A 403 27.92 -21.64 -11.13
C HIS A 403 29.34 -21.59 -10.53
N GLY A 404 30.40 -21.69 -11.35
CA GLY A 404 31.79 -21.60 -10.92
C GLY A 404 32.30 -20.18 -10.61
N ALA A 405 31.54 -19.13 -10.97
CA ALA A 405 31.93 -17.73 -10.80
C ALA A 405 31.20 -16.98 -9.67
N ILE A 406 30.18 -17.61 -9.07
CA ILE A 406 29.19 -16.95 -8.20
C ILE A 406 29.79 -16.45 -6.88
N PRO A 407 29.42 -15.25 -6.41
CA PRO A 407 29.87 -14.71 -5.12
C PRO A 407 29.25 -15.48 -3.92
N PRO A 408 29.96 -15.60 -2.77
CA PRO A 408 29.48 -16.35 -1.60
C PRO A 408 28.14 -15.90 -0.99
N GLU A 409 27.69 -14.69 -1.30
CA GLU A 409 26.48 -14.06 -0.78
C GLU A 409 25.18 -14.56 -1.46
N VAL A 410 25.25 -15.35 -2.54
CA VAL A 410 24.08 -15.95 -3.21
C VAL A 410 23.98 -17.44 -2.89
N SER A 411 22.79 -17.90 -2.50
CA SER A 411 22.53 -19.29 -2.10
C SER A 411 22.71 -20.28 -3.25
N ILE A 412 23.61 -21.25 -3.06
CA ILE A 412 23.82 -22.36 -4.00
C ILE A 412 22.54 -23.17 -4.20
N ASP A 413 21.76 -23.44 -3.14
CA ASP A 413 20.48 -24.16 -3.24
C ASP A 413 19.46 -23.39 -4.10
N TYR A 414 19.42 -22.04 -4.00
CA TYR A 414 18.58 -21.21 -4.85
C TYR A 414 18.98 -21.30 -6.33
N LEU A 415 20.28 -21.26 -6.62
CA LEU A 415 20.81 -21.35 -7.98
C LEU A 415 20.65 -22.75 -8.58
N GLU A 416 20.91 -23.80 -7.80
CA GLU A 416 20.65 -25.18 -8.18
C GLU A 416 19.16 -25.41 -8.48
N ARG A 417 18.24 -24.80 -7.72
CA ARG A 417 16.80 -24.79 -8.01
C ARG A 417 16.46 -24.02 -9.29
N MET A 418 17.06 -22.84 -9.51
CA MET A 418 16.84 -22.10 -10.75
C MET A 418 17.31 -22.90 -11.97
N ILE A 419 18.44 -23.60 -11.88
CA ILE A 419 18.93 -24.49 -12.93
C ILE A 419 17.93 -25.64 -13.14
N THR A 420 17.37 -26.24 -12.09
CA THR A 420 16.36 -27.30 -12.24
C THR A 420 15.06 -26.77 -12.88
N LYS A 421 14.43 -25.74 -12.30
CA LYS A 421 13.11 -25.23 -12.72
C LYS A 421 13.13 -24.41 -14.02
N HIS A 422 14.22 -23.70 -14.32
CA HIS A 422 14.30 -22.79 -15.48
C HIS A 422 15.25 -23.26 -16.58
N PHE A 423 16.07 -24.29 -16.35
CA PHE A 423 16.80 -24.98 -17.41
C PHE A 423 16.40 -26.45 -17.59
N ILE A 424 16.66 -27.33 -16.62
CA ILE A 424 16.55 -28.80 -16.76
C ILE A 424 15.13 -29.24 -17.15
N GLU A 425 14.10 -28.79 -16.42
CA GLU A 425 12.70 -29.14 -16.70
C GLU A 425 12.26 -28.61 -18.08
N ARG A 426 12.66 -27.37 -18.44
CA ARG A 426 12.37 -26.76 -19.76
C ARG A 426 13.10 -27.45 -20.91
N ALA A 427 14.30 -27.97 -20.66
CA ALA A 427 15.08 -28.79 -21.57
C ALA A 427 14.55 -30.24 -21.70
N ASN A 428 13.44 -30.57 -21.01
CA ASN A 428 12.86 -31.91 -20.90
C ASN A 428 13.89 -32.95 -20.42
N ARG A 429 14.68 -32.56 -19.42
CA ARG A 429 15.68 -33.35 -18.69
C ARG A 429 15.25 -33.50 -17.22
N VAL A 430 15.97 -34.31 -16.45
CA VAL A 430 15.77 -34.50 -15.01
C VAL A 430 17.13 -34.40 -14.33
N CYS A 431 17.20 -33.76 -13.15
CA CYS A 431 18.43 -33.71 -12.35
C CYS A 431 18.66 -35.07 -11.65
N ASP A 432 19.15 -36.06 -12.40
CA ASP A 432 19.54 -37.39 -11.93
C ASP A 432 20.98 -37.75 -12.37
N GLU A 433 21.49 -38.90 -11.91
CA GLU A 433 22.89 -39.36 -12.09
C GLU A 433 23.37 -39.48 -13.56
N ASN A 434 22.47 -39.38 -14.53
CA ASN A 434 22.78 -39.42 -15.96
C ASN A 434 22.91 -38.01 -16.59
N ASP A 435 22.50 -36.94 -15.90
CA ASP A 435 22.46 -35.60 -16.46
C ASP A 435 23.84 -34.91 -16.42
N PRO A 436 24.26 -34.23 -17.50
CA PRO A 436 25.49 -33.44 -17.53
C PRO A 436 25.65 -32.43 -16.39
N LEU A 437 24.58 -31.91 -15.78
CA LEU A 437 24.60 -30.93 -14.68
C LEU A 437 24.44 -31.56 -13.29
N THR A 438 24.52 -32.90 -13.13
CA THR A 438 24.49 -33.55 -11.79
C THR A 438 25.50 -32.88 -10.82
N GLY A 439 25.01 -32.38 -9.67
CA GLY A 439 25.85 -31.64 -8.71
C GLY A 439 26.13 -30.17 -9.08
N TYR A 440 25.32 -29.62 -10.00
CA TYR A 440 25.14 -28.20 -10.32
C TYR A 440 23.64 -27.88 -10.52
N CYS A 441 22.75 -28.78 -10.10
CA CYS A 441 21.29 -28.68 -10.20
C CYS A 441 20.66 -29.32 -8.96
N TRP A 442 19.49 -28.82 -8.57
CA TRP A 442 18.77 -29.28 -7.39
C TRP A 442 17.97 -30.54 -7.73
N GLN A 443 18.19 -31.62 -6.99
CA GLN A 443 17.39 -32.83 -7.13
C GLN A 443 16.11 -32.71 -6.27
N PRO A 444 14.92 -32.67 -6.87
CA PRO A 444 13.68 -32.57 -6.11
C PRO A 444 13.49 -33.79 -5.20
N PRO A 445 13.00 -33.60 -3.96
CA PRO A 445 12.58 -34.72 -3.11
C PRO A 445 11.41 -35.45 -3.76
N LYS A 446 11.21 -36.72 -3.41
CA LYS A 446 10.07 -37.48 -3.90
C LYS A 446 8.95 -37.56 -2.88
N GLU A 447 7.71 -37.51 -3.38
CA GLU A 447 6.50 -37.74 -2.60
C GLU A 447 6.53 -39.09 -1.84
N GLU A 448 7.08 -40.15 -2.47
CA GLU A 448 7.22 -41.49 -1.87
C GLU A 448 8.24 -41.59 -0.72
N ASP A 449 9.25 -40.72 -0.71
CA ASP A 449 10.29 -40.69 0.33
C ASP A 449 9.86 -39.84 1.56
N ILE A 450 8.89 -38.92 1.39
CA ILE A 450 8.35 -38.07 2.45
C ILE A 450 7.04 -38.67 3.03
N LEU A 451 6.03 -38.92 2.18
CA LEU A 451 4.71 -39.42 2.58
C LEU A 451 4.68 -40.95 2.75
N THR A 452 5.56 -41.41 3.64
CA THR A 452 5.90 -42.83 3.88
C THR A 452 4.82 -43.65 4.62
N VAL A 453 3.81 -42.99 5.21
CA VAL A 453 2.68 -43.64 5.89
C VAL A 453 1.44 -43.62 5.00
N SER A 454 0.72 -44.74 4.93
CA SER A 454 -0.62 -44.84 4.34
C SER A 454 -1.56 -45.57 5.29
N HIS A 455 -2.69 -44.95 5.62
CA HIS A 455 -3.63 -45.36 6.65
C HIS A 455 -5.07 -45.34 6.11
N GLN A 456 -5.64 -46.54 5.91
CA GLN A 456 -7.00 -46.70 5.39
C GLN A 456 -8.04 -46.37 6.48
N CYS A 457 -8.80 -45.28 6.33
CA CYS A 457 -9.94 -45.00 7.21
C CYS A 457 -11.14 -45.90 6.89
N ASN A 458 -11.48 -45.99 5.60
CA ASN A 458 -12.53 -46.84 5.05
C ASN A 458 -12.29 -47.04 3.54
N ALA A 459 -13.17 -47.74 2.82
CA ALA A 459 -13.00 -48.04 1.39
C ALA A 459 -12.93 -46.80 0.47
N ASN A 460 -13.35 -45.63 0.97
CA ASN A 460 -13.46 -44.39 0.22
C ASN A 460 -12.53 -43.28 0.74
N ILE A 461 -11.72 -43.54 1.78
CA ILE A 461 -10.81 -42.55 2.39
C ILE A 461 -9.52 -43.22 2.84
N THR A 462 -8.38 -42.70 2.38
CA THR A 462 -7.03 -43.05 2.83
C THR A 462 -6.30 -41.80 3.28
N ILE A 463 -5.68 -41.83 4.47
CA ILE A 463 -4.76 -40.77 4.92
C ILE A 463 -3.33 -41.17 4.53
N ARG A 464 -2.58 -40.28 3.88
CA ARG A 464 -1.14 -40.42 3.62
C ARG A 464 -0.37 -39.35 4.38
N ALA A 465 0.74 -39.74 5.00
CA ALA A 465 1.38 -38.92 6.02
C ALA A 465 2.89 -39.13 6.12
N GLN A 466 3.59 -38.18 6.73
CA GLN A 466 4.96 -38.37 7.22
C GLN A 466 5.00 -39.34 8.42
N SER A 467 6.14 -40.00 8.62
CA SER A 467 6.31 -41.08 9.62
C SER A 467 6.29 -40.64 11.09
N SER A 468 6.32 -39.34 11.36
CA SER A 468 6.11 -38.72 12.68
C SER A 468 4.64 -38.70 13.12
N ILE A 469 3.69 -38.74 12.19
CA ILE A 469 2.26 -38.60 12.49
C ILE A 469 1.73 -39.86 13.17
N THR A 470 1.15 -39.70 14.37
CA THR A 470 0.82 -40.85 15.23
C THR A 470 -0.40 -41.63 14.73
N THR A 471 -0.41 -42.94 14.95
CA THR A 471 -1.58 -43.80 14.69
C THR A 471 -2.82 -43.34 15.47
N GLU A 472 -2.65 -42.67 16.62
CA GLU A 472 -3.75 -42.10 17.40
C GLU A 472 -4.39 -40.90 16.69
N THR A 473 -3.57 -39.94 16.23
CA THR A 473 -3.98 -38.81 15.37
C THR A 473 -4.74 -39.31 14.14
N LEU A 474 -4.19 -40.30 13.42
CA LEU A 474 -4.79 -40.86 12.21
C LEU A 474 -6.15 -41.53 12.52
N THR A 475 -6.21 -42.35 13.58
CA THR A 475 -7.44 -43.04 14.00
C THR A 475 -8.54 -42.06 14.44
N LYS A 476 -8.17 -41.01 15.20
CA LYS A 476 -9.08 -39.92 15.60
C LYS A 476 -9.62 -39.19 14.37
N SER A 477 -8.73 -38.86 13.43
CA SER A 477 -9.09 -38.15 12.19
C SER A 477 -10.10 -38.93 11.35
N CYS A 478 -9.92 -40.24 11.19
CA CYS A 478 -10.89 -41.10 10.52
C CYS A 478 -12.30 -41.05 11.15
N GLN A 479 -12.39 -40.99 12.49
CA GLN A 479 -13.66 -40.89 13.21
C GLN A 479 -14.30 -39.51 13.08
N THR A 480 -13.50 -38.44 13.04
CA THR A 480 -13.96 -37.07 12.79
C THR A 480 -14.57 -36.95 11.38
N LEU A 481 -13.93 -37.53 10.36
CA LEU A 481 -14.43 -37.54 8.97
C LEU A 481 -15.77 -38.29 8.83
N GLU A 482 -15.94 -39.42 9.51
CA GLU A 482 -17.23 -40.15 9.54
C GLU A 482 -18.36 -39.31 10.17
N GLN A 483 -18.05 -38.59 11.27
CA GLN A 483 -19.01 -37.69 11.93
C GLN A 483 -19.36 -36.47 11.06
N ALA A 484 -18.37 -35.88 10.37
CA ALA A 484 -18.59 -34.79 9.43
C ALA A 484 -19.53 -35.21 8.29
N LYS A 485 -19.33 -36.40 7.70
CA LYS A 485 -20.22 -36.95 6.66
C LYS A 485 -21.65 -37.17 7.17
N ALA A 486 -21.81 -37.62 8.41
CA ALA A 486 -23.13 -37.76 9.03
C ALA A 486 -23.83 -36.40 9.21
N ARG A 487 -23.10 -35.36 9.64
CA ARG A 487 -23.61 -33.98 9.77
C ARG A 487 -24.04 -33.39 8.41
N PHE A 488 -23.26 -33.59 7.35
CA PHE A 488 -23.60 -33.15 5.99
C PHE A 488 -24.97 -33.70 5.53
N HIS A 489 -25.16 -35.02 5.60
CA HIS A 489 -26.44 -35.63 5.21
C HIS A 489 -27.60 -35.33 6.17
N GLN A 490 -27.33 -34.93 7.41
CA GLN A 490 -28.36 -34.41 8.33
C GLN A 490 -28.85 -33.02 7.92
N VAL A 491 -27.95 -32.14 7.44
CA VAL A 491 -28.29 -30.78 6.96
C VAL A 491 -28.94 -30.82 5.58
N PHE A 492 -28.51 -31.74 4.70
CA PHE A 492 -29.05 -31.91 3.35
C PHE A 492 -29.80 -33.25 3.16
N PRO A 493 -30.96 -33.47 3.82
CA PRO A 493 -31.69 -34.74 3.75
C PRO A 493 -32.36 -35.00 2.38
N ILE A 494 -32.29 -34.05 1.44
CA ILE A 494 -32.72 -34.22 0.05
C ILE A 494 -31.68 -34.98 -0.80
N ILE A 495 -30.42 -35.03 -0.35
CA ILE A 495 -29.32 -35.70 -1.07
C ILE A 495 -29.39 -37.20 -0.77
N THR A 496 -29.70 -37.99 -1.80
CA THR A 496 -29.89 -39.45 -1.68
C THR A 496 -28.73 -40.29 -2.24
N GLY A 497 -27.76 -39.64 -2.87
CA GLY A 497 -26.57 -40.24 -3.47
C GLY A 497 -25.64 -39.16 -4.04
N PRO A 498 -24.43 -39.53 -4.51
CA PRO A 498 -23.50 -38.60 -5.15
C PRO A 498 -23.98 -38.20 -6.54
N LEU A 499 -23.29 -37.22 -7.14
CA LEU A 499 -23.63 -36.68 -8.45
C LEU A 499 -23.44 -37.67 -9.60
N SER A 500 -24.26 -37.54 -10.63
CA SER A 500 -24.20 -38.38 -11.83
C SER A 500 -23.06 -37.95 -12.74
N GLY A 501 -22.06 -38.80 -12.92
CA GLY A 501 -20.88 -38.53 -13.75
C GLY A 501 -19.69 -37.95 -12.98
N ASP A 502 -19.79 -37.85 -11.66
CA ASP A 502 -18.64 -37.65 -10.77
C ASP A 502 -18.05 -39.02 -10.37
N PHE A 503 -16.73 -39.15 -10.47
CA PHE A 503 -15.96 -40.35 -10.17
C PHE A 503 -15.06 -40.21 -8.92
N ASN A 504 -15.21 -39.14 -8.13
CA ASN A 504 -14.49 -38.89 -6.89
C ASN A 504 -15.00 -39.81 -5.75
N GLU A 505 -14.92 -41.12 -5.94
CA GLU A 505 -15.33 -42.12 -4.95
C GLU A 505 -14.28 -42.33 -3.84
N HIS A 506 -13.00 -42.07 -4.11
CA HIS A 506 -11.90 -42.20 -3.16
C HIS A 506 -11.23 -40.84 -2.90
N LEU A 507 -11.19 -40.42 -1.64
CA LEU A 507 -10.44 -39.24 -1.18
C LEU A 507 -9.08 -39.67 -0.59
N GLU A 508 -8.01 -39.06 -1.08
CA GLU A 508 -6.67 -39.15 -0.49
C GLU A 508 -6.45 -37.91 0.41
N VAL A 509 -6.24 -38.12 1.71
CA VAL A 509 -5.98 -37.06 2.69
C VAL A 509 -4.48 -37.02 2.96
N VAL A 510 -3.77 -36.04 2.40
CA VAL A 510 -2.33 -35.85 2.57
C VAL A 510 -2.07 -34.97 3.80
N VAL A 511 -1.17 -35.41 4.67
CA VAL A 511 -0.86 -34.73 5.94
C VAL A 511 0.65 -34.61 6.17
N PHE A 512 1.11 -33.37 6.21
CA PHE A 512 2.47 -33.00 6.59
C PHE A 512 2.58 -32.82 8.12
N ALA A 513 3.77 -33.05 8.67
CA ALA A 513 4.01 -33.09 10.12
C ALA A 513 4.06 -31.70 10.75
N SER A 514 4.33 -30.66 9.98
CA SER A 514 4.36 -29.26 10.41
C SER A 514 3.97 -28.31 9.27
N PRO A 515 3.68 -27.03 9.56
CA PRO A 515 3.55 -25.99 8.52
C PRO A 515 4.82 -25.85 7.67
N SER A 516 6.02 -26.00 8.27
CA SER A 516 7.28 -25.92 7.53
C SER A 516 7.46 -27.08 6.53
N ASP A 517 7.04 -28.30 6.88
CA ASP A 517 6.98 -29.41 5.94
C ASP A 517 5.96 -29.14 4.81
N TYR A 518 4.81 -28.53 5.13
CA TYR A 518 3.80 -28.17 4.14
C TYR A 518 4.32 -27.12 3.14
N GLU A 519 4.90 -26.03 3.64
CA GLU A 519 5.57 -25.00 2.85
C GLU A 519 6.72 -25.56 1.99
N GLN A 520 7.53 -26.48 2.54
CA GLN A 520 8.68 -27.05 1.84
C GLN A 520 8.31 -28.05 0.73
N TYR A 521 7.25 -28.85 0.91
CA TYR A 521 6.99 -30.03 0.07
C TYR A 521 5.63 -30.02 -0.65
N ALA A 522 4.59 -29.40 -0.09
CA ALA A 522 3.24 -29.55 -0.64
C ALA A 522 3.08 -28.84 -1.99
N GLY A 523 3.70 -27.66 -2.14
CA GLY A 523 3.75 -26.94 -3.42
C GLY A 523 4.48 -27.72 -4.52
N GLU A 524 5.62 -28.35 -4.20
CA GLU A 524 6.41 -29.16 -5.15
C GLU A 524 5.67 -30.45 -5.56
N PHE A 525 4.99 -31.14 -4.63
CA PHE A 525 4.33 -32.42 -4.93
C PHE A 525 2.96 -32.27 -5.59
N PHE A 526 2.23 -31.19 -5.30
CA PHE A 526 0.82 -31.05 -5.71
C PHE A 526 0.52 -29.79 -6.53
N ASN A 527 1.54 -28.95 -6.83
CA ASN A 527 1.41 -27.70 -7.58
C ASN A 527 0.34 -26.77 -6.97
N ILE A 528 0.54 -26.43 -5.69
CA ILE A 528 -0.33 -25.53 -4.91
C ILE A 528 0.45 -24.36 -4.33
N ASP A 529 -0.25 -23.26 -4.06
CA ASP A 529 0.19 -22.29 -3.05
C ASP A 529 0.16 -22.97 -1.66
N THR A 530 1.06 -22.57 -0.76
CA THR A 530 1.15 -23.07 0.62
C THR A 530 0.78 -22.03 1.68
N ASN A 531 0.49 -20.78 1.29
CA ASN A 531 -0.03 -19.73 2.16
C ASN A 531 -1.54 -19.89 2.42
N ASN A 532 -1.93 -21.03 2.98
CA ASN A 532 -3.33 -21.38 3.29
C ASN A 532 -3.41 -22.39 4.44
N GLY A 533 -4.63 -22.76 4.84
CA GLY A 533 -4.88 -23.69 5.94
C GLY A 533 -4.89 -25.17 5.57
N GLY A 534 -4.31 -25.54 4.45
CA GLY A 534 -4.65 -26.76 3.72
C GLY A 534 -5.71 -26.49 2.64
N ILE A 535 -5.85 -27.42 1.71
CA ILE A 535 -6.63 -27.24 0.47
C ILE A 535 -7.22 -28.56 -0.07
N TYR A 536 -8.46 -28.52 -0.54
CA TYR A 536 -9.11 -29.56 -1.33
C TYR A 536 -8.84 -29.38 -2.84
N LEU A 537 -8.09 -30.32 -3.42
CA LEU A 537 -7.90 -30.44 -4.86
C LEU A 537 -8.88 -31.48 -5.44
N GLU A 538 -9.93 -30.98 -6.06
CA GLU A 538 -10.95 -31.81 -6.71
C GLU A 538 -10.45 -32.51 -7.99
N GLY A 539 -9.54 -31.87 -8.73
CA GLY A 539 -9.11 -32.31 -10.06
C GLY A 539 -10.25 -32.23 -11.09
N ASN A 540 -10.36 -33.24 -11.95
CA ASN A 540 -11.46 -33.38 -12.92
C ASN A 540 -12.42 -34.48 -12.47
N PRO A 541 -13.58 -34.16 -11.85
CA PRO A 541 -14.51 -35.17 -11.34
C PRO A 541 -15.09 -36.09 -12.44
N ALA A 542 -15.01 -35.71 -13.72
CA ALA A 542 -15.52 -36.49 -14.84
C ALA A 542 -14.52 -37.51 -15.43
N ASP A 543 -13.29 -37.61 -14.92
CA ASP A 543 -12.32 -38.65 -15.31
C ASP A 543 -12.29 -39.81 -14.29
N ASN A 544 -12.32 -41.05 -14.79
CA ASN A 544 -12.19 -42.25 -13.96
C ASN A 544 -10.78 -42.42 -13.34
N ASN A 545 -9.78 -41.70 -13.86
CA ASN A 545 -8.40 -41.71 -13.35
C ASN A 545 -8.14 -40.59 -12.34
N ASN A 546 -9.14 -39.75 -12.04
CA ASN A 546 -8.97 -38.62 -11.14
C ASN A 546 -8.80 -39.08 -9.69
N GLN A 547 -7.87 -38.46 -8.96
CA GLN A 547 -7.66 -38.68 -7.54
C GLN A 547 -7.84 -37.36 -6.79
N ALA A 548 -9.06 -37.14 -6.28
CA ALA A 548 -9.36 -36.01 -5.41
C ALA A 548 -8.52 -36.06 -4.13
N ARG A 549 -7.98 -34.91 -3.71
CA ARG A 549 -7.09 -34.81 -2.55
C ARG A 549 -7.55 -33.73 -1.58
N PHE A 550 -7.36 -33.96 -0.30
CA PHE A 550 -7.30 -32.91 0.71
C PHE A 550 -5.87 -32.90 1.26
N ILE A 551 -5.20 -31.75 1.25
CA ILE A 551 -3.78 -31.62 1.63
C ILE A 551 -3.70 -30.63 2.80
N ALA A 552 -3.05 -31.02 3.90
CA ALA A 552 -2.89 -30.17 5.09
C ALA A 552 -1.67 -30.57 5.93
N MET A 553 -1.54 -29.96 7.11
CA MET A 553 -0.51 -30.15 8.12
C MET A 553 -1.12 -30.49 9.48
N GLN A 554 -0.32 -31.05 10.39
CA GLN A 554 -0.67 -31.07 11.82
C GLN A 554 -0.66 -29.66 12.41
N CYS A 555 -1.58 -29.38 13.34
CA CYS A 555 -1.59 -28.12 14.07
C CYS A 555 -0.44 -28.06 15.09
N PRO A 556 0.47 -27.06 15.01
CA PRO A 556 1.51 -26.85 15.99
C PRO A 556 0.95 -26.25 17.28
N LYS A 557 1.66 -26.44 18.40
CA LYS A 557 1.24 -25.98 19.74
C LYS A 557 0.92 -24.48 19.80
N ALA A 558 1.67 -23.65 19.07
CA ALA A 558 1.51 -22.20 19.04
C ALA A 558 0.18 -21.73 18.41
N TRP A 559 -0.56 -22.61 17.72
CA TRP A 559 -1.84 -22.30 17.08
C TRP A 559 -3.05 -22.74 17.91
N VAL A 560 -2.83 -23.45 19.03
CA VAL A 560 -3.90 -24.01 19.87
C VAL A 560 -4.63 -22.90 20.63
N GLY A 561 -5.95 -22.84 20.51
CA GLY A 561 -6.79 -21.78 21.08
C GLY A 561 -6.86 -20.49 20.25
N VAL A 562 -6.04 -20.37 19.19
CA VAL A 562 -6.02 -19.22 18.27
C VAL A 562 -6.59 -19.62 16.90
N SER A 563 -5.98 -20.63 16.28
CA SER A 563 -6.34 -21.11 14.93
C SER A 563 -6.94 -22.52 14.95
N CYS A 564 -6.56 -23.37 15.92
CA CYS A 564 -7.04 -24.75 16.04
C CYS A 564 -7.40 -25.14 17.49
N GLU A 565 -8.08 -26.28 17.66
CA GLU A 565 -8.56 -26.74 18.98
C GLU A 565 -7.54 -27.54 19.79
N ALA A 566 -6.61 -28.26 19.14
CA ALA A 566 -5.65 -29.14 19.84
C ALA A 566 -4.34 -29.35 19.06
N GLU A 567 -3.25 -29.50 19.81
CA GLU A 567 -1.92 -29.82 19.30
C GLU A 567 -1.90 -31.20 18.63
N ASN A 568 -1.19 -31.33 17.51
CA ASN A 568 -1.03 -32.57 16.73
C ASN A 568 -2.31 -33.11 16.04
N ASP A 569 -3.46 -32.44 16.11
CA ASP A 569 -4.60 -32.74 15.23
C ASP A 569 -4.32 -32.26 13.79
N ILE A 570 -5.00 -32.83 12.79
CA ILE A 570 -4.92 -32.35 11.40
C ILE A 570 -5.66 -31.00 11.33
N TYR A 571 -4.96 -29.95 10.88
CA TYR A 571 -5.52 -28.61 10.74
C TYR A 571 -6.58 -28.58 9.62
N ASN A 572 -7.66 -27.80 9.84
CA ASN A 572 -8.83 -27.67 8.95
C ASN A 572 -9.50 -28.98 8.45
N LEU A 573 -9.23 -30.12 9.09
CA LEU A 573 -9.68 -31.47 8.68
C LEU A 573 -11.15 -31.59 8.26
N THR A 574 -12.05 -30.93 8.99
CA THR A 574 -13.50 -30.97 8.72
C THR A 574 -13.91 -30.01 7.62
N HIS A 575 -13.36 -28.78 7.62
CA HIS A 575 -13.64 -27.73 6.63
C HIS A 575 -13.34 -28.22 5.20
N GLU A 576 -12.12 -28.66 4.94
CA GLU A 576 -11.70 -29.15 3.62
C GLU A 576 -12.40 -30.46 3.23
N TYR A 577 -12.82 -31.26 4.21
CA TYR A 577 -13.66 -32.43 3.94
C TYR A 577 -15.10 -32.05 3.54
N PHE A 578 -15.62 -30.91 4.00
CA PHE A 578 -16.90 -30.38 3.49
C PHE A 578 -16.78 -29.86 2.07
N HIS A 579 -15.62 -29.33 1.64
CA HIS A 579 -15.38 -29.04 0.21
C HIS A 579 -15.44 -30.29 -0.66
N TYR A 580 -14.84 -31.41 -0.23
CA TYR A 580 -15.00 -32.72 -0.89
C TYR A 580 -16.46 -33.19 -0.93
N LEU A 581 -17.21 -33.05 0.17
CA LEU A 581 -18.62 -33.46 0.19
C LEU A 581 -19.51 -32.55 -0.67
N ASP A 582 -19.25 -31.24 -0.70
CA ASP A 582 -19.96 -30.27 -1.54
C ASP A 582 -19.74 -30.57 -3.02
N GLY A 583 -18.49 -30.81 -3.45
CA GLY A 583 -18.17 -31.31 -4.79
C GLY A 583 -18.86 -32.64 -5.12
N ARG A 584 -18.65 -33.67 -4.29
CA ARG A 584 -19.14 -35.05 -4.55
C ARG A 584 -20.68 -35.18 -4.56
N TYR A 585 -21.41 -34.29 -3.89
CA TYR A 585 -22.85 -34.43 -3.64
C TYR A 585 -23.72 -33.23 -4.07
N ILE A 586 -23.17 -32.04 -4.30
CA ILE A 586 -23.95 -30.82 -4.60
C ILE A 586 -23.48 -30.14 -5.89
N LYS A 587 -22.20 -29.76 -6.00
CA LYS A 587 -21.69 -28.97 -7.13
C LYS A 587 -21.40 -29.86 -8.33
N SER A 588 -22.24 -29.76 -9.37
CA SER A 588 -22.00 -30.45 -10.63
C SER A 588 -20.88 -29.79 -11.46
N ASN A 589 -20.08 -30.62 -12.13
CA ASN A 589 -18.80 -30.25 -12.75
C ASN A 589 -17.74 -29.85 -11.70
N GLY A 590 -16.50 -29.58 -12.12
CA GLY A 590 -15.42 -29.22 -11.20
C GLY A 590 -15.59 -27.83 -10.55
N PHE A 591 -15.02 -27.66 -9.36
CA PHE A 591 -15.04 -26.49 -8.48
C PHE A 591 -15.18 -25.11 -9.16
N GLY A 592 -14.31 -24.82 -10.14
CA GLY A 592 -14.30 -23.54 -10.87
C GLY A 592 -15.45 -23.32 -11.87
N PHE A 593 -16.45 -24.22 -11.93
CA PHE A 593 -17.56 -24.10 -12.86
C PHE A 593 -18.56 -22.99 -12.49
N TYR A 594 -18.79 -22.71 -11.20
CA TYR A 594 -19.76 -21.70 -10.76
C TYR A 594 -19.07 -20.38 -10.36
N ASN A 595 -19.40 -19.29 -11.08
CA ASN A 595 -19.03 -17.94 -10.68
C ASN A 595 -19.70 -17.61 -9.33
N TYR A 596 -19.01 -16.87 -8.46
CA TYR A 596 -19.46 -16.51 -7.09
C TYR A 596 -19.66 -17.70 -6.12
N ASN A 597 -19.03 -18.86 -6.40
CA ASN A 597 -19.05 -20.05 -5.53
C ASN A 597 -18.51 -19.81 -4.11
N VAL A 598 -17.65 -18.81 -3.89
CA VAL A 598 -16.90 -18.60 -2.62
C VAL A 598 -17.83 -18.55 -1.40
N ALA A 599 -18.89 -17.74 -1.46
CA ALA A 599 -19.84 -17.59 -0.35
C ALA A 599 -20.58 -18.87 -0.01
N TRP A 600 -20.81 -19.73 -1.02
CA TRP A 600 -21.39 -21.05 -0.82
C TRP A 600 -20.36 -22.02 -0.23
N ALA A 601 -19.22 -22.19 -0.89
CA ALA A 601 -18.24 -23.21 -0.55
C ALA A 601 -17.63 -22.97 0.84
N GLU A 602 -16.98 -21.82 1.04
CA GLU A 602 -16.31 -21.53 2.32
C GLU A 602 -17.32 -21.38 3.45
N GLY A 603 -18.42 -20.66 3.21
CA GLY A 603 -19.45 -20.44 4.23
C GLY A 603 -20.16 -21.73 4.67
N LEU A 604 -20.32 -22.70 3.77
CA LEU A 604 -20.83 -24.02 4.10
C LEU A 604 -19.79 -24.86 4.84
N ALA A 605 -18.53 -24.85 4.40
CA ALA A 605 -17.44 -25.56 5.06
C ALA A 605 -17.24 -25.08 6.50
N GLU A 606 -17.15 -23.76 6.72
CA GLU A 606 -17.03 -23.12 8.04
C GLU A 606 -18.22 -23.48 8.95
N TYR A 607 -19.46 -23.30 8.48
CA TYR A 607 -20.64 -23.54 9.32
C TYR A 607 -20.91 -25.03 9.57
N LEU A 608 -20.55 -25.93 8.64
CA LEU A 608 -20.62 -27.37 8.87
C LEU A 608 -19.45 -27.91 9.72
N ALA A 609 -18.30 -27.24 9.74
CA ALA A 609 -17.23 -27.53 10.69
C ALA A 609 -17.62 -27.06 12.10
N PHE A 610 -17.73 -25.75 12.30
CA PHE A 610 -17.73 -25.14 13.63
C PHE A 610 -19.12 -24.87 14.22
N GLY A 611 -20.18 -24.78 13.40
CA GLY A 611 -21.55 -24.58 13.88
C GLY A 611 -21.83 -23.16 14.40
N ASP A 612 -22.76 -23.01 15.33
CA ASP A 612 -23.23 -21.70 15.82
C ASP A 612 -22.26 -20.99 16.79
N GLN A 613 -21.33 -21.75 17.37
CA GLN A 613 -20.32 -21.25 18.33
C GLN A 613 -18.92 -21.33 17.72
N HIS A 614 -18.53 -20.33 16.94
CA HIS A 614 -17.24 -20.29 16.25
C HIS A 614 -16.41 -19.04 16.66
N PRO A 615 -15.62 -19.12 17.76
CA PRO A 615 -14.99 -17.95 18.39
C PRO A 615 -14.04 -17.17 17.48
N ARG A 616 -13.26 -17.84 16.63
CA ARG A 616 -12.33 -17.22 15.68
C ARG A 616 -13.06 -16.22 14.76
N THR A 617 -14.17 -16.64 14.16
CA THR A 617 -14.97 -15.77 13.29
C THR A 617 -15.71 -14.69 14.07
N LEU A 618 -16.26 -15.01 15.25
CA LEU A 618 -16.94 -14.02 16.10
C LEU A 618 -16.00 -12.90 16.59
N ASN A 619 -14.75 -13.24 16.89
CA ASN A 619 -13.72 -12.27 17.27
C ASN A 619 -13.22 -11.47 16.04
N ALA A 620 -13.07 -12.11 14.88
CA ALA A 620 -12.56 -11.46 13.67
C ALA A 620 -13.50 -10.38 13.11
N ILE A 621 -14.83 -10.55 13.22
CA ILE A 621 -15.81 -9.51 12.83
C ILE A 621 -16.20 -8.56 13.97
N LYS A 622 -15.55 -8.65 15.14
CA LYS A 622 -15.77 -7.70 16.22
C LYS A 622 -15.42 -6.29 15.75
N ASP A 623 -16.30 -5.34 16.05
CA ASP A 623 -16.20 -3.93 15.65
C ASP A 623 -16.15 -3.69 14.12
N GLN A 624 -16.39 -4.72 13.29
CA GLN A 624 -16.54 -4.59 11.83
C GLN A 624 -17.98 -4.27 11.47
N HIS A 625 -18.21 -3.44 10.44
CA HIS A 625 -19.55 -3.11 9.97
C HIS A 625 -20.12 -4.25 9.10
N VAL A 626 -21.41 -4.57 9.23
CA VAL A 626 -22.02 -5.66 8.44
C VAL A 626 -22.10 -5.27 6.95
N PRO A 627 -21.54 -6.08 6.03
CA PRO A 627 -21.63 -5.84 4.60
C PRO A 627 -23.03 -6.14 4.03
N PRO A 628 -23.40 -5.54 2.88
CA PRO A 628 -24.61 -5.93 2.15
C PRO A 628 -24.59 -7.43 1.81
N LEU A 629 -25.69 -8.14 2.04
CA LEU A 629 -25.84 -9.56 1.72
C LEU A 629 -25.61 -9.82 0.23
N TYR A 630 -25.97 -8.88 -0.66
CA TYR A 630 -25.59 -8.95 -2.07
C TYR A 630 -24.06 -9.10 -2.24
N ASN A 631 -23.25 -8.25 -1.60
CA ASN A 631 -21.80 -8.29 -1.75
C ASN A 631 -21.21 -9.59 -1.18
N VAL A 632 -21.78 -10.10 -0.10
CA VAL A 632 -21.39 -11.40 0.46
C VAL A 632 -21.71 -12.53 -0.51
N LEU A 633 -22.94 -12.61 -1.03
CA LEU A 633 -23.36 -13.67 -1.97
C LEU A 633 -22.69 -13.60 -3.34
N PHE A 634 -22.12 -12.45 -3.72
CA PHE A 634 -21.41 -12.21 -4.98
C PHE A 634 -19.90 -11.97 -4.77
N MET A 635 -19.32 -12.42 -3.66
CA MET A 635 -17.89 -12.22 -3.35
C MET A 635 -16.92 -13.04 -4.24
N SER A 636 -15.66 -12.60 -4.29
CA SER A 636 -14.49 -13.33 -4.79
C SER A 636 -13.57 -13.77 -3.64
N TYR A 637 -12.47 -14.47 -3.94
CA TYR A 637 -11.45 -14.84 -2.94
C TYR A 637 -10.60 -13.65 -2.45
N GLU A 638 -10.78 -12.45 -3.00
CA GLU A 638 -10.07 -11.21 -2.61
C GLU A 638 -10.86 -10.37 -1.59
N TYR A 639 -12.02 -10.87 -1.13
CA TYR A 639 -12.95 -10.16 -0.27
C TYR A 639 -12.49 -10.14 1.18
N ASP A 640 -12.49 -8.96 1.82
CA ASP A 640 -12.04 -8.82 3.20
C ASP A 640 -12.95 -9.60 4.17
N PHE A 641 -12.35 -10.44 5.03
CA PHE A 641 -13.05 -11.37 5.93
C PHE A 641 -14.00 -12.37 5.22
N LEU A 642 -13.65 -12.84 4.02
CA LEU A 642 -14.50 -13.75 3.20
C LEU A 642 -15.07 -14.95 3.97
N TYR A 643 -14.25 -15.64 4.77
CA TYR A 643 -14.66 -16.82 5.55
C TYR A 643 -15.72 -16.47 6.61
N GLN A 644 -15.55 -15.31 7.27
CA GLN A 644 -16.43 -14.86 8.34
C GLN A 644 -17.80 -14.45 7.80
N TRP A 645 -17.82 -13.67 6.72
CA TRP A 645 -19.08 -13.19 6.14
C TRP A 645 -19.83 -14.30 5.39
N SER A 646 -19.12 -15.21 4.70
CA SER A 646 -19.72 -16.39 4.09
C SER A 646 -20.29 -17.36 5.12
N TYR A 647 -19.57 -17.63 6.22
CA TYR A 647 -20.09 -18.36 7.39
C TYR A 647 -21.42 -17.75 7.86
N PHE A 648 -21.46 -16.43 8.06
CA PHE A 648 -22.66 -15.76 8.55
C PHE A 648 -23.82 -15.82 7.54
N ALA A 649 -23.57 -15.66 6.24
CA ALA A 649 -24.61 -15.76 5.22
C ALA A 649 -25.17 -17.18 5.11
N ILE A 650 -24.33 -18.21 5.05
CA ILE A 650 -24.80 -19.60 4.93
C ILE A 650 -25.49 -20.06 6.22
N ARG A 651 -24.98 -19.69 7.39
CA ARG A 651 -25.65 -19.89 8.68
C ARG A 651 -27.04 -19.23 8.72
N PHE A 652 -27.11 -17.93 8.40
CA PHE A 652 -28.36 -17.16 8.35
C PHE A 652 -29.40 -17.81 7.44
N LEU A 653 -29.00 -18.21 6.23
CA LEU A 653 -29.88 -18.83 5.24
C LEU A 653 -30.29 -20.25 5.63
N LEU A 654 -29.43 -21.05 6.26
CA LEU A 654 -29.78 -22.38 6.78
C LEU A 654 -30.77 -22.31 7.95
N GLU A 655 -30.60 -21.35 8.87
CA GLU A 655 -31.49 -21.16 10.01
C GLU A 655 -32.85 -20.54 9.63
N ASN A 656 -32.85 -19.52 8.76
CA ASN A 656 -34.03 -18.67 8.53
C ASN A 656 -34.69 -18.87 7.15
N TYR A 657 -33.92 -19.30 6.13
CA TYR A 657 -34.38 -19.47 4.74
C TYR A 657 -34.09 -20.89 4.18
N PRO A 658 -34.36 -22.00 4.90
CA PRO A 658 -33.93 -23.34 4.49
C PRO A 658 -34.50 -23.81 3.13
N SER A 659 -35.63 -23.26 2.68
CA SER A 659 -36.15 -23.50 1.32
C SER A 659 -35.30 -22.87 0.23
N ALA A 660 -34.66 -21.72 0.49
CA ALA A 660 -33.76 -21.08 -0.46
C ALA A 660 -32.44 -21.86 -0.60
N ILE A 661 -31.90 -22.37 0.51
CA ILE A 661 -30.75 -23.30 0.48
C ILE A 661 -31.08 -24.58 -0.32
N GLN A 662 -32.29 -25.13 -0.19
CA GLN A 662 -32.73 -26.28 -0.97
C GLN A 662 -32.80 -25.97 -2.48
N ASN A 663 -33.32 -24.79 -2.87
CA ASN A 663 -33.28 -24.36 -4.27
C ASN A 663 -31.84 -24.17 -4.78
N LEU A 664 -30.97 -23.54 -3.99
CA LEU A 664 -29.58 -23.27 -4.36
C LEU A 664 -28.78 -24.57 -4.53
N THR A 665 -29.02 -25.56 -3.65
CA THR A 665 -28.53 -26.94 -3.78
C THR A 665 -28.99 -27.56 -5.11
N LEU A 666 -30.29 -27.44 -5.44
CA LEU A 666 -30.83 -27.97 -6.71
C LEU A 666 -30.26 -27.26 -7.94
N ALA A 667 -29.94 -25.97 -7.86
CA ALA A 667 -29.29 -25.23 -8.93
C ALA A 667 -27.84 -25.70 -9.16
N LEU A 668 -27.07 -25.90 -8.08
CA LEU A 668 -25.71 -26.46 -8.13
C LEU A 668 -25.68 -27.91 -8.64
N GLN A 669 -26.70 -28.71 -8.32
CA GLN A 669 -26.86 -30.08 -8.83
C GLN A 669 -27.26 -30.15 -10.31
N SER A 670 -27.74 -29.04 -10.90
CA SER A 670 -28.34 -29.03 -12.25
C SER A 670 -27.36 -28.75 -13.40
N GLY A 671 -26.18 -28.20 -13.12
CA GLY A 671 -25.24 -27.69 -14.12
C GLY A 671 -25.62 -26.33 -14.72
N ASP A 672 -26.73 -25.73 -14.31
CA ASP A 672 -27.22 -24.46 -14.85
C ASP A 672 -26.68 -23.25 -14.07
N LYS A 673 -25.67 -22.58 -14.65
CA LYS A 673 -25.10 -21.34 -14.11
C LYS A 673 -26.11 -20.20 -14.06
N ALA A 674 -27.04 -20.11 -15.02
CA ALA A 674 -28.03 -19.04 -15.08
C ALA A 674 -29.11 -19.21 -14.00
N PHE A 675 -29.52 -20.46 -13.73
CA PHE A 675 -30.41 -20.78 -12.62
C PHE A 675 -29.77 -20.44 -11.27
N TYR A 676 -28.51 -20.85 -11.03
CA TYR A 676 -27.76 -20.52 -9.82
C TYR A 676 -27.69 -19.00 -9.57
N LEU A 677 -27.27 -18.23 -10.59
CA LEU A 677 -27.23 -16.76 -10.53
C LEU A 677 -28.63 -16.13 -10.32
N SER A 678 -29.71 -16.77 -10.77
CA SER A 678 -31.08 -16.29 -10.55
C SER A 678 -31.55 -16.50 -9.11
N GLU A 679 -31.20 -17.63 -8.47
CA GLU A 679 -31.51 -17.87 -7.08
C GLU A 679 -30.68 -16.97 -6.14
N LEU A 680 -29.37 -16.76 -6.40
CA LEU A 680 -28.55 -15.83 -5.59
C LEU A 680 -29.15 -14.40 -5.53
N ARG A 681 -29.61 -13.87 -6.67
CA ARG A 681 -30.32 -12.58 -6.71
C ARG A 681 -31.62 -12.60 -5.92
N GLN A 682 -32.44 -13.63 -6.11
CA GLN A 682 -33.71 -13.76 -5.41
C GLN A 682 -33.51 -13.85 -3.88
N ILE A 683 -32.43 -14.51 -3.45
CA ILE A 683 -32.02 -14.61 -2.04
C ILE A 683 -31.63 -13.23 -1.49
N SER A 684 -30.71 -12.50 -2.14
CA SER A 684 -30.35 -11.14 -1.71
C SER A 684 -31.59 -10.26 -1.61
N ASP A 685 -32.36 -10.12 -2.70
CA ASP A 685 -33.53 -9.22 -2.74
C ASP A 685 -34.64 -9.60 -1.72
N MET A 686 -34.70 -10.84 -1.22
CA MET A 686 -35.67 -11.27 -0.19
C MET A 686 -35.14 -11.27 1.25
N ALA A 687 -33.82 -11.29 1.46
CA ALA A 687 -33.21 -11.61 2.76
C ALA A 687 -32.24 -10.53 3.28
N GLU A 688 -31.86 -9.54 2.47
CA GLU A 688 -30.98 -8.41 2.81
C GLU A 688 -31.28 -7.80 4.19
N ALA A 689 -32.50 -7.33 4.40
CA ALA A 689 -32.93 -6.69 5.66
C ALA A 689 -33.06 -7.66 6.86
N GLY A 690 -32.99 -8.98 6.63
CA GLY A 690 -32.92 -9.99 7.68
C GLY A 690 -31.49 -10.34 8.08
N PHE A 691 -30.53 -10.19 7.16
CA PHE A 691 -29.13 -10.57 7.36
C PHE A 691 -28.45 -9.70 8.41
N GLU A 692 -28.51 -8.38 8.27
CA GLU A 692 -27.96 -7.44 9.25
C GLU A 692 -28.51 -7.72 10.66
N ALA A 693 -29.84 -7.82 10.79
CA ALA A 693 -30.50 -8.11 12.06
C ALA A 693 -30.09 -9.47 12.66
N PHE A 694 -29.78 -10.47 11.83
CA PHE A 694 -29.29 -11.76 12.28
C PHE A 694 -27.83 -11.70 12.76
N VAL A 695 -26.95 -11.03 12.00
CA VAL A 695 -25.53 -10.86 12.35
C VAL A 695 -25.40 -10.09 13.67
N LEU A 696 -26.10 -8.96 13.81
CA LEU A 696 -26.08 -8.15 15.04
C LEU A 696 -26.68 -8.88 16.25
N ALA A 697 -27.59 -9.84 16.04
CA ALA A 697 -28.14 -10.66 17.11
C ALA A 697 -27.22 -11.83 17.54
N ASN A 698 -26.15 -12.11 16.78
CA ASN A 698 -25.27 -13.28 16.96
C ASN A 698 -23.77 -12.94 17.04
N SER A 699 -23.39 -11.66 17.07
CA SER A 699 -21.98 -11.22 17.04
C SER A 699 -21.76 -9.90 17.79
N GLN A 700 -20.54 -9.36 17.69
CA GLN A 700 -20.19 -8.00 18.12
C GLN A 700 -19.80 -7.12 16.91
N ALA A 701 -20.40 -7.38 15.74
CA ALA A 701 -20.32 -6.50 14.58
C ALA A 701 -21.12 -5.19 14.81
N LEU A 702 -20.78 -4.15 14.04
CA LEU A 702 -21.47 -2.87 14.00
C LEU A 702 -22.54 -2.87 12.89
N PRO A 703 -23.68 -2.15 13.07
CA PRO A 703 -24.69 -2.03 12.02
C PRO A 703 -24.10 -1.39 10.75
N ALA A 704 -24.76 -1.59 9.61
CA ALA A 704 -24.32 -0.99 8.36
C ALA A 704 -24.35 0.56 8.45
N VAL A 705 -23.31 1.22 7.92
CA VAL A 705 -23.28 2.69 7.86
C VAL A 705 -24.44 3.17 6.99
N SER A 706 -25.17 4.18 7.47
CA SER A 706 -26.41 4.66 6.85
C SER A 706 -26.21 6.05 6.25
N ALA A 707 -25.78 6.10 4.99
CA ALA A 707 -25.63 7.32 4.22
C ALA A 707 -26.81 7.55 3.26
N GLN A 708 -27.24 8.81 3.11
CA GLN A 708 -28.34 9.17 2.20
C GLN A 708 -27.81 9.28 0.76
N ILE A 709 -28.33 8.44 -0.15
CA ILE A 709 -28.06 8.58 -1.58
C ILE A 709 -28.58 9.95 -2.07
N PRO A 710 -27.75 10.76 -2.76
CA PRO A 710 -28.17 12.09 -3.23
C PRO A 710 -29.17 11.98 -4.40
N PRO A 711 -29.90 13.07 -4.71
CA PRO A 711 -30.65 13.16 -5.97
C PRO A 711 -29.74 12.98 -7.19
N GLN A 712 -30.34 12.62 -8.34
CA GLN A 712 -29.62 12.55 -9.62
C GLN A 712 -28.87 13.86 -9.89
N ASN A 713 -27.65 13.77 -10.44
CA ASN A 713 -26.78 14.90 -10.79
C ASN A 713 -26.46 15.84 -9.61
N THR A 714 -26.53 15.33 -8.37
CA THR A 714 -26.15 16.05 -7.15
C THR A 714 -25.02 15.30 -6.46
N LEU A 715 -23.98 16.01 -6.00
CA LEU A 715 -22.91 15.43 -5.19
C LEU A 715 -23.44 15.04 -3.79
N GLY A 716 -22.94 13.93 -3.25
CA GLY A 716 -23.27 13.43 -1.91
C GLY A 716 -22.13 13.62 -0.91
N THR A 717 -22.42 13.40 0.37
CA THR A 717 -21.47 13.53 1.48
C THR A 717 -20.43 12.41 1.49
N CYS A 718 -19.29 12.66 2.15
CA CYS A 718 -18.22 11.67 2.35
C CYS A 718 -18.61 10.47 3.22
N GLU A 719 -19.77 10.52 3.89
CA GLU A 719 -20.41 9.34 4.50
C GLU A 719 -20.69 8.22 3.49
N LEU A 720 -20.66 8.53 2.18
CA LEU A 720 -20.79 7.56 1.10
C LEU A 720 -19.48 6.82 0.76
N GLU A 721 -18.34 7.13 1.40
CA GLU A 721 -17.16 6.25 1.48
C GLU A 721 -17.45 5.12 2.49
N GLN A 722 -18.28 4.18 2.03
CA GLN A 722 -18.70 2.98 2.74
C GLN A 722 -19.04 1.87 1.73
N GLN A 723 -19.11 0.61 2.19
CA GLN A 723 -19.52 -0.52 1.36
C GLN A 723 -20.91 -0.30 0.75
N TYR A 724 -21.12 -0.80 -0.47
CA TYR A 724 -22.39 -0.67 -1.18
C TYR A 724 -22.65 -1.83 -2.14
N ALA A 725 -23.93 -2.15 -2.38
CA ALA A 725 -24.34 -3.23 -3.27
C ALA A 725 -24.11 -2.89 -4.74
N ARG A 726 -22.91 -3.21 -5.27
CA ARG A 726 -22.57 -3.06 -6.70
C ARG A 726 -23.08 -4.26 -7.48
N LYS A 727 -24.30 -4.17 -8.02
CA LYS A 727 -24.91 -5.30 -8.73
C LYS A 727 -24.16 -5.61 -10.03
N TYR A 728 -23.66 -6.84 -10.18
CA TYR A 728 -22.82 -7.25 -11.32
C TYR A 728 -23.59 -7.18 -12.66
N ASP A 729 -24.91 -7.27 -12.59
CA ASP A 729 -25.88 -7.17 -13.67
C ASP A 729 -26.63 -5.83 -13.70
N ALA A 730 -26.13 -4.82 -12.99
CA ALA A 730 -26.57 -3.44 -13.19
C ALA A 730 -26.27 -3.00 -14.63
N PRO A 731 -27.13 -2.17 -15.25
CA PRO A 731 -26.80 -1.54 -16.52
C PRO A 731 -25.61 -0.57 -16.36
N TYR A 732 -24.84 -0.39 -17.43
CA TYR A 732 -23.83 0.66 -17.50
C TYR A 732 -24.47 2.06 -17.55
N ALA A 733 -23.73 3.08 -17.11
CA ALA A 733 -24.06 4.47 -17.37
C ALA A 733 -23.73 4.81 -18.84
N GLU A 734 -24.73 5.24 -19.60
CA GLU A 734 -24.61 5.73 -20.97
C GLU A 734 -23.81 7.05 -21.01
N THR A 735 -23.98 7.91 -19.99
CA THR A 735 -23.07 9.02 -19.69
C THR A 735 -22.74 9.10 -18.20
N PHE A 736 -21.46 9.35 -17.91
CA PHE A 736 -20.96 9.81 -16.62
C PHE A 736 -19.94 10.93 -16.87
N THR A 737 -20.22 12.13 -16.36
CA THR A 737 -19.31 13.29 -16.44
C THR A 737 -19.15 13.99 -15.09
N ILE A 738 -17.97 14.55 -14.83
CA ILE A 738 -17.69 15.44 -13.71
C ILE A 738 -16.93 16.66 -14.25
N THR A 739 -17.41 17.87 -13.99
CA THR A 739 -16.77 19.13 -14.42
C THR A 739 -16.37 19.99 -13.22
N ASN A 740 -15.15 20.53 -13.22
CA ASN A 740 -14.68 21.43 -12.16
C ASN A 740 -14.79 22.90 -12.60
N ASN A 741 -15.64 23.70 -11.94
CA ASN A 741 -15.75 25.16 -12.21
C ASN A 741 -14.83 26.01 -11.30
N THR A 742 -14.17 25.39 -10.32
CA THR A 742 -13.42 26.06 -9.25
C THR A 742 -11.94 26.20 -9.59
N GLU A 743 -11.20 27.06 -8.88
CA GLU A 743 -9.73 27.14 -9.01
C GLU A 743 -9.02 25.98 -8.29
N THR A 744 -9.72 25.26 -7.39
CA THR A 744 -9.15 24.17 -6.59
C THR A 744 -9.03 22.91 -7.44
N PRO A 745 -7.85 22.29 -7.58
CA PRO A 745 -7.71 21.00 -8.27
C PRO A 745 -8.47 19.89 -7.53
N ILE A 746 -9.29 19.12 -8.24
CA ILE A 746 -10.08 18.02 -7.66
C ILE A 746 -9.74 16.70 -8.34
N SER A 747 -9.37 15.70 -7.55
CA SER A 747 -8.93 14.38 -8.05
C SER A 747 -9.97 13.30 -7.83
N LEU A 748 -10.03 12.34 -8.76
CA LEU A 748 -11.14 11.38 -8.88
C LEU A 748 -10.69 9.95 -8.53
N PHE A 749 -11.27 9.36 -7.49
CA PHE A 749 -10.97 8.00 -7.04
C PHE A 749 -12.24 7.14 -6.93
N TRP A 750 -12.23 5.94 -7.52
CA TRP A 750 -13.33 4.99 -7.34
C TRP A 750 -13.37 4.48 -5.90
N ILE A 751 -14.56 4.42 -5.32
CA ILE A 751 -14.81 3.79 -4.02
C ILE A 751 -15.07 2.30 -4.27
N ASP A 752 -14.20 1.44 -3.75
CA ASP A 752 -14.37 -0.01 -3.85
C ASP A 752 -15.67 -0.43 -3.14
N SER A 753 -16.60 -1.03 -3.89
CA SER A 753 -17.90 -1.45 -3.36
C SER A 753 -17.83 -2.51 -2.25
N THR A 754 -16.76 -3.31 -2.24
CA THR A 754 -16.52 -4.43 -1.30
C THR A 754 -15.75 -3.99 -0.07
N LYS A 755 -14.86 -3.01 -0.18
CA LYS A 755 -14.05 -2.49 0.96
C LYS A 755 -14.60 -1.19 1.55
N GLY A 756 -15.45 -0.50 0.80
CA GLY A 756 -16.02 0.79 1.17
C GLY A 756 -15.02 1.94 1.20
N LYS A 757 -13.85 1.77 0.56
CA LYS A 757 -12.72 2.70 0.60
C LYS A 757 -12.24 3.02 -0.81
N THR A 758 -11.67 4.19 -1.00
CA THR A 758 -11.10 4.62 -2.27
C THR A 758 -9.90 3.78 -2.70
N HIS A 759 -9.82 3.50 -4.00
CA HIS A 759 -8.71 2.77 -4.61
C HIS A 759 -7.51 3.69 -4.84
N GLN A 760 -6.90 4.20 -3.75
CA GLN A 760 -5.96 5.33 -3.75
C GLN A 760 -4.73 5.19 -4.67
N SER A 761 -4.35 3.99 -5.09
CA SER A 761 -3.31 3.80 -6.13
C SER A 761 -3.71 4.27 -7.53
N LYS A 762 -4.99 4.60 -7.76
CA LYS A 762 -5.53 4.95 -9.07
C LYS A 762 -6.38 6.21 -9.03
N ASN A 763 -5.72 7.36 -9.16
CA ASN A 763 -6.36 8.58 -9.60
C ASN A 763 -6.86 8.37 -11.05
N TYR A 764 -8.12 8.69 -11.33
CA TYR A 764 -8.68 8.58 -12.68
C TYR A 764 -8.45 9.85 -13.51
N GLN A 765 -8.44 11.01 -12.85
CA GLN A 765 -8.04 12.31 -13.40
C GLN A 765 -8.01 13.34 -12.26
N THR A 766 -7.02 14.22 -12.24
CA THR A 766 -7.11 15.50 -11.52
C THR A 766 -7.68 16.56 -12.45
N LEU A 767 -8.81 17.14 -12.09
CA LEU A 767 -9.51 18.18 -12.85
C LEU A 767 -9.06 19.56 -12.37
N LEU A 768 -8.45 20.32 -13.28
CA LEU A 768 -8.23 21.76 -13.12
C LEU A 768 -9.49 22.53 -13.54
N LYS A 769 -9.44 23.86 -13.42
CA LYS A 769 -10.57 24.72 -13.71
C LYS A 769 -11.01 24.66 -15.18
N GLY A 770 -12.23 24.20 -15.41
CA GLY A 770 -12.83 24.02 -16.72
C GLY A 770 -12.64 22.63 -17.33
N ASP A 771 -11.94 21.73 -16.64
CA ASP A 771 -11.78 20.34 -17.08
C ASP A 771 -13.04 19.52 -16.81
N THR A 772 -13.31 18.56 -17.70
CA THR A 772 -14.43 17.60 -17.59
C THR A 772 -13.93 16.17 -17.75
N PHE A 773 -14.00 15.36 -16.70
CA PHE A 773 -13.88 13.90 -16.83
C PHE A 773 -15.13 13.36 -17.53
N SER A 774 -14.97 12.37 -18.41
CA SER A 774 -16.07 11.73 -19.16
C SER A 774 -15.84 10.23 -19.33
N SER A 775 -16.85 9.41 -19.06
CA SER A 775 -16.76 7.95 -19.24
C SER A 775 -18.13 7.28 -19.43
N ASN A 776 -18.11 6.06 -19.96
CA ASN A 776 -19.25 5.15 -20.15
C ASN A 776 -18.99 3.72 -19.63
N ALA A 777 -17.87 3.50 -18.93
CA ALA A 777 -17.41 2.17 -18.49
C ALA A 777 -17.86 1.78 -17.06
N TRP A 778 -18.82 2.51 -16.49
CA TRP A 778 -19.23 2.41 -15.08
C TRP A 778 -20.64 1.86 -14.92
N LEU A 779 -20.93 1.21 -13.79
CA LEU A 779 -22.25 0.64 -13.51
C LEU A 779 -23.18 1.64 -12.81
N GLN A 780 -24.49 1.49 -13.01
CA GLN A 780 -25.55 2.22 -12.30
C GLN A 780 -25.70 1.72 -10.84
N SER A 781 -24.63 1.96 -10.09
CA SER A 781 -24.49 1.82 -8.63
C SER A 781 -23.14 2.39 -8.16
N ASP A 782 -22.19 2.62 -9.08
CA ASP A 782 -20.83 3.03 -8.77
C ASP A 782 -20.72 4.41 -8.10
N ARG A 783 -19.66 4.56 -7.31
CA ARG A 783 -19.35 5.78 -6.57
C ARG A 783 -17.95 6.28 -6.92
N MET A 784 -17.86 7.56 -7.28
CA MET A 784 -16.60 8.26 -7.48
C MET A 784 -16.43 9.27 -6.35
N MET A 785 -15.37 9.12 -5.55
CA MET A 785 -14.95 10.12 -4.58
C MET A 785 -14.21 11.24 -5.30
N LEU A 786 -14.53 12.47 -4.91
CA LEU A 786 -13.84 13.69 -5.27
C LEU A 786 -12.95 14.06 -4.09
N THR A 787 -11.69 14.39 -4.35
CA THR A 787 -10.71 14.73 -3.32
C THR A 787 -9.96 16.01 -3.63
N ASP A 788 -9.42 16.64 -2.59
CA ASP A 788 -8.38 17.67 -2.73
C ASP A 788 -7.01 17.05 -3.13
N GLN A 789 -5.96 17.87 -3.12
CA GLN A 789 -4.59 17.43 -3.44
C GLN A 789 -3.97 16.51 -2.36
N ASN A 790 -4.56 16.51 -1.16
CA ASN A 790 -4.11 15.76 0.02
C ASN A 790 -4.95 14.49 0.22
N ARG A 791 -5.76 14.12 -0.79
CA ARG A 791 -6.69 12.97 -0.81
C ARG A 791 -7.83 13.02 0.21
N ASN A 792 -8.06 14.15 0.88
CA ASN A 792 -9.22 14.30 1.75
C ASN A 792 -10.50 14.22 0.91
N CYS A 793 -11.50 13.47 1.37
CA CYS A 793 -12.79 13.44 0.68
C CYS A 793 -13.46 14.82 0.73
N VAL A 794 -13.85 15.32 -0.43
CA VAL A 794 -14.64 16.54 -0.63
C VAL A 794 -16.11 16.19 -0.81
N ALA A 795 -16.39 15.24 -1.71
CA ALA A 795 -17.74 14.77 -2.01
C ALA A 795 -17.73 13.40 -2.70
N VAL A 796 -18.90 12.79 -2.86
CA VAL A 796 -19.07 11.52 -3.58
C VAL A 796 -20.16 11.64 -4.65
N ALA A 797 -19.78 11.43 -5.91
CA ALA A 797 -20.70 11.29 -7.04
C ALA A 797 -21.23 9.84 -7.11
N VAL A 798 -22.55 9.66 -7.02
CA VAL A 798 -23.20 8.33 -7.06
C VAL A 798 -23.95 8.14 -8.38
N LEU A 799 -23.55 7.15 -9.18
CA LEU A 799 -24.14 6.84 -10.48
C LEU A 799 -25.47 6.11 -10.28
N THR A 800 -26.58 6.84 -10.40
CA THR A 800 -27.93 6.39 -10.06
C THR A 800 -28.82 6.14 -11.28
N HIS A 801 -28.43 6.61 -12.46
CA HIS A 801 -29.24 6.60 -13.68
C HIS A 801 -28.37 6.32 -14.92
N SER A 802 -28.97 6.16 -16.11
CA SER A 802 -28.18 5.97 -17.34
C SER A 802 -27.40 7.21 -17.76
N SER A 803 -27.83 8.39 -17.35
CA SER A 803 -27.12 9.65 -17.56
C SER A 803 -26.87 10.32 -16.22
N ASN A 804 -25.58 10.61 -15.94
CA ASN A 804 -25.11 11.20 -14.70
C ASN A 804 -24.13 12.34 -15.07
N GLU A 805 -24.47 13.57 -14.70
CA GLU A 805 -23.68 14.76 -15.01
C GLU A 805 -23.48 15.55 -13.72
N PHE A 806 -22.25 15.62 -13.22
CA PHE A 806 -21.90 16.32 -11.98
C PHE A 806 -21.08 17.57 -12.29
N THR A 807 -21.26 18.58 -11.45
CA THR A 807 -20.52 19.85 -11.50
C THR A 807 -20.03 20.16 -10.09
N ILE A 808 -18.79 20.66 -10.00
CA ILE A 808 -18.16 21.09 -8.76
C ILE A 808 -18.12 22.62 -8.80
N ASP A 809 -18.83 23.26 -7.88
CA ASP A 809 -18.94 24.72 -7.74
C ASP A 809 -18.30 25.19 -6.42
N ALA A 810 -18.22 26.50 -6.23
CA ALA A 810 -17.49 27.13 -5.12
C ALA A 810 -18.03 26.79 -3.71
N GLU A 811 -19.22 26.22 -3.59
CA GLU A 811 -19.81 25.77 -2.31
C GLU A 811 -19.30 24.36 -1.92
N ASP A 812 -18.95 23.51 -2.90
CA ASP A 812 -18.47 22.14 -2.68
C ASP A 812 -17.02 22.13 -2.16
N VAL A 813 -16.23 23.15 -2.53
CA VAL A 813 -14.79 23.26 -2.20
C VAL A 813 -14.47 24.25 -1.07
N LYS A 814 -15.49 24.86 -0.46
CA LYS A 814 -15.34 26.01 0.48
C LYS A 814 -14.58 25.67 1.76
N ASP A 815 -14.63 24.40 2.20
CA ASP A 815 -14.04 23.90 3.44
C ASP A 815 -12.68 23.21 3.20
N ILE A 816 -12.16 23.24 1.96
CA ILE A 816 -10.85 22.70 1.61
C ILE A 816 -9.76 23.70 2.03
N HIS A 817 -8.83 23.22 2.86
CA HIS A 817 -7.60 23.94 3.18
C HIS A 817 -6.51 23.55 2.17
N VAL A 818 -6.02 24.52 1.40
CA VAL A 818 -4.90 24.31 0.46
C VAL A 818 -3.60 24.14 1.25
N GLU A 819 -2.78 23.15 0.89
CA GLU A 819 -1.46 22.94 1.50
C GLU A 819 -0.50 24.10 1.16
N GLU A 820 0.09 24.73 2.16
CA GLU A 820 1.14 25.73 1.97
C GLU A 820 2.49 25.04 1.76
N LEU A 821 2.87 24.86 0.48
CA LEU A 821 4.15 24.28 0.09
C LEU A 821 5.33 25.25 0.35
N PRO A 822 6.54 24.74 0.64
CA PRO A 822 7.74 25.57 0.78
C PRO A 822 8.16 26.18 -0.56
N GLU A 823 8.95 27.26 -0.50
CA GLU A 823 9.57 27.86 -1.68
C GLU A 823 10.54 26.89 -2.37
N ALA A 824 10.75 27.11 -3.67
CA ALA A 824 11.46 26.16 -4.52
C ALA A 824 12.90 25.87 -4.03
N ASN A 825 13.19 24.59 -3.79
CA ASN A 825 14.45 24.03 -3.25
C ASN A 825 14.66 24.24 -1.73
N GLU A 826 13.70 24.83 -1.01
CA GLU A 826 13.71 24.90 0.45
C GLU A 826 13.12 23.62 1.07
N LEU A 827 13.47 23.35 2.33
CA LEU A 827 12.89 22.26 3.12
C LEU A 827 11.73 22.82 3.96
N GLY A 828 10.55 22.22 3.82
CA GLY A 828 9.35 22.58 4.57
C GLY A 828 9.22 21.84 5.90
N GLN A 829 8.15 22.13 6.63
CA GLN A 829 7.91 21.57 7.98
C GLN A 829 7.36 20.13 7.93
N CYS A 830 7.40 19.46 9.08
CA CYS A 830 7.00 18.05 9.20
C CYS A 830 5.51 17.79 9.03
N ASP A 831 4.65 18.82 9.08
CA ASP A 831 3.22 18.71 8.77
C ASP A 831 2.97 18.34 7.29
N LEU A 832 3.98 18.51 6.42
CA LEU A 832 3.98 18.01 5.04
C LEU A 832 4.15 16.48 4.95
N MET A 833 4.32 15.76 6.08
CA MET A 833 4.18 14.30 6.16
C MET A 833 2.69 13.91 6.19
N GLN A 834 2.00 14.21 5.10
CA GLN A 834 0.59 13.90 4.89
C GLN A 834 0.37 13.20 3.54
N SER A 835 -0.82 12.64 3.35
CA SER A 835 -1.22 12.04 2.08
C SER A 835 -1.19 13.11 0.97
N HIS A 836 -0.71 12.76 -0.21
CA HIS A 836 -0.49 13.70 -1.30
C HIS A 836 -0.56 13.00 -2.66
N ILE A 837 -1.01 13.70 -3.70
CA ILE A 837 -1.13 13.13 -5.05
C ILE A 837 0.14 13.46 -5.85
N PRO A 838 1.01 12.48 -6.18
CA PRO A 838 2.19 12.71 -6.99
C PRO A 838 1.80 13.06 -8.43
N LEU A 839 2.65 13.82 -9.12
CA LEU A 839 2.48 14.16 -10.53
C LEU A 839 2.94 12.99 -11.40
N ASP A 840 2.26 12.78 -12.54
CA ASP A 840 2.53 11.67 -13.47
C ASP A 840 3.87 11.77 -14.23
N PHE A 841 4.65 12.83 -14.00
CA PHE A 841 5.92 13.10 -14.69
C PHE A 841 7.15 12.82 -13.83
N ALA A 842 8.23 12.41 -14.49
CA ALA A 842 9.53 12.19 -13.86
C ALA A 842 10.19 13.52 -13.45
N HIS A 843 10.72 13.56 -12.23
CA HIS A 843 11.44 14.68 -11.64
C HIS A 843 12.77 14.16 -11.06
N GLU A 844 13.82 14.98 -11.08
CA GLU A 844 15.11 14.73 -10.42
C GLU A 844 15.15 15.43 -9.05
N PHE A 845 15.88 14.86 -8.08
CA PHE A 845 16.26 15.63 -6.88
C PHE A 845 17.64 15.30 -6.33
N SER A 846 18.25 16.29 -5.67
CA SER A 846 19.41 16.12 -4.80
C SER A 846 19.13 16.68 -3.40
N ILE A 847 19.81 16.15 -2.39
CA ILE A 847 19.80 16.68 -1.02
C ILE A 847 21.18 16.54 -0.38
N THR A 848 21.69 17.62 0.21
CA THR A 848 23.07 17.69 0.75
C THR A 848 23.07 18.07 2.22
N ASN A 849 23.83 17.36 3.06
CA ASN A 849 24.04 17.72 4.46
C ASN A 849 25.24 18.66 4.62
N THR A 850 25.01 19.86 5.14
CA THR A 850 26.07 20.85 5.42
C THR A 850 26.40 20.96 6.92
N THR A 851 25.74 20.18 7.76
CA THR A 851 25.89 20.17 9.22
C THR A 851 26.82 19.05 9.70
N ASN A 852 27.24 19.11 10.96
CA ASN A 852 28.04 18.03 11.57
C ASN A 852 27.17 16.89 12.14
N TYR A 853 25.84 17.00 12.10
CA TYR A 853 24.91 15.98 12.61
C TYR A 853 24.55 14.99 11.47
N PRO A 854 24.75 13.67 11.62
CA PRO A 854 24.35 12.70 10.60
C PRO A 854 22.84 12.54 10.50
N VAL A 855 22.27 12.74 9.31
CA VAL A 855 20.82 12.72 9.05
C VAL A 855 20.40 11.52 8.20
N LEU A 856 19.17 11.08 8.35
CA LEU A 856 18.58 9.95 7.63
C LEU A 856 17.57 10.45 6.58
N ILE A 857 17.59 9.87 5.38
CA ILE A 857 16.71 10.27 4.27
C ILE A 857 15.71 9.16 3.96
N PHE A 858 14.41 9.49 4.01
CA PHE A 858 13.30 8.58 3.72
C PHE A 858 12.33 9.16 2.68
N ARG A 859 11.64 8.30 1.94
CA ARG A 859 10.44 8.69 1.18
C ARG A 859 9.22 8.61 2.10
N VAL A 860 8.37 9.62 2.05
CA VAL A 860 7.02 9.55 2.63
C VAL A 860 6.10 8.82 1.64
N ASP A 861 5.28 7.90 2.13
CA ASP A 861 4.28 7.22 1.31
C ASP A 861 3.16 8.18 0.88
N ASP A 862 2.84 8.18 -0.40
CA ASP A 862 1.91 9.11 -1.03
C ASP A 862 0.44 8.93 -0.61
N LYS A 863 0.10 7.79 0.02
CA LYS A 863 -1.27 7.43 0.40
C LYS A 863 -1.53 7.66 1.88
N THR A 864 -0.54 7.36 2.72
CA THR A 864 -0.66 7.42 4.19
C THR A 864 -0.04 8.67 4.79
N GLY A 865 0.88 9.35 4.10
CA GLY A 865 1.68 10.43 4.70
C GLY A 865 2.76 9.95 5.67
N LEU A 866 2.95 8.64 5.84
CA LEU A 866 3.93 8.08 6.77
C LEU A 866 5.26 7.77 6.07
N PRO A 867 6.42 7.95 6.73
CA PRO A 867 7.71 7.59 6.18
C PRO A 867 7.88 6.07 6.02
N ILE A 868 8.40 5.65 4.88
CA ILE A 868 8.64 4.24 4.58
C ILE A 868 9.99 3.82 5.16
N TYR A 869 10.02 3.51 6.46
CA TYR A 869 11.27 3.19 7.19
C TYR A 869 12.06 2.00 6.63
N SER A 870 11.40 1.05 5.96
CA SER A 870 12.06 -0.06 5.24
C SER A 870 12.87 0.41 4.02
N ASN A 871 12.54 1.58 3.47
CA ASN A 871 13.20 2.20 2.32
C ASN A 871 13.97 3.45 2.74
N LYS A 872 14.96 3.29 3.62
CA LYS A 872 15.95 4.35 3.90
C LYS A 872 16.84 4.55 2.68
N TYR A 873 16.80 5.74 2.07
CA TYR A 873 17.58 6.06 0.88
C TYR A 873 19.04 6.40 1.19
N ALA A 874 19.29 7.12 2.29
CA ALA A 874 20.64 7.49 2.71
C ALA A 874 20.78 7.69 4.22
N THR A 875 22.02 7.66 4.68
CA THR A 875 22.49 8.34 5.89
C THR A 875 23.57 9.31 5.42
N LEU A 876 23.43 10.61 5.68
CA LEU A 876 24.33 11.65 5.16
C LEU A 876 25.10 12.31 6.31
N ALA A 877 26.42 12.17 6.29
CA ALA A 877 27.35 12.92 7.14
C ALA A 877 27.70 14.30 6.53
N TYR A 878 28.53 15.08 7.23
CA TYR A 878 28.96 16.41 6.79
C TYR A 878 29.57 16.39 5.37
N GLY A 879 28.95 17.14 4.46
CA GLY A 879 29.39 17.29 3.08
C GLY A 879 28.97 16.15 2.14
N GLU A 880 28.15 15.20 2.61
CA GLU A 880 27.60 14.13 1.77
C GLU A 880 26.25 14.54 1.15
N SER A 881 25.99 14.01 -0.05
CA SER A 881 24.76 14.25 -0.82
C SER A 881 24.12 12.93 -1.23
N TYR A 882 22.79 12.90 -1.23
CA TYR A 882 22.00 11.91 -1.96
C TYR A 882 21.41 12.56 -3.22
N SER A 883 21.24 11.77 -4.28
CA SER A 883 20.54 12.19 -5.51
C SER A 883 19.72 11.04 -6.09
N ALA A 884 18.61 11.37 -6.73
CA ALA A 884 17.78 10.44 -7.50
C ALA A 884 17.39 11.05 -8.85
N ASP A 885 17.84 10.41 -9.92
CA ASP A 885 17.62 10.86 -11.30
C ASP A 885 16.23 10.46 -11.83
N PHE A 886 15.49 9.63 -11.09
CA PHE A 886 14.09 9.30 -11.36
C PHE A 886 13.26 9.31 -10.07
N TRP A 887 12.44 10.33 -9.94
CA TRP A 887 11.41 10.51 -8.91
C TRP A 887 10.10 10.91 -9.59
N TYR A 888 9.00 10.98 -8.84
CA TYR A 888 7.74 11.57 -9.36
C TYR A 888 7.60 12.98 -8.78
N GLY A 889 6.99 13.89 -9.54
CA GLY A 889 6.69 15.24 -9.04
C GLY A 889 5.73 15.24 -7.84
N ASN A 890 5.71 16.32 -7.06
CA ASN A 890 4.92 16.44 -5.83
C ASN A 890 5.10 15.28 -4.83
N ARG A 891 6.27 14.65 -4.76
CA ARG A 891 6.60 13.69 -3.69
C ARG A 891 7.31 14.38 -2.53
N ARG A 892 7.09 13.84 -1.34
CA ARG A 892 7.68 14.30 -0.07
C ARG A 892 8.93 13.46 0.29
N VAL A 893 10.04 14.12 0.63
CA VAL A 893 11.30 13.53 1.09
C VAL A 893 11.54 13.95 2.53
N MET A 894 11.44 13.02 3.47
CA MET A 894 11.65 13.26 4.90
C MET A 894 13.15 13.27 5.22
N VAL A 895 13.59 14.34 5.86
CA VAL A 895 14.86 14.41 6.60
C VAL A 895 14.56 14.04 8.04
N ALA A 896 15.31 13.07 8.59
CA ALA A 896 15.10 12.58 9.94
C ALA A 896 16.39 12.53 10.78
N ASP A 897 16.22 12.61 12.10
CA ASP A 897 17.30 12.46 13.08
C ASP A 897 17.65 10.98 13.35
N ALA A 898 18.64 10.74 14.22
CA ALA A 898 19.09 9.40 14.59
C ALA A 898 18.01 8.56 15.31
N ARG A 899 17.03 9.18 15.96
CA ARG A 899 15.87 8.54 16.62
C ARG A 899 14.62 8.50 15.72
N LEU A 900 14.77 8.70 14.40
CA LEU A 900 13.69 8.71 13.40
C LEU A 900 12.62 9.81 13.61
N ASN A 901 12.95 10.92 14.26
CA ASN A 901 12.09 12.11 14.26
C ASN A 901 12.23 12.88 12.96
N CYS A 902 11.11 13.38 12.42
CA CYS A 902 11.18 14.30 11.30
C CYS A 902 11.83 15.62 11.74
N LEU A 903 12.73 16.11 10.91
CA LEU A 903 13.38 17.42 11.03
C LEU A 903 12.79 18.41 10.03
N ALA A 904 12.64 17.96 8.77
CA ALA A 904 12.04 18.72 7.69
C ALA A 904 11.61 17.82 6.53
N VAL A 905 10.86 18.37 5.58
CA VAL A 905 10.35 17.66 4.39
C VAL A 905 10.65 18.45 3.12
N GLY A 906 11.41 17.87 2.20
CA GLY A 906 11.58 18.41 0.83
C GLY A 906 10.42 18.02 -0.07
N VAL A 907 10.00 18.93 -0.96
CA VAL A 907 8.88 18.71 -1.90
C VAL A 907 9.36 18.85 -3.34
N THR A 908 9.21 17.80 -4.15
CA THR A 908 9.73 17.76 -5.53
C THR A 908 8.79 18.41 -6.55
N GLU A 909 8.41 19.68 -6.34
CA GLU A 909 7.57 20.45 -7.29
C GLU A 909 8.29 20.82 -8.59
N GLN A 910 9.62 20.87 -8.59
CA GLN A 910 10.40 21.22 -9.77
C GLN A 910 11.05 19.98 -10.39
N ALA A 911 11.10 19.95 -11.73
CA ALA A 911 11.69 18.87 -12.52
C ALA A 911 13.16 18.56 -12.14
N LEU A 912 13.86 19.51 -11.51
CA LEU A 912 15.07 19.29 -10.74
C LEU A 912 14.97 20.08 -9.43
N SER A 913 15.03 19.40 -8.28
CA SER A 913 14.93 19.99 -6.94
C SER A 913 16.22 19.75 -6.11
N ASN A 914 16.80 20.77 -5.47
CA ASN A 914 18.13 20.69 -4.84
C ASN A 914 18.13 21.19 -3.38
N PHE A 915 17.82 20.30 -2.44
CA PHE A 915 17.66 20.65 -1.03
C PHE A 915 19.01 20.74 -0.29
N THR A 916 19.08 21.64 0.70
CA THR A 916 20.23 21.78 1.60
C THR A 916 19.77 21.63 3.04
N ILE A 917 20.42 20.73 3.79
CA ILE A 917 20.20 20.54 5.22
C ILE A 917 21.23 21.38 5.96
N ASP A 918 20.75 22.26 6.83
CA ASP A 918 21.53 23.29 7.52
C ASP A 918 21.33 23.27 9.05
N GLU A 919 22.01 24.16 9.78
CA GLU A 919 21.96 24.25 11.24
C GLU A 919 20.54 24.59 11.78
N ASN A 920 19.68 25.22 10.97
CA ASN A 920 18.27 25.43 11.33
C ASN A 920 17.47 24.13 11.22
N THR A 921 17.73 23.35 10.16
CA THR A 921 17.09 22.04 9.90
C THR A 921 17.33 21.07 11.06
N ILE A 922 18.54 21.06 11.64
CA ILE A 922 18.89 20.16 12.76
C ILE A 922 18.65 20.75 14.16
N ALA A 923 18.10 21.97 14.28
CA ALA A 923 18.04 22.71 15.54
C ALA A 923 17.26 22.00 16.68
N HIS A 924 16.41 21.03 16.33
CA HIS A 924 15.61 20.22 17.26
C HIS A 924 15.93 18.71 17.15
N ALA A 925 17.03 18.33 16.52
CA ALA A 925 17.40 16.93 16.37
C ALA A 925 17.77 16.30 17.72
N ALA A 926 17.19 15.13 18.02
CA ALA A 926 17.50 14.41 19.25
C ALA A 926 18.96 13.95 19.26
N ALA A 927 19.52 13.80 20.46
CA ALA A 927 20.77 13.08 20.61
C ALA A 927 20.64 11.66 20.05
N ALA A 928 21.74 11.12 19.51
CA ALA A 928 21.81 9.70 19.22
C ALA A 928 21.46 8.90 20.49
N GLU A 929 20.81 7.78 20.29
CA GLU A 929 20.45 6.84 21.34
C GLU A 929 21.70 6.05 21.75
N GLU A 930 21.95 5.94 23.06
CA GLU A 930 23.00 5.05 23.56
C GLU A 930 22.43 3.63 23.62
N LEU A 931 23.05 2.70 22.90
CA LEU A 931 22.61 1.32 22.80
C LEU A 931 23.44 0.46 23.77
N PRO A 932 22.85 -0.56 24.42
CA PRO A 932 23.59 -1.48 25.29
C PRO A 932 24.64 -2.27 24.51
N ASP A 933 25.66 -2.76 25.22
CA ASP A 933 26.69 -3.63 24.65
C ASP A 933 26.10 -4.98 24.19
N ASP A 934 26.81 -5.68 23.31
CA ASP A 934 26.34 -6.92 22.69
C ASP A 934 25.90 -7.99 23.71
N ASN A 935 24.60 -8.32 23.70
CA ASN A 935 23.90 -9.27 24.60
C ASN A 935 23.52 -8.73 25.99
N GLU A 936 23.70 -7.43 26.25
CA GLU A 936 23.19 -6.78 27.47
C GLU A 936 21.73 -6.29 27.27
N ILE A 937 21.06 -6.00 28.38
CA ILE A 937 19.70 -5.46 28.41
C ILE A 937 19.83 -3.96 28.68
N GLY A 938 19.23 -3.11 27.85
CA GLY A 938 19.16 -1.67 28.10
C GLY A 938 17.80 -1.24 28.66
N SER A 939 17.67 0.04 29.01
CA SER A 939 16.46 0.56 29.66
C SER A 939 15.23 0.63 28.74
N CYS A 940 14.08 0.96 29.32
CA CYS A 940 12.82 1.12 28.61
C CYS A 940 12.72 2.41 27.78
N GLU A 941 13.69 3.34 27.86
CA GLU A 941 13.86 4.38 26.82
C GLU A 941 13.93 3.73 25.41
N LEU A 942 14.51 2.54 25.31
CA LEU A 942 14.76 1.85 24.04
C LEU A 942 13.49 1.24 23.41
N VAL A 943 12.29 1.43 23.96
CA VAL A 943 11.04 1.00 23.27
C VAL A 943 10.75 1.80 22.00
N GLN A 944 11.41 2.95 21.80
CA GLN A 944 11.15 3.86 20.67
C GLN A 944 11.26 3.20 19.28
N LYS A 945 10.62 3.86 18.30
CA LYS A 945 10.72 3.57 16.86
C LYS A 945 12.18 3.41 16.41
N HIS A 946 12.46 2.42 15.58
CA HIS A 946 13.83 2.01 15.24
C HIS A 946 13.93 1.35 13.87
N LEU A 947 15.12 1.37 13.28
CA LEU A 947 15.39 0.65 12.04
C LEU A 947 15.70 -0.82 12.30
N ILE A 948 14.89 -1.70 11.72
CA ILE A 948 15.21 -3.13 11.59
C ILE A 948 16.14 -3.36 10.40
N ALA A 949 16.83 -4.49 10.42
CA ALA A 949 17.60 -5.02 9.30
C ALA A 949 16.89 -6.25 8.72
N ASN A 950 17.04 -6.50 7.42
CA ASN A 950 16.26 -7.52 6.70
C ASN A 950 16.84 -8.94 6.82
N GLU A 951 18.01 -9.11 7.44
CA GLU A 951 18.65 -10.42 7.60
C GLU A 951 18.14 -11.17 8.83
N SER A 952 18.32 -12.49 8.84
CA SER A 952 17.93 -13.36 9.96
C SER A 952 19.00 -13.44 11.05
N TYR A 953 18.58 -13.28 12.30
CA TYR A 953 19.34 -13.34 13.53
C TYR A 953 18.72 -14.41 14.44
N ARG A 954 19.53 -15.02 15.31
CA ARG A 954 19.06 -15.99 16.31
C ARG A 954 18.98 -15.37 17.69
N LEU A 955 17.98 -15.79 18.46
CA LEU A 955 17.63 -15.25 19.78
C LEU A 955 17.59 -16.35 20.84
N SER A 956 18.18 -16.07 22.00
CA SER A 956 18.07 -16.80 23.27
C SER A 956 17.73 -15.78 24.36
N VAL A 957 16.67 -16.05 25.15
CA VAL A 957 16.33 -15.27 26.35
C VAL A 957 16.14 -16.25 27.50
N THR A 958 16.86 -16.08 28.61
CA THR A 958 16.80 -16.97 29.78
C THR A 958 16.52 -16.19 31.05
N ASN A 959 15.55 -16.62 31.85
CA ASN A 959 15.19 -15.96 33.11
C ASN A 959 15.77 -16.67 34.34
N ASN A 960 16.74 -16.05 35.01
CA ASN A 960 17.28 -16.50 36.30
C ASN A 960 16.77 -15.67 37.50
N SER A 961 16.02 -14.59 37.27
CA SER A 961 15.35 -13.80 38.32
C SER A 961 14.26 -14.60 39.05
N ASP A 962 13.72 -14.10 40.18
CA ASP A 962 12.53 -14.69 40.82
C ASP A 962 11.20 -14.11 40.30
N THR A 963 11.26 -13.10 39.42
CA THR A 963 10.12 -12.47 38.74
C THR A 963 9.74 -13.27 37.50
N VAL A 964 8.46 -13.31 37.12
CA VAL A 964 8.03 -13.88 35.83
C VAL A 964 8.20 -12.82 34.74
N ILE A 965 8.97 -13.13 33.70
CA ILE A 965 9.24 -12.19 32.60
C ILE A 965 8.45 -12.56 31.37
N ASN A 966 7.70 -11.61 30.84
CA ASN A 966 7.02 -11.71 29.56
C ASN A 966 7.90 -11.14 28.44
N VAL A 967 7.94 -11.83 27.30
CA VAL A 967 8.76 -11.50 26.14
C VAL A 967 7.85 -11.02 25.01
N TYR A 968 7.90 -9.72 24.71
CA TYR A 968 7.08 -9.05 23.70
C TYR A 968 7.93 -8.48 22.56
N ARG A 969 7.35 -8.40 21.35
CA ARG A 969 7.91 -7.60 20.26
C ARG A 969 7.51 -6.14 20.42
N ILE A 970 8.45 -5.23 20.17
CA ILE A 970 8.17 -3.81 19.93
C ILE A 970 7.88 -3.60 18.44
N ASP A 971 6.89 -2.77 18.08
CA ASP A 971 6.75 -2.33 16.69
C ASP A 971 7.81 -1.30 16.34
N ASN A 972 8.54 -1.53 15.26
CA ASN A 972 9.68 -0.73 14.88
C ASN A 972 9.29 0.63 14.26
N ASN A 973 8.03 0.82 13.85
CA ASN A 973 7.56 2.07 13.25
C ASN A 973 6.91 3.00 14.29
N THR A 974 6.18 2.45 15.26
CA THR A 974 5.49 3.22 16.32
C THR A 974 6.24 3.28 17.64
N GLY A 975 7.05 2.27 17.97
CA GLY A 975 7.66 2.10 19.30
C GLY A 975 6.75 1.46 20.34
N GLU A 976 5.57 0.97 19.95
CA GLU A 976 4.61 0.36 20.88
C GLU A 976 4.99 -1.10 21.19
N ILE A 977 4.85 -1.50 22.46
CA ILE A 977 4.92 -2.90 22.87
C ILE A 977 3.68 -3.62 22.35
N LEU A 978 3.85 -4.59 21.45
CA LEU A 978 2.75 -5.32 20.84
C LEU A 978 2.20 -6.38 21.80
N THR A 979 1.31 -5.97 22.71
CA THR A 979 0.71 -6.80 23.77
C THR A 979 -0.11 -8.00 23.25
N ASN A 980 -0.51 -7.98 21.98
CA ASN A 980 -1.11 -9.12 21.28
C ASN A 980 -0.10 -10.18 20.81
N ASN A 981 1.21 -9.85 20.81
CA ASN A 981 2.32 -10.69 20.37
C ASN A 981 3.23 -11.07 21.54
N LEU A 982 2.66 -11.77 22.54
CA LEU A 982 3.42 -12.43 23.61
C LEU A 982 4.11 -13.69 23.06
N TYR A 983 5.45 -13.71 23.06
CA TYR A 983 6.23 -14.86 22.56
C TYR A 983 6.47 -15.93 23.63
N ALA A 984 6.70 -15.49 24.88
CA ALA A 984 6.87 -16.38 26.02
C ALA A 984 6.59 -15.65 27.35
N SER A 985 6.08 -16.39 28.34
CA SER A 985 6.18 -16.04 29.75
C SER A 985 7.18 -17.00 30.39
N LEU A 986 8.27 -16.47 30.94
CA LEU A 986 9.40 -17.23 31.47
C LEU A 986 9.41 -17.16 33.00
N ALA A 987 9.25 -18.30 33.68
CA ALA A 987 9.55 -18.40 35.10
C ALA A 987 11.05 -18.67 35.32
N LYS A 988 11.47 -18.69 36.59
CA LYS A 988 12.87 -18.92 36.98
C LYS A 988 13.40 -20.26 36.48
N GLY A 989 14.39 -20.21 35.59
CA GLY A 989 15.01 -21.33 34.92
C GLY A 989 14.42 -21.70 33.56
N ASP A 990 13.41 -20.97 33.07
CA ASP A 990 12.88 -21.11 31.71
C ASP A 990 13.68 -20.27 30.70
N SER A 991 13.67 -20.70 29.43
CA SER A 991 14.27 -19.98 28.31
C SER A 991 13.35 -19.97 27.08
N TYR A 992 13.33 -18.84 26.37
CA TYR A 992 12.80 -18.72 25.00
C TYR A 992 13.95 -18.81 23.98
N GLN A 993 13.68 -19.40 22.82
CA GLN A 993 14.64 -19.58 21.73
C GLN A 993 13.93 -19.35 20.38
N ALA A 994 14.62 -18.74 19.42
CA ALA A 994 14.12 -18.61 18.05
C ALA A 994 15.26 -18.50 17.02
N ASP A 995 15.19 -19.32 15.96
CA ASP A 995 16.19 -19.38 14.90
C ASP A 995 16.02 -18.33 13.78
N PHE A 996 14.90 -17.60 13.76
CA PHE A 996 14.58 -16.57 12.76
C PHE A 996 13.93 -15.35 13.42
N TRP A 997 14.71 -14.30 13.63
CA TRP A 997 14.26 -12.94 13.94
C TRP A 997 14.92 -11.95 12.99
N TYR A 998 14.22 -10.86 12.64
CA TYR A 998 14.81 -9.79 11.84
C TYR A 998 15.83 -8.99 12.66
N GLY A 999 16.98 -8.67 12.08
CA GLY A 999 18.07 -7.97 12.75
C GLY A 999 17.70 -6.60 13.31
N LYS A 1000 18.40 -6.16 14.37
CA LYS A 1000 18.20 -4.88 15.08
C LYS A 1000 16.80 -4.64 15.65
N ARG A 1001 15.89 -5.62 15.54
CA ARG A 1001 14.58 -5.58 16.18
C ARG A 1001 14.74 -5.61 17.68
N ARG A 1002 13.88 -4.86 18.36
CA ARG A 1002 13.84 -4.75 19.81
C ARG A 1002 12.77 -5.66 20.43
N ILE A 1003 13.10 -6.17 21.61
CA ILE A 1003 12.28 -7.08 22.39
C ILE A 1003 12.06 -6.42 23.75
N ALA A 1004 10.80 -6.17 24.11
CA ALA A 1004 10.47 -5.69 25.44
C ALA A 1004 10.40 -6.88 26.41
N LEU A 1005 11.09 -6.73 27.53
CA LEU A 1005 10.99 -7.61 28.69
C LEU A 1005 10.08 -6.91 29.69
N THR A 1006 8.98 -7.55 30.10
CA THR A 1006 7.99 -6.93 30.99
C THR A 1006 7.62 -7.86 32.15
N ASP A 1007 7.05 -7.28 33.21
CA ASP A 1007 6.49 -8.03 34.34
C ASP A 1007 5.11 -8.66 34.00
N GLU A 1008 4.40 -9.20 35.00
CA GLU A 1008 3.04 -9.75 34.83
C GLU A 1008 1.94 -8.68 34.65
N ASN A 1009 2.21 -7.42 34.99
CA ASN A 1009 1.31 -6.27 34.79
C ASN A 1009 1.55 -5.55 33.45
N GLN A 1010 2.54 -5.98 32.65
CA GLN A 1010 3.03 -5.34 31.41
C GLN A 1010 3.83 -4.04 31.62
N GLN A 1011 4.32 -3.79 32.84
CA GLN A 1011 5.37 -2.79 33.08
C GLN A 1011 6.66 -3.26 32.42
N CYS A 1012 7.27 -2.42 31.59
CA CYS A 1012 8.58 -2.69 31.00
C CYS A 1012 9.65 -2.73 32.10
N LEU A 1013 10.58 -3.68 31.97
CA LEU A 1013 11.73 -3.89 32.86
C LEU A 1013 13.08 -3.72 32.12
N GLY A 1014 13.03 -3.71 30.79
CA GLY A 1014 14.19 -3.51 29.93
C GLY A 1014 13.95 -3.97 28.50
N VAL A 1015 14.90 -3.66 27.62
CA VAL A 1015 14.83 -3.93 26.18
C VAL A 1015 16.10 -4.64 25.70
N ALA A 1016 15.89 -5.78 25.05
CA ALA A 1016 16.96 -6.54 24.39
C ALA A 1016 17.01 -6.20 22.89
N ILE A 1017 18.23 -6.02 22.34
CA ILE A 1017 18.45 -5.59 20.94
C ILE A 1017 19.31 -6.60 20.19
N LEU A 1018 18.80 -7.11 19.07
CA LEU A 1018 19.48 -8.08 18.19
C LEU A 1018 20.60 -7.43 17.38
N SER A 1019 21.78 -7.23 18.00
CA SER A 1019 22.95 -6.55 17.39
C SER A 1019 23.88 -7.47 16.59
N GLN A 1020 23.99 -8.76 16.96
CA GLN A 1020 25.02 -9.66 16.42
C GLN A 1020 24.48 -10.62 15.33
N GLN A 1021 24.96 -10.46 14.10
CA GLN A 1021 24.59 -11.31 12.97
C GLN A 1021 25.30 -12.69 13.01
N ASN A 1022 24.66 -13.74 12.47
CA ASN A 1022 25.20 -15.10 12.31
C ASN A 1022 25.58 -15.85 13.62
N VAL A 1023 25.24 -15.30 14.78
CA VAL A 1023 25.35 -15.92 16.10
C VAL A 1023 23.99 -15.92 16.81
N THR A 1024 23.89 -16.63 17.92
CA THR A 1024 22.77 -16.50 18.85
C THR A 1024 23.03 -15.31 19.76
N ASN A 1025 22.11 -14.36 19.78
CA ASN A 1025 22.10 -13.25 20.71
C ASN A 1025 21.46 -13.80 22.01
N GLU A 1026 22.22 -13.83 23.12
CA GLU A 1026 21.90 -14.59 24.34
C GLU A 1026 21.76 -13.68 25.56
N PHE A 1027 20.52 -13.27 25.81
CA PHE A 1027 20.15 -12.40 26.94
C PHE A 1027 19.85 -13.25 28.18
N ILE A 1028 20.59 -13.03 29.26
CA ILE A 1028 20.42 -13.73 30.54
C ILE A 1028 19.97 -12.72 31.58
N ILE A 1029 18.75 -12.91 32.09
CA ILE A 1029 18.12 -12.03 33.07
C ILE A 1029 18.46 -12.54 34.47
N GLU A 1030 19.44 -11.93 35.13
CA GLU A 1030 19.71 -12.15 36.55
C GLU A 1030 18.83 -11.23 37.42
N PRO A 1031 18.75 -11.41 38.75
CA PRO A 1031 17.98 -10.53 39.63
C PRO A 1031 18.38 -9.04 39.60
N THR A 1032 19.57 -8.71 39.10
CA THR A 1032 20.13 -7.34 39.01
C THR A 1032 20.48 -7.03 37.55
N SER A 1033 19.53 -7.25 36.64
CA SER A 1033 19.68 -7.04 35.19
C SER A 1033 18.65 -6.07 34.63
N PHE A 1034 18.04 -5.26 35.49
CA PHE A 1034 17.04 -4.26 35.16
C PHE A 1034 17.44 -2.90 35.75
N ASP A 1035 17.39 -1.91 34.89
CA ASP A 1035 17.63 -0.48 35.06
C ASP A 1035 16.59 0.13 34.10
N SER A 1036 15.37 0.27 34.62
CA SER A 1036 14.16 0.40 33.80
C SER A 1036 14.06 1.73 33.07
N ASP A 1037 14.61 2.81 33.63
CA ASP A 1037 14.64 4.14 33.01
C ASP A 1037 16.00 4.49 32.39
N GLY A 1038 17.12 3.98 32.92
CA GLY A 1038 18.46 4.12 32.34
C GLY A 1038 19.36 5.13 33.06
N ASP A 1039 19.05 5.48 34.31
CA ASP A 1039 19.85 6.39 35.14
C ASP A 1039 21.21 5.78 35.58
N GLY A 1040 21.28 4.44 35.71
CA GLY A 1040 22.45 3.70 36.18
C GLY A 1040 22.31 3.06 37.56
N VAL A 1041 21.19 3.24 38.26
CA VAL A 1041 20.77 2.46 39.43
C VAL A 1041 19.83 1.33 39.00
N ASN A 1042 19.91 0.17 39.66
CA ASN A 1042 19.10 -1.00 39.30
C ASN A 1042 17.76 -0.98 40.06
N ASP A 1043 16.68 -1.45 39.44
CA ASP A 1043 15.29 -1.47 39.97
C ASP A 1043 15.11 -2.05 41.39
N LEU A 1044 16.09 -2.81 41.91
CA LEU A 1044 16.07 -3.39 43.26
C LEU A 1044 16.76 -2.55 44.34
N ASP A 1045 17.65 -1.64 43.94
CA ASP A 1045 18.36 -0.72 44.82
C ASP A 1045 17.81 0.73 44.71
N ASP A 1046 16.94 0.98 43.72
CA ASP A 1046 16.25 2.26 43.50
C ASP A 1046 14.90 2.40 44.24
N VAL A 1047 14.43 3.65 44.41
CA VAL A 1047 13.13 4.02 45.01
C VAL A 1047 12.10 4.45 43.95
N PHE A 1048 12.54 5.09 42.86
CA PHE A 1048 11.73 5.55 41.74
C PHE A 1048 12.21 4.93 40.39
N PRO A 1049 12.19 3.59 40.21
CA PRO A 1049 12.75 2.89 39.04
C PRO A 1049 11.92 3.04 37.73
N LEU A 1050 11.36 4.23 37.51
CA LEU A 1050 10.69 4.69 36.29
C LEU A 1050 10.91 6.21 36.06
N ASP A 1051 11.73 6.89 36.86
CA ASP A 1051 12.05 8.32 36.72
C ASP A 1051 13.58 8.51 36.78
N PRO A 1052 14.26 8.68 35.62
CA PRO A 1052 15.72 8.75 35.53
C PRO A 1052 16.29 10.10 36.04
N THR A 1053 15.55 10.80 36.89
CA THR A 1053 15.99 11.98 37.63
C THR A 1053 15.93 11.81 39.15
N GLU A 1054 15.41 10.67 39.65
CA GLU A 1054 15.26 10.40 41.08
C GLU A 1054 15.64 8.96 41.47
N THR A 1055 16.50 8.81 42.46
CA THR A 1055 16.99 7.48 42.91
C THR A 1055 16.78 7.23 44.42
N ALA A 1056 16.30 8.24 45.15
CA ALA A 1056 16.21 8.22 46.61
C ALA A 1056 15.07 9.09 47.13
N ASP A 1057 14.44 8.61 48.21
CA ASP A 1057 13.46 9.31 49.04
C ASP A 1057 13.97 9.23 50.49
N SER A 1058 14.54 10.33 50.99
CA SER A 1058 15.28 10.36 52.26
C SER A 1058 14.40 10.35 53.53
N ASP A 1059 13.10 10.66 53.44
CA ASP A 1059 12.18 10.69 54.60
C ASP A 1059 10.85 9.92 54.43
N ASN A 1060 10.57 9.46 53.21
CA ASN A 1060 9.52 8.53 52.79
C ASN A 1060 8.13 9.19 52.64
N ASP A 1061 8.13 10.41 52.11
CA ASP A 1061 6.97 11.22 51.70
C ASP A 1061 6.40 10.80 50.33
N GLY A 1062 7.25 10.41 49.37
CA GLY A 1062 6.88 10.04 48.00
C GLY A 1062 7.29 11.03 46.90
N VAL A 1063 8.01 12.12 47.23
CA VAL A 1063 8.80 12.93 46.28
C VAL A 1063 10.29 12.55 46.40
N GLY A 1064 11.07 12.71 45.33
CA GLY A 1064 12.48 12.34 45.30
C GLY A 1064 13.43 13.45 45.75
N ASP A 1065 14.60 13.06 46.25
CA ASP A 1065 15.62 13.92 46.85
C ASP A 1065 16.14 15.06 45.94
N ASN A 1066 15.94 15.01 44.61
CA ASN A 1066 16.40 16.04 43.66
C ASN A 1066 15.32 17.07 43.28
N SER A 1067 14.04 16.71 43.36
CA SER A 1067 12.88 17.56 43.03
C SER A 1067 12.17 18.12 44.26
N ASP A 1068 12.37 17.52 45.42
CA ASP A 1068 11.92 18.04 46.71
C ASP A 1068 12.78 19.25 47.17
N ALA A 1069 12.10 20.30 47.63
CA ALA A 1069 12.71 21.47 48.26
C ALA A 1069 13.19 21.20 49.71
N PHE A 1070 12.61 20.22 50.41
CA PHE A 1070 12.95 19.86 51.79
C PHE A 1070 13.09 18.32 52.02
N PRO A 1071 14.09 17.62 51.40
CA PRO A 1071 14.27 16.14 51.44
C PRO A 1071 14.46 15.44 52.80
N PHE A 1072 14.13 16.08 53.92
CA PHE A 1072 14.23 15.56 55.28
C PHE A 1072 13.06 16.03 56.21
N ASP A 1073 12.00 16.65 55.70
CA ASP A 1073 10.75 16.93 56.43
C ASP A 1073 9.49 16.50 55.62
N PRO A 1074 8.91 15.30 55.90
CA PRO A 1074 7.85 14.65 55.09
C PRO A 1074 6.46 15.25 55.29
N LEU A 1075 6.41 16.59 55.26
CA LEU A 1075 5.25 17.47 55.40
C LEU A 1075 5.35 18.69 54.46
N GLU A 1076 6.52 18.94 53.84
CA GLU A 1076 6.77 20.06 52.94
C GLU A 1076 7.59 19.59 51.74
N THR A 1077 7.03 19.68 50.54
CA THR A 1077 7.73 19.23 49.30
C THR A 1077 8.08 20.36 48.33
N LYS A 1078 7.69 21.59 48.66
CA LYS A 1078 7.75 22.75 47.76
C LYS A 1078 7.96 24.06 48.52
N ASP A 1079 8.74 24.92 47.89
CA ASP A 1079 8.99 26.32 48.25
C ASP A 1079 8.74 27.14 46.97
N SER A 1080 7.48 27.51 46.74
CA SER A 1080 7.01 28.01 45.45
C SER A 1080 7.50 29.43 45.09
N ASP A 1081 8.06 30.17 46.04
CA ASP A 1081 8.66 31.51 45.82
C ASP A 1081 10.12 31.67 46.30
N ASN A 1082 10.67 30.66 46.98
CA ASN A 1082 12.07 30.54 47.42
C ASN A 1082 12.43 31.44 48.63
N ASP A 1083 11.47 31.65 49.54
CA ASP A 1083 11.65 32.29 50.86
C ASP A 1083 12.38 31.37 51.87
N GLY A 1084 12.10 30.06 51.83
CA GLY A 1084 12.61 29.06 52.78
C GLY A 1084 11.60 28.55 53.81
N VAL A 1085 10.32 28.92 53.70
CA VAL A 1085 9.16 28.24 54.30
C VAL A 1085 8.50 27.33 53.25
N GLY A 1086 7.90 26.21 53.67
CA GLY A 1086 7.25 25.28 52.76
C GLY A 1086 5.78 25.65 52.46
N ASP A 1087 5.31 25.32 51.26
CA ASP A 1087 3.97 25.65 50.74
C ASP A 1087 2.80 25.26 51.67
N ASN A 1088 2.96 24.29 52.59
CA ASN A 1088 1.91 23.86 53.53
C ASN A 1088 1.95 24.58 54.89
N SER A 1089 3.05 25.27 55.22
CA SER A 1089 3.21 26.06 56.45
C SER A 1089 3.26 27.57 56.22
N ASP A 1090 3.33 28.00 54.96
CA ASP A 1090 3.17 29.40 54.58
C ASP A 1090 1.69 29.83 54.42
N ALA A 1091 1.44 31.13 54.62
CA ALA A 1091 0.14 31.77 54.37
C ALA A 1091 0.03 32.39 52.96
N PHE A 1092 1.15 32.79 52.36
CA PHE A 1092 1.25 33.39 51.03
C PHE A 1092 2.40 32.74 50.21
N PRO A 1093 2.32 31.44 49.85
CA PRO A 1093 3.39 30.69 49.16
C PRO A 1093 3.68 31.11 47.70
N PHE A 1094 3.43 32.38 47.35
CA PHE A 1094 3.78 32.99 46.06
C PHE A 1094 4.27 34.46 46.23
N ASP A 1095 4.54 34.92 47.45
CA ASP A 1095 5.10 36.25 47.76
C ASP A 1095 6.24 36.13 48.80
N PRO A 1096 7.53 36.10 48.38
CA PRO A 1096 8.69 35.77 49.22
C PRO A 1096 9.11 36.93 50.16
N PHE A 1097 8.13 37.72 50.58
CA PHE A 1097 8.23 38.78 51.57
C PHE A 1097 7.16 38.65 52.68
N GLU A 1098 6.22 37.70 52.56
CA GLU A 1098 5.10 37.52 53.49
C GLU A 1098 4.88 36.05 53.82
N THR A 1099 5.16 35.63 55.06
CA THR A 1099 5.00 34.22 55.49
C THR A 1099 3.81 33.98 56.41
N LYS A 1100 3.06 35.03 56.79
CA LYS A 1100 2.08 35.01 57.89
C LYS A 1100 0.99 36.06 57.71
N ASP A 1101 -0.21 35.64 58.09
CA ASP A 1101 -1.40 36.46 58.30
C ASP A 1101 -1.86 36.21 59.75
N SER A 1102 -1.59 37.16 60.65
CA SER A 1102 -1.75 36.97 62.11
C SER A 1102 -3.20 37.03 62.61
N ASP A 1103 -4.14 37.62 61.86
CA ASP A 1103 -5.56 37.75 62.25
C ASP A 1103 -6.59 37.26 61.21
N ASN A 1104 -6.11 36.88 60.02
CA ASN A 1104 -6.80 36.17 58.93
C ASN A 1104 -7.71 37.07 58.08
N ASP A 1105 -7.21 38.28 57.80
CA ASP A 1105 -7.80 39.32 56.95
C ASP A 1105 -7.48 39.13 55.44
N GLY A 1106 -6.31 38.57 55.11
CA GLY A 1106 -5.83 38.37 53.75
C GLY A 1106 -4.73 39.33 53.27
N VAL A 1107 -4.22 40.21 54.13
CA VAL A 1107 -2.97 40.97 53.96
C VAL A 1107 -1.88 40.38 54.88
N GLY A 1108 -0.62 40.43 54.46
CA GLY A 1108 0.49 39.84 55.22
C GLY A 1108 1.03 40.75 56.33
N ASP A 1109 1.58 40.13 57.38
CA ASP A 1109 2.08 40.77 58.60
C ASP A 1109 3.12 41.91 58.35
N ASN A 1110 3.78 41.96 57.19
CA ASN A 1110 4.79 42.98 56.85
C ASN A 1110 4.25 44.13 55.97
N SER A 1111 3.09 43.96 55.32
CA SER A 1111 2.45 44.92 54.40
C SER A 1111 1.19 45.55 54.98
N ASP A 1112 0.59 44.93 56.00
CA ASP A 1112 -0.49 45.53 56.79
C ASP A 1112 0.03 46.58 57.79
N ALA A 1113 -0.71 47.68 57.92
CA ALA A 1113 -0.51 48.73 58.92
C ALA A 1113 -1.01 48.33 60.32
N PHE A 1114 -1.99 47.42 60.44
CA PHE A 1114 -2.56 46.96 61.71
C PHE A 1114 -2.69 45.41 61.82
N PRO A 1115 -1.59 44.60 61.83
CA PRO A 1115 -1.60 43.11 61.73
C PRO A 1115 -2.27 42.29 62.87
N LEU A 1116 -3.22 42.86 63.61
CA LEU A 1116 -3.98 42.29 64.71
C LEU A 1116 -5.43 42.85 64.81
N ASP A 1117 -5.90 43.66 63.85
CA ASP A 1117 -7.30 44.10 63.73
C ASP A 1117 -7.84 43.90 62.29
N PRO A 1118 -8.54 42.77 62.00
CA PRO A 1118 -8.89 42.29 60.65
C PRO A 1118 -10.07 43.05 60.01
N PHE A 1119 -10.07 44.37 60.18
CA PHE A 1119 -11.01 45.33 59.63
C PHE A 1119 -10.31 46.60 59.12
N GLU A 1120 -9.01 46.79 59.37
CA GLU A 1120 -8.24 47.96 58.92
C GLU A 1120 -6.86 47.56 58.42
N THR A 1121 -6.63 47.65 57.10
CA THR A 1121 -5.34 47.28 56.50
C THR A 1121 -4.43 48.46 56.16
N LYS A 1122 -4.91 49.69 56.35
CA LYS A 1122 -4.31 50.92 55.82
C LYS A 1122 -4.54 52.14 56.70
N ASP A 1123 -3.52 52.98 56.74
CA ASP A 1123 -3.49 54.31 57.32
C ASP A 1123 -2.85 55.22 56.25
N SER A 1124 -3.67 55.84 55.40
CA SER A 1124 -3.24 56.48 54.16
C SER A 1124 -2.53 57.82 54.35
N ASP A 1125 -2.63 58.46 55.51
CA ASP A 1125 -1.93 59.71 55.85
C ASP A 1125 -1.04 59.65 57.12
N ASN A 1126 -1.07 58.52 57.84
CA ASN A 1126 -0.19 58.15 58.96
C ASN A 1126 -0.50 58.92 60.26
N ASP A 1127 -1.78 59.20 60.49
CA ASP A 1127 -2.35 59.78 61.72
C ASP A 1127 -2.48 58.75 62.87
N GLY A 1128 -2.75 57.48 62.54
CA GLY A 1128 -2.99 56.39 63.49
C GLY A 1128 -4.45 55.92 63.60
N VAL A 1129 -5.36 56.43 62.77
CA VAL A 1129 -6.70 55.87 62.50
C VAL A 1129 -6.69 55.14 61.15
N GLY A 1130 -7.37 54.00 61.05
CA GLY A 1130 -7.46 53.25 59.80
C GLY A 1130 -8.43 53.86 58.79
N ASP A 1131 -8.16 53.65 57.49
CA ASP A 1131 -8.87 54.24 56.36
C ASP A 1131 -10.40 54.02 56.37
N ASN A 1132 -10.92 52.95 56.98
CA ASN A 1132 -12.36 52.67 57.04
C ASN A 1132 -13.05 53.30 58.28
N SER A 1133 -12.27 53.73 59.27
CA SER A 1133 -12.71 54.35 60.52
C SER A 1133 -12.62 55.86 60.51
N ASP A 1134 -11.85 56.43 59.57
CA ASP A 1134 -11.65 57.87 59.44
C ASP A 1134 -12.66 58.56 58.52
N ALA A 1135 -12.97 59.83 58.79
CA ALA A 1135 -13.83 60.66 57.96
C ALA A 1135 -13.09 61.37 56.81
N PHE A 1136 -11.80 61.65 56.98
CA PHE A 1136 -10.92 62.29 56.00
C PHE A 1136 -9.56 61.56 55.93
N PRO A 1137 -9.50 60.29 55.45
CA PRO A 1137 -8.28 59.45 55.43
C PRO A 1137 -7.14 59.91 54.49
N PHE A 1138 -7.05 61.21 54.20
CA PHE A 1138 -5.97 61.85 53.45
C PHE A 1138 -5.59 63.24 54.04
N ASP A 1139 -6.10 63.62 55.21
CA ASP A 1139 -5.73 64.84 55.94
C ASP A 1139 -5.49 64.52 57.44
N PRO A 1140 -4.22 64.33 57.87
CA PRO A 1140 -3.84 63.82 59.20
C PRO A 1140 -3.95 64.90 60.32
N LEU A 1141 -4.96 65.74 60.20
CA LEU A 1141 -5.36 66.80 61.12
C LEU A 1141 -6.87 66.74 61.42
N GLU A 1142 -7.67 65.98 60.66
CA GLU A 1142 -9.13 65.94 60.77
C GLU A 1142 -9.67 64.51 60.69
N THR A 1143 -9.90 63.85 61.83
CA THR A 1143 -10.41 62.47 61.84
C THR A 1143 -11.94 62.35 61.86
N LYS A 1144 -12.66 63.48 61.93
CA LYS A 1144 -14.10 63.52 62.23
C LYS A 1144 -14.83 64.73 61.64
N ASP A 1145 -16.06 64.46 61.23
CA ASP A 1145 -17.10 65.43 60.85
C ASP A 1145 -18.35 65.12 61.71
N SER A 1146 -18.60 65.93 62.74
CA SER A 1146 -19.62 65.64 63.76
C SER A 1146 -21.08 65.88 63.32
N ASP A 1147 -21.33 66.69 62.28
CA ASP A 1147 -22.69 67.00 61.79
C ASP A 1147 -22.92 66.73 60.29
N ASN A 1148 -21.86 66.36 59.58
CA ASN A 1148 -21.81 65.86 58.20
C ASN A 1148 -22.01 66.97 57.15
N ASP A 1149 -21.44 68.14 57.42
CA ASP A 1149 -21.33 69.31 56.54
C ASP A 1149 -20.23 69.17 55.46
N GLY A 1150 -19.13 68.47 55.77
CA GLY A 1150 -17.96 68.32 54.91
C GLY A 1150 -16.73 69.14 55.31
N VAL A 1151 -16.75 69.81 56.47
CA VAL A 1151 -15.58 70.41 57.13
C VAL A 1151 -15.25 69.61 58.41
N GLY A 1152 -13.97 69.34 58.66
CA GLY A 1152 -13.53 68.61 59.85
C GLY A 1152 -13.69 69.38 61.16
N ASP A 1153 -13.93 68.64 62.24
CA ASP A 1153 -14.25 69.14 63.60
C ASP A 1153 -13.23 70.16 64.15
N ASN A 1154 -11.97 70.17 63.69
CA ASN A 1154 -10.94 71.10 64.17
C ASN A 1154 -10.81 72.37 63.30
N SER A 1155 -11.39 72.36 62.08
CA SER A 1155 -11.35 73.45 61.11
C SER A 1155 -12.65 74.26 61.03
N ASP A 1156 -13.75 73.69 61.50
CA ASP A 1156 -15.04 74.40 61.60
C ASP A 1156 -15.14 75.29 62.87
N ALA A 1157 -15.74 76.47 62.70
CA ALA A 1157 -16.12 77.37 63.78
C ALA A 1157 -17.39 76.91 64.54
N PHE A 1158 -18.28 76.14 63.90
CA PHE A 1158 -19.50 75.62 64.52
C PHE A 1158 -19.77 74.12 64.22
N PRO A 1159 -18.91 73.16 64.66
CA PRO A 1159 -18.94 71.72 64.25
C PRO A 1159 -20.21 70.88 64.55
N HIS A 1160 -21.30 71.53 64.97
CA HIS A 1160 -22.61 70.94 65.31
C HIS A 1160 -23.80 71.73 64.71
N ASP A 1161 -23.59 72.68 63.78
CA ASP A 1161 -24.63 73.34 62.99
C ASP A 1161 -24.25 73.39 61.48
N PRO A 1162 -24.70 72.40 60.66
CA PRO A 1162 -24.24 72.16 59.28
C PRO A 1162 -24.82 73.14 58.25
N LEU A 1163 -24.90 74.42 58.63
CA LEU A 1163 -25.31 75.57 57.85
C LEU A 1163 -24.35 76.77 58.02
N GLU A 1164 -23.40 76.71 58.95
CA GLU A 1164 -22.55 77.85 59.34
C GLU A 1164 -21.11 77.43 59.62
N THR A 1165 -20.28 77.24 58.60
CA THR A 1165 -18.88 76.77 58.82
C THR A 1165 -17.90 77.84 59.32
N LYS A 1166 -18.33 79.10 59.45
CA LYS A 1166 -17.44 80.26 59.64
C LYS A 1166 -18.12 81.39 60.42
N ASP A 1167 -17.30 82.06 61.23
CA ASP A 1167 -17.53 83.38 61.81
C ASP A 1167 -16.32 84.26 61.39
N SER A 1168 -16.56 85.37 60.68
CA SER A 1168 -15.46 86.13 60.04
C SER A 1168 -14.89 87.26 60.89
N ASP A 1169 -15.64 87.78 61.85
CA ASP A 1169 -15.23 88.89 62.73
C ASP A 1169 -15.28 88.54 64.23
N ASN A 1170 -15.78 87.35 64.56
CA ASN A 1170 -15.76 86.69 65.86
C ASN A 1170 -16.76 87.29 66.86
N ASP A 1171 -17.92 87.71 66.36
CA ASP A 1171 -19.10 88.17 67.11
C ASP A 1171 -19.88 87.01 67.79
N GLY A 1172 -19.90 85.82 67.16
CA GLY A 1172 -20.65 84.65 67.62
C GLY A 1172 -21.90 84.30 66.79
N VAL A 1173 -22.18 85.02 65.70
CA VAL A 1173 -23.16 84.65 64.66
C VAL A 1173 -22.44 84.13 63.42
N GLY A 1174 -22.95 83.06 62.82
CA GLY A 1174 -22.40 82.50 61.58
C GLY A 1174 -22.63 83.42 60.38
N ASN A 1175 -21.68 83.43 59.44
CA ASN A 1175 -21.67 84.37 58.29
C ASN A 1175 -22.91 84.32 57.40
N ASN A 1176 -23.68 83.23 57.36
CA ASN A 1176 -24.90 83.12 56.54
C ASN A 1176 -26.15 83.68 57.25
N SER A 1177 -26.10 83.83 58.57
CA SER A 1177 -27.18 84.33 59.43
C SER A 1177 -27.00 85.79 59.85
N ASP A 1178 -25.80 86.35 59.67
CA ASP A 1178 -25.48 87.75 59.93
C ASP A 1178 -25.79 88.67 58.72
N ALA A 1179 -26.30 89.87 59.00
CA ALA A 1179 -26.47 90.95 58.03
C ALA A 1179 -25.17 91.74 57.75
N PHE A 1180 -24.25 91.84 58.72
CA PHE A 1180 -22.97 92.55 58.57
C PHE A 1180 -21.76 91.71 59.07
N PRO A 1181 -21.47 90.55 58.45
CA PRO A 1181 -20.46 89.56 58.90
C PRO A 1181 -18.99 90.02 58.96
N HIS A 1182 -18.72 91.32 58.86
CA HIS A 1182 -17.40 91.95 58.99
C HIS A 1182 -17.40 93.19 59.92
N ASP A 1183 -18.48 93.46 60.68
CA ASP A 1183 -18.55 94.49 61.72
C ASP A 1183 -19.21 93.92 63.01
N PRO A 1184 -18.40 93.47 64.01
CA PRO A 1184 -18.85 92.69 65.18
C PRO A 1184 -19.53 93.56 66.26
N LEU A 1185 -20.31 94.55 65.82
CA LEU A 1185 -21.16 95.43 66.59
C LEU A 1185 -22.59 95.50 66.02
N GLU A 1186 -22.84 94.97 64.82
CA GLU A 1186 -24.13 95.02 64.14
C GLU A 1186 -24.47 93.67 63.50
N THR A 1187 -25.40 92.90 64.06
CA THR A 1187 -25.80 91.60 63.50
C THR A 1187 -27.08 91.61 62.66
N LYS A 1188 -27.76 92.77 62.59
CA LYS A 1188 -29.12 92.90 62.04
C LYS A 1188 -29.38 94.26 61.42
N ASP A 1189 -30.11 94.21 60.32
CA ASP A 1189 -30.76 95.33 59.65
C ASP A 1189 -32.26 94.97 59.54
N SER A 1190 -33.07 95.45 60.48
CA SER A 1190 -34.46 95.01 60.66
C SER A 1190 -35.43 95.54 59.59
N ASP A 1191 -35.04 96.53 58.78
CA ASP A 1191 -35.88 97.09 57.70
C ASP A 1191 -35.23 97.22 56.32
N ASN A 1192 -33.91 96.95 56.25
CA ASN A 1192 -33.07 96.82 55.05
C ASN A 1192 -32.74 98.18 54.40
N ASP A 1193 -32.47 99.20 55.21
CA ASP A 1193 -31.93 100.52 54.82
C ASP A 1193 -30.41 100.51 54.55
N GLY A 1194 -29.66 99.61 55.20
CA GLY A 1194 -28.20 99.50 55.12
C GLY A 1194 -27.43 100.02 56.35
N VAL A 1195 -28.12 100.47 57.40
CA VAL A 1195 -27.57 100.77 58.74
C VAL A 1195 -27.99 99.68 59.72
N GLY A 1196 -27.09 99.27 60.63
CA GLY A 1196 -27.38 98.24 61.62
C GLY A 1196 -28.28 98.73 62.77
N ASP A 1197 -29.08 97.81 63.32
CA ASP A 1197 -30.09 98.02 64.36
C ASP A 1197 -29.58 98.75 65.63
N ASN A 1198 -28.28 98.70 65.94
CA ASN A 1198 -27.70 99.36 67.12
C ASN A 1198 -27.19 100.79 66.82
N SER A 1199 -26.96 101.12 65.56
CA SER A 1199 -26.50 102.43 65.08
C SER A 1199 -27.62 103.30 64.53
N ASP A 1200 -28.73 102.70 64.11
CA ASP A 1200 -29.92 103.40 63.63
C ASP A 1200 -30.78 103.98 64.79
N ALA A 1201 -31.23 105.23 64.61
CA ALA A 1201 -32.19 105.90 65.48
C ALA A 1201 -33.64 105.39 65.32
N PHE A 1202 -34.01 104.82 64.16
CA PHE A 1202 -35.36 104.27 63.90
C PHE A 1202 -35.36 102.90 63.17
N PRO A 1203 -34.86 101.79 63.78
CA PRO A 1203 -34.59 100.47 63.13
C PRO A 1203 -35.76 99.69 62.50
N ASN A 1204 -36.86 100.34 62.15
CA ASN A 1204 -38.11 99.77 61.61
C ASN A 1204 -38.77 100.76 60.59
N ASN A 1205 -38.04 101.77 60.10
CA ASN A 1205 -38.46 102.75 59.11
C ASN A 1205 -37.32 103.13 58.12
N PRO A 1206 -37.19 102.46 56.95
CA PRO A 1206 -36.04 102.53 56.03
C PRO A 1206 -36.04 103.80 55.15
N LEU A 1207 -36.33 104.93 55.77
CA LEU A 1207 -36.38 106.29 55.23
C LEU A 1207 -35.89 107.34 56.24
N GLU A 1208 -35.59 106.94 57.48
CA GLU A 1208 -35.10 107.80 58.56
C GLU A 1208 -34.11 107.02 59.43
N SER A 1209 -32.82 107.34 59.36
CA SER A 1209 -31.81 106.73 60.22
C SER A 1209 -31.04 107.71 61.12
N VAL A 1210 -31.51 108.96 61.20
CA VAL A 1210 -30.93 110.03 62.03
C VAL A 1210 -32.02 110.91 62.66
N ASP A 1211 -31.90 111.19 63.95
CA ASP A 1211 -32.59 112.25 64.69
C ASP A 1211 -31.50 113.16 65.31
N THR A 1212 -31.22 114.29 64.67
CA THR A 1212 -30.06 115.13 65.03
C THR A 1212 -30.29 115.99 66.29
N ASP A 1213 -31.53 116.21 66.73
CA ASP A 1213 -31.84 117.04 67.90
C ASP A 1213 -32.61 116.37 69.06
N GLY A 1214 -33.15 115.17 68.83
CA GLY A 1214 -33.77 114.31 69.84
C GLY A 1214 -35.24 114.61 70.13
N ASP A 1215 -35.97 115.25 69.21
CA ASP A 1215 -37.42 115.48 69.27
C ASP A 1215 -38.24 114.17 69.10
N GLY A 1216 -37.69 113.15 68.43
CA GLY A 1216 -38.35 111.89 68.12
C GLY A 1216 -39.02 111.85 66.73
N ILE A 1217 -38.69 112.81 65.87
CA ILE A 1217 -39.01 112.84 64.44
C ILE A 1217 -37.67 112.87 63.68
N GLY A 1218 -37.50 112.03 62.67
CA GLY A 1218 -36.26 111.93 61.92
C GLY A 1218 -35.97 113.14 61.01
N ASP A 1219 -34.70 113.29 60.65
CA ASP A 1219 -34.16 114.44 59.90
C ASP A 1219 -34.80 114.65 58.50
N ASN A 1220 -35.37 113.62 57.86
CA ASN A 1220 -36.01 113.75 56.55
C ASN A 1220 -37.51 114.12 56.63
N GLY A 1221 -38.15 113.83 57.76
CA GLY A 1221 -39.55 114.12 58.08
C GLY A 1221 -39.76 115.44 58.79
N ASP A 1222 -38.75 115.91 59.55
CA ASP A 1222 -38.78 117.23 60.16
C ASP A 1222 -38.42 118.37 59.18
N TYR A 1223 -39.03 119.52 59.39
CA TYR A 1223 -38.78 120.78 58.71
C TYR A 1223 -37.75 121.68 59.42
N TYR A 1224 -37.33 121.36 60.66
CA TYR A 1224 -36.39 122.14 61.47
C TYR A 1224 -35.40 121.28 62.30
N PRO A 1225 -34.66 120.28 61.73
CA PRO A 1225 -33.97 119.19 62.47
C PRO A 1225 -32.69 119.59 63.26
N TYR A 1226 -32.75 120.73 63.93
CA TYR A 1226 -31.75 121.32 64.84
C TYR A 1226 -32.44 122.24 65.91
N ASP A 1227 -33.77 122.16 66.08
CA ASP A 1227 -34.62 122.91 67.01
C ASP A 1227 -35.75 121.99 67.55
N PRO A 1228 -35.51 121.24 68.65
CA PRO A 1228 -36.37 120.16 69.18
C PRO A 1228 -37.63 120.69 69.89
N SER A 1229 -38.30 121.64 69.25
CA SER A 1229 -39.51 122.29 69.71
C SER A 1229 -40.52 122.61 68.59
N ARG A 1230 -40.23 122.24 67.33
CA ARG A 1230 -40.92 122.81 66.14
C ARG A 1230 -41.13 121.89 64.91
N HIS A 1231 -41.54 120.63 65.11
CA HIS A 1231 -41.67 119.63 64.03
C HIS A 1231 -42.76 119.79 62.93
N SER A 1232 -43.24 121.00 62.59
CA SER A 1232 -44.15 121.18 61.43
C SER A 1232 -44.30 122.62 60.91
N ASP A 1233 -44.52 122.76 59.60
CA ASP A 1233 -44.97 124.02 58.96
C ASP A 1233 -46.47 124.00 58.59
N THR A 1234 -47.12 125.15 58.74
CA THR A 1234 -48.56 125.32 58.49
C THR A 1234 -48.88 125.91 57.10
N SER A 1235 -48.21 125.47 56.01
CA SER A 1235 -48.43 126.06 54.67
C SER A 1235 -48.44 125.19 53.36
N ASN A 1236 -49.14 124.03 53.32
CA ASN A 1236 -50.14 123.67 52.26
C ASN A 1236 -49.69 123.30 50.77
N TYR A 1237 -49.79 122.01 50.29
CA TYR A 1237 -50.28 121.48 48.94
C TYR A 1237 -49.68 120.11 48.33
N LYS A 1238 -50.50 119.01 48.25
CA LYS A 1238 -50.78 117.98 47.14
C LYS A 1238 -49.86 116.77 46.59
N THR A 1239 -50.37 115.50 46.73
CA THR A 1239 -50.71 114.35 45.74
C THR A 1239 -49.84 113.08 45.25
N LYS A 1240 -50.12 111.82 45.76
CA LYS A 1240 -50.29 110.37 45.18
C LYS A 1240 -49.23 109.56 44.29
N ALA A 1241 -49.27 108.22 43.91
CA ALA A 1241 -49.77 106.80 44.29
C ALA A 1241 -49.67 105.77 43.05
N SER A 1242 -49.79 104.38 42.93
CA SER A 1242 -49.94 103.04 43.68
C SER A 1242 -49.84 101.73 42.73
N SER A 1243 -49.94 100.42 43.17
CA SER A 1243 -49.50 99.11 42.45
C SER A 1243 -50.41 97.77 42.41
N SER A 1244 -49.92 96.47 42.14
CA SER A 1244 -50.67 95.17 41.71
C SER A 1244 -50.01 93.68 41.88
N GLY A 1245 -50.72 92.47 41.84
CA GLY A 1245 -50.19 91.02 41.51
C GLY A 1245 -50.82 89.58 42.02
N PHE A 1246 -50.46 88.35 41.41
CA PHE A 1246 -50.32 86.85 41.89
C PHE A 1246 -51.20 85.47 41.62
N ILE A 1247 -50.56 84.21 41.68
CA ILE A 1247 -50.95 82.71 42.07
C ILE A 1247 -51.29 81.51 41.02
N LEU A 1248 -51.35 80.10 41.17
CA LEU A 1248 -50.60 78.79 41.64
C LEU A 1248 -51.41 77.40 41.31
N LEU A 1249 -51.21 76.00 41.42
CA LEU A 1249 -50.27 74.76 41.64
C LEU A 1249 -50.97 73.32 41.20
N LEU A 1250 -50.80 71.92 41.39
CA LEU A 1250 -50.03 70.74 42.08
C LEU A 1250 -50.52 69.19 41.71
N LEU A 1251 -49.76 67.99 41.64
CA LEU A 1251 -50.22 66.48 41.78
C LEU A 1251 -49.19 65.18 41.71
N LEU A 1252 -49.58 63.81 41.77
CA LEU A 1252 -48.71 62.54 42.04
C LEU A 1252 -49.19 60.98 41.79
N LEU A 1253 -48.29 59.90 41.81
CA LEU A 1253 -48.34 58.41 42.32
C LEU A 1253 -48.13 57.03 41.49
N ILE A 1254 -47.54 55.96 42.15
CA ILE A 1254 -47.63 54.41 42.03
C ILE A 1254 -46.55 53.45 41.30
N ALA A 1255 -46.26 52.19 41.80
CA ALA A 1255 -45.31 51.12 41.26
C ALA A 1255 -45.44 49.61 41.83
N LEU A 1256 -44.99 48.47 41.17
CA LEU A 1256 -44.64 47.06 41.73
C LEU A 1256 -44.29 45.79 40.79
N ARG A 1257 -43.35 44.87 41.23
CA ARG A 1257 -43.23 43.33 41.17
C ARG A 1257 -42.68 42.35 40.02
N PHE A 1258 -41.57 41.61 40.33
CA PHE A 1258 -41.19 40.12 40.30
C PHE A 1258 -41.46 39.06 39.15
N SER A 1259 -40.39 38.25 38.85
CA SER A 1259 -40.30 36.74 38.75
C SER A 1259 -40.41 35.89 37.43
N LEU A 1260 -39.29 35.21 37.08
CA LEU A 1260 -39.04 33.84 36.51
C LEU A 1260 -39.85 33.16 35.36
N ASN A 1261 -39.09 32.56 34.43
CA ASN A 1261 -39.31 31.29 33.67
C ASN A 1261 -40.58 31.03 32.83
N LYS A 1262 -40.45 30.97 31.48
CA LYS A 1262 -40.36 29.67 30.73
C LYS A 1262 -40.19 29.78 29.19
N ARG A 1263 -39.51 28.73 28.67
CA ARG A 1263 -39.51 28.08 27.33
C ARG A 1263 -40.51 28.47 26.21
N GLN A 1264 -39.97 28.33 24.99
CA GLN A 1264 -40.51 27.67 23.77
C GLN A 1264 -41.26 28.45 22.67
N GLU A 1265 -40.87 28.08 21.44
CA GLU A 1265 -41.59 28.03 20.15
C GLU A 1265 -41.76 29.30 19.29
N HIS A 1266 -40.98 29.29 18.19
CA HIS A 1266 -41.27 29.74 16.82
C HIS A 1266 -42.20 30.95 16.57
N THR A 1267 -41.60 32.01 16.02
CA THR A 1267 -41.79 32.29 14.58
C THR A 1267 -40.55 32.96 14.00
#